data_AF-A0AAN1JNA3-F1
#
_entry.id   AF-A0AAN1JNA3-F1
#
_cell.length_a   1.000
_cell.length_b   1.000
_cell.length_c   1.000
_cell.angle_alpha   90.00
_cell.angle_beta   90.00
_cell.angle_gamma   90.00
#
_symmetry.space_group_name_H-M   'P 1'
#
loop_
_entity.id
_entity.type
_entity.pdbx_description
1 polymer ?
#
loop_
_entity_poly.entity_id
_entity_poly.type
_entity_poly.pdbx_seq_one_letter_code
_entity_poly.pdbx_strand_id
1 'polypeptide(L)'
;MIKIPTAEEEPVPQAFPIVGIGASAGGLEAISELISTIPRSSGLSFLVVQHLDPSRRSLLPDILTKHTAMPVVEAIEGMAIEADHVYVIPPNARMRVAQRRINLHPRIDVLGPPMPIDDLLESLASDQGANAIGVILSGSGSDGALGLKAIQNEGGITFAQDEASARFASMPQAAIGTGCVDMVLPPRQIAEEIVRIGRQPHTGADQPMPATQAEKSLRHVFRLLHKACNVDFTHYKRGTIERRLSRRMALRQTSSVDDYIVVLESDATEVFALGRDLLIRVTEFFRDPETFEALVQIVFPRLLGDREPDMPIRLWVPGCATGEEVYSIAICLIEYLGERAADTPIQIFGTDVSVDALEIARAGRYIENIARNVSSQRLQRFFVRDGDYYRVDKGVRDLCTFARHNVATDPPFSRMDLVSCRNLLIYLNPVLQRSVMPLFHYALRSDGVLMLGPSETVGAFSDLFGVIESKRTKLYSKKPRPGRPGARSLSLMSSPESAVQLTSSTQDRREPPLVERLGREAARKALARYAPPYVLCDDELNIIEFHGDTGPYLVNPEGPPSSNLQRLARPEVFLAISEAVRQARQSGAPLRRTGLRVGAAGSAGEAGIEVHQIQIAGADGRWFIVFFESASQRTAESGQAALGDSSIASAVLRTLKRGLARTGEQDRGVQDAENARLRAELDATREQLRATLEEHESAREELKSSEEELLSSNEEFQSTNEELETAKEELQSINEELSTTNDELRYRVRELKTVHDEVTRARDYAEAIIETIAEPVLVLEADLRIVRANLAFYQAFATAAEATIGTKLYLLGNGQWDIPALRTMLEEILPEKTSVRDYEITHEFPRIGTRTMCLNAMRVAWPGQALVLLTIQDMTQQRDAVTRLEAADHQKDEFLAMLAHELRNPLAAIRNGLQLWQRGDADDASIKAAQAAAQRQLANEIGLVDDLLDVSRITRGIITLNVRRIDLVDSVRHAVETMRTEIGMRQHELVLELPEESLTVEGDTMRLEQIVTNLLGNAIKYTPPGGRIRLSLERDRHDAVLDVTDNGIGMTAEFIPTIFRIFVQAERTSDRRGAGLGLGLTLVRRLVELHQGSVHASSEGLDRGSRFVVRLPALPPGTAPEHAPNSGRSVEGTSTTHRILVVDDNVDAAESSAALLRLDGHVVQVACDGPAALQSAEDFRPDVVLLDIGLPGMDGYEVAERLRTMPTLADAVLIALSGYGGEQHAERCQQAGFDCHLVKPANLEQLDALIESSRSRRTPANNAP
;
A
#
# COMPACT_ATOMS: atom_id res chain seq x y z
N MET A 1 1.97 -53.93 -44.34
CA MET A 1 2.43 -53.86 -42.94
C MET A 1 3.95 -53.80 -42.91
N ILE A 2 4.56 -52.63 -43.00
CA ILE A 2 5.94 -52.35 -42.57
C ILE A 2 5.95 -50.86 -42.16
N LYS A 3 6.32 -50.58 -40.91
CA LYS A 3 6.52 -49.22 -40.35
C LYS A 3 7.81 -48.62 -40.93
N ILE A 4 7.80 -47.33 -41.29
CA ILE A 4 8.99 -46.51 -41.57
C ILE A 4 8.80 -45.16 -40.82
N PRO A 5 9.86 -44.58 -40.21
CA PRO A 5 9.77 -43.82 -38.96
C PRO A 5 9.53 -42.31 -39.15
N THR A 6 8.95 -41.68 -38.14
CA THR A 6 8.73 -40.24 -37.98
C THR A 6 10.05 -39.51 -37.76
N ALA A 7 10.27 -38.42 -38.50
CA ALA A 7 11.33 -37.45 -38.26
C ALA A 7 11.03 -36.67 -36.96
N GLU A 8 12.09 -36.49 -36.17
CA GLU A 8 12.12 -36.01 -34.79
C GLU A 8 11.62 -34.57 -34.65
N GLU A 9 10.70 -34.34 -33.70
CA GLU A 9 10.38 -33.02 -33.16
C GLU A 9 11.63 -32.47 -32.45
N GLU A 10 12.07 -31.25 -32.79
CA GLU A 10 13.05 -30.55 -31.97
C GLU A 10 12.49 -30.36 -30.56
N PRO A 11 13.22 -30.76 -29.51
CA PRO A 11 12.69 -30.77 -28.16
C PRO A 11 12.41 -29.34 -27.70
N VAL A 12 11.22 -29.12 -27.15
CA VAL A 12 10.90 -27.93 -26.33
C VAL A 12 12.04 -27.78 -25.32
N PRO A 13 12.79 -26.65 -25.28
CA PRO A 13 13.91 -26.51 -24.37
C PRO A 13 13.38 -26.65 -22.94
N GLN A 14 13.91 -27.65 -22.24
CA GLN A 14 13.55 -28.01 -20.89
C GLN A 14 13.60 -26.76 -20.00
N ALA A 15 12.56 -26.49 -19.21
CA ALA A 15 12.54 -25.28 -18.39
C ALA A 15 13.55 -25.39 -17.24
N PHE A 16 14.61 -24.58 -17.28
CA PHE A 16 15.64 -24.50 -16.24
C PHE A 16 15.71 -23.11 -15.55
N PRO A 17 16.14 -23.03 -14.29
CA PRO A 17 16.34 -21.75 -13.59
C PRO A 17 17.52 -20.94 -14.13
N ILE A 18 17.38 -19.61 -14.10
CA ILE A 18 18.41 -18.66 -14.53
C ILE A 18 18.83 -17.81 -13.34
N VAL A 19 20.14 -17.73 -13.11
CA VAL A 19 20.78 -17.06 -11.98
C VAL A 19 21.41 -15.75 -12.46
N GLY A 20 20.91 -14.60 -11.99
CA GLY A 20 21.54 -13.31 -12.19
C GLY A 20 22.50 -12.98 -11.04
N ILE A 21 23.76 -12.74 -11.35
CA ILE A 21 24.83 -12.45 -10.39
C ILE A 21 25.32 -11.02 -10.60
N GLY A 22 25.24 -10.20 -9.55
CA GLY A 22 25.76 -8.84 -9.51
C GLY A 22 26.94 -8.70 -8.56
N ALA A 23 28.01 -8.03 -8.99
CA ALA A 23 29.11 -7.62 -8.13
C ALA A 23 29.76 -6.32 -8.60
N SER A 24 30.58 -5.70 -7.76
CA SER A 24 31.28 -4.45 -8.10
C SER A 24 32.75 -4.50 -7.65
N ALA A 25 33.26 -3.45 -6.99
CA ALA A 25 34.59 -3.41 -6.42
C ALA A 25 34.86 -4.63 -5.54
N GLY A 26 35.97 -5.34 -5.79
CA GLY A 26 36.32 -6.58 -5.07
C GLY A 26 35.44 -7.80 -5.38
N GLY A 27 34.50 -7.70 -6.33
CA GLY A 27 33.55 -8.77 -6.65
C GLY A 27 34.13 -9.95 -7.43
N LEU A 28 35.30 -9.80 -8.07
CA LEU A 28 35.91 -10.84 -8.90
C LEU A 28 36.22 -12.12 -8.12
N GLU A 29 36.80 -11.96 -6.92
CA GLU A 29 37.18 -13.07 -6.03
C GLU A 29 35.92 -13.86 -5.62
N ALA A 30 34.86 -13.15 -5.25
CA ALA A 30 33.58 -13.75 -4.87
C ALA A 30 32.88 -14.48 -6.04
N ILE A 31 32.86 -13.88 -7.24
CA ILE A 31 32.29 -14.53 -8.44
C ILE A 31 33.08 -15.81 -8.77
N SER A 32 34.42 -15.74 -8.78
CA SER A 32 35.27 -16.89 -9.07
C SER A 32 35.06 -18.02 -8.06
N GLU A 33 34.97 -17.71 -6.76
CA GLU A 33 34.70 -18.70 -5.72
C GLU A 33 33.33 -19.38 -5.91
N LEU A 34 32.28 -18.57 -6.15
CA LEU A 34 30.92 -19.07 -6.38
C LEU A 34 30.86 -20.00 -7.59
N ILE A 35 31.36 -19.56 -8.76
CA ILE A 35 31.28 -20.33 -10.00
C ILE A 35 32.18 -21.57 -9.95
N SER A 36 33.30 -21.53 -9.22
CA SER A 36 34.20 -22.70 -9.08
C SER A 36 33.60 -23.87 -8.30
N THR A 37 32.60 -23.59 -7.47
CA THR A 37 31.90 -24.60 -6.67
C THR A 37 30.76 -25.27 -7.45
N ILE A 38 30.31 -24.68 -8.56
CA ILE A 38 29.18 -25.18 -9.35
C ILE A 38 29.65 -26.27 -10.33
N PRO A 39 29.01 -27.45 -10.35
CA PRO A 39 29.37 -28.54 -11.25
C PRO A 39 28.99 -28.23 -12.70
N ARG A 40 29.71 -28.83 -13.67
CA ARG A 40 29.47 -28.63 -15.11
C ARG A 40 28.04 -28.93 -15.57
N SER A 41 27.41 -29.97 -15.00
CA SER A 41 26.03 -30.36 -15.32
C SER A 41 25.12 -29.98 -14.15
N SER A 42 24.97 -28.68 -13.95
CA SER A 42 24.15 -28.06 -12.92
C SER A 42 22.66 -28.03 -13.29
N GLY A 43 22.35 -27.98 -14.60
CA GLY A 43 21.02 -27.70 -15.10
C GLY A 43 20.59 -26.25 -14.91
N LEU A 44 21.53 -25.32 -14.69
CA LEU A 44 21.30 -23.89 -14.42
C LEU A 44 22.08 -23.02 -15.39
N SER A 45 21.64 -21.78 -15.58
CA SER A 45 22.36 -20.78 -16.39
C SER A 45 22.71 -19.55 -15.58
N PHE A 46 23.87 -18.94 -15.82
CA PHE A 46 24.41 -17.85 -15.00
C PHE A 46 24.66 -16.61 -15.84
N LEU A 47 24.07 -15.48 -15.45
CA LEU A 47 24.24 -14.17 -16.06
C LEU A 47 25.04 -13.27 -15.10
N VAL A 48 26.25 -12.88 -15.47
CA VAL A 48 27.18 -12.16 -14.61
C VAL A 48 27.31 -10.71 -15.05
N VAL A 49 26.99 -9.79 -14.14
CA VAL A 49 27.18 -8.34 -14.30
C VAL A 49 28.19 -7.87 -13.26
N GLN A 50 29.29 -7.30 -13.74
CA GLN A 50 30.24 -6.57 -12.91
C GLN A 50 30.38 -5.13 -13.40
N HIS A 51 30.48 -4.17 -12.48
CA HIS A 51 30.87 -2.81 -12.82
C HIS A 51 32.28 -2.80 -13.43
N LEU A 52 32.37 -2.58 -14.74
CA LEU A 52 33.61 -2.47 -15.51
C LEU A 52 33.85 -1.03 -15.97
N ASP A 53 35.12 -0.64 -16.11
CA ASP A 53 35.51 0.60 -16.78
C ASP A 53 35.05 0.55 -18.25
N PRO A 54 34.30 1.54 -18.77
CA PRO A 54 33.79 1.53 -20.13
C PRO A 54 34.87 1.47 -21.21
N SER A 55 36.11 1.86 -20.90
CA SER A 55 37.22 2.03 -21.84
C SER A 55 38.14 0.81 -21.95
N ARG A 56 37.94 -0.22 -21.11
CA ARG A 56 38.79 -1.42 -21.08
C ARG A 56 38.02 -2.66 -21.50
N ARG A 57 38.67 -3.50 -22.33
CA ARG A 57 38.17 -4.83 -22.67
C ARG A 57 38.07 -5.67 -21.40
N SER A 58 36.93 -6.31 -21.18
CA SER A 58 36.72 -7.18 -20.02
C SER A 58 37.58 -8.43 -20.14
N LEU A 59 38.48 -8.67 -19.19
CA LEU A 59 39.22 -9.93 -19.07
C LEU A 59 38.43 -10.96 -18.24
N LEU A 60 37.19 -10.62 -17.82
CA LEU A 60 36.38 -11.46 -16.96
C LEU A 60 36.06 -12.83 -17.56
N PRO A 61 35.70 -12.97 -18.86
CA PRO A 61 35.47 -14.28 -19.45
C PRO A 61 36.71 -15.18 -19.38
N ASP A 62 37.90 -14.62 -19.66
CA ASP A 62 39.17 -15.34 -19.65
C ASP A 62 39.57 -15.81 -18.24
N ILE A 63 39.24 -15.00 -17.22
CA ILE A 63 39.49 -15.34 -15.82
C ILE A 63 38.54 -16.46 -15.37
N LEU A 64 37.23 -16.28 -15.58
CA LEU A 64 36.22 -17.25 -15.13
C LEU A 64 36.36 -18.60 -15.82
N THR A 65 36.80 -18.64 -17.09
CA THR A 65 37.08 -19.88 -17.82
C THR A 65 38.11 -20.78 -17.11
N LYS A 66 39.02 -20.20 -16.31
CA LYS A 66 40.01 -20.98 -15.53
C LYS A 66 39.42 -21.59 -14.26
N HIS A 67 38.28 -21.08 -13.81
CA HIS A 67 37.65 -21.46 -12.54
C HIS A 67 36.44 -22.38 -12.72
N THR A 68 35.94 -22.58 -13.94
CA THR A 68 34.79 -23.46 -14.20
C THR A 68 34.97 -24.34 -15.43
N ALA A 69 34.29 -25.50 -15.40
CA ALA A 69 34.20 -26.40 -16.55
C ALA A 69 32.99 -26.11 -17.45
N MET A 70 32.13 -25.14 -17.08
CA MET A 70 31.05 -24.63 -17.93
C MET A 70 31.62 -23.69 -19.00
N PRO A 71 31.01 -23.61 -20.20
CA PRO A 71 31.40 -22.61 -21.18
C PRO A 71 31.12 -21.20 -20.65
N VAL A 72 32.14 -20.35 -20.66
CA VAL A 72 32.02 -18.93 -20.30
C VAL A 72 32.08 -18.12 -21.59
N VAL A 73 31.04 -17.34 -21.86
CA VAL A 73 30.91 -16.55 -23.09
C VAL A 73 30.59 -15.09 -22.77
N GLU A 74 31.15 -14.17 -23.55
CA GLU A 74 30.70 -12.77 -23.53
C GLU A 74 29.31 -12.71 -24.20
N ALA A 75 28.36 -12.05 -23.53
CA ALA A 75 27.00 -11.94 -24.02
C ALA A 75 26.93 -11.09 -25.29
N ILE A 76 26.09 -11.50 -26.24
CA ILE A 76 25.80 -10.77 -27.48
C ILE A 76 24.29 -10.55 -27.62
N GLU A 77 23.91 -9.54 -28.40
CA GLU A 77 22.51 -9.19 -28.65
C GLU A 77 21.72 -10.39 -29.23
N GLY A 78 20.56 -10.70 -28.64
CA GLY A 78 19.64 -11.74 -29.08
C GLY A 78 20.07 -13.17 -28.76
N MET A 79 21.19 -13.37 -28.06
CA MET A 79 21.73 -14.68 -27.70
C MET A 79 20.72 -15.48 -26.87
N ALA A 80 20.45 -16.72 -27.26
CA ALA A 80 19.62 -17.63 -26.47
C ALA A 80 20.39 -18.07 -25.22
N ILE A 81 19.70 -18.08 -24.08
CA ILE A 81 20.27 -18.55 -22.82
C ILE A 81 20.16 -20.08 -22.80
N GLU A 82 21.28 -20.75 -22.60
CA GLU A 82 21.41 -22.20 -22.52
C GLU A 82 21.72 -22.65 -21.09
N ALA A 83 21.29 -23.86 -20.73
CA ALA A 83 21.66 -24.49 -19.46
C ALA A 83 23.17 -24.79 -19.43
N ASP A 84 23.76 -24.82 -18.24
CA ASP A 84 25.17 -25.12 -18.00
C ASP A 84 26.15 -24.14 -18.64
N HIS A 85 25.74 -22.87 -18.77
CA HIS A 85 26.53 -21.79 -19.37
C HIS A 85 26.66 -20.59 -18.43
N VAL A 86 27.76 -19.86 -18.58
CA VAL A 86 28.02 -18.57 -17.90
C VAL A 86 28.13 -17.47 -18.95
N TYR A 87 27.26 -16.47 -18.89
CA TYR A 87 27.25 -15.32 -19.76
C TYR A 87 27.74 -14.08 -19.01
N VAL A 88 28.68 -13.36 -19.60
CA VAL A 88 29.28 -12.16 -19.00
C VAL A 88 28.89 -10.93 -19.79
N ILE A 89 28.47 -9.87 -19.11
CA ILE A 89 28.13 -8.60 -19.76
C ILE A 89 29.35 -7.98 -20.48
N PRO A 90 29.21 -7.51 -21.74
CA PRO A 90 30.27 -6.77 -22.43
C PRO A 90 30.46 -5.35 -21.83
N PRO A 91 31.65 -4.74 -22.01
CA PRO A 91 31.91 -3.39 -21.51
C PRO A 91 30.96 -2.36 -22.15
N ASN A 92 30.59 -1.34 -21.37
CA ASN A 92 29.73 -0.23 -21.79
C ASN A 92 28.31 -0.62 -22.29
N ALA A 93 27.83 -1.79 -21.89
CA ALA A 93 26.46 -2.25 -22.18
C ALA A 93 25.61 -2.33 -20.90
N ARG A 94 24.29 -2.36 -21.10
CA ARG A 94 23.30 -2.84 -20.14
C ARG A 94 22.79 -4.19 -20.61
N MET A 95 22.57 -5.13 -19.71
CA MET A 95 22.08 -6.48 -20.03
C MET A 95 20.69 -6.68 -19.45
N ARG A 96 19.74 -7.09 -20.29
CA ARG A 96 18.37 -7.44 -19.92
C ARG A 96 18.03 -8.82 -20.46
N VAL A 97 17.04 -9.47 -19.87
CA VAL A 97 16.50 -10.74 -20.33
C VAL A 97 15.06 -10.55 -20.80
N ALA A 98 14.74 -11.10 -21.96
CA ALA A 98 13.36 -11.24 -22.43
C ALA A 98 13.23 -12.50 -23.29
N GLN A 99 12.20 -13.30 -23.04
CA GLN A 99 11.94 -14.56 -23.74
C GLN A 99 13.15 -15.52 -23.70
N ARG A 100 13.84 -15.61 -22.55
CA ARG A 100 15.10 -16.38 -22.41
C ARG A 100 16.21 -16.01 -23.41
N ARG A 101 16.20 -14.76 -23.87
CA ARG A 101 17.26 -14.18 -24.71
C ARG A 101 17.88 -12.98 -24.02
N ILE A 102 19.16 -12.79 -24.28
CA ILE A 102 19.92 -11.64 -23.77
C ILE A 102 19.73 -10.45 -24.72
N ASN A 103 19.25 -9.33 -24.18
CA ASN A 103 19.12 -8.05 -24.86
C ASN A 103 20.13 -7.07 -24.25
N LEU A 104 21.02 -6.54 -25.09
CA LEU A 104 22.04 -5.57 -24.78
C LEU A 104 21.64 -4.19 -25.30
N HIS A 105 21.74 -3.19 -24.43
CA HIS A 105 21.54 -1.80 -24.82
C HIS A 105 22.78 -0.98 -24.51
N PRO A 106 23.13 0.03 -25.35
CA PRO A 106 24.21 0.95 -25.02
C PRO A 106 23.88 1.71 -23.74
N ARG A 107 24.92 2.07 -22.97
CA ARG A 107 24.77 2.85 -21.73
C ARG A 107 24.23 4.26 -22.06
N ILE A 108 22.97 4.52 -21.74
CA ILE A 108 22.36 5.86 -21.85
C ILE A 108 22.65 6.65 -20.57
N ASP A 109 22.95 7.95 -20.71
CA ASP A 109 23.02 8.90 -19.59
C ASP A 109 21.63 9.04 -18.94
N VAL A 110 21.47 8.46 -17.76
CA VAL A 110 20.25 8.59 -16.93
C VAL A 110 20.54 9.59 -15.82
N LEU A 111 19.49 10.26 -15.32
CA LEU A 111 19.57 11.07 -14.09
C LEU A 111 19.97 10.17 -12.92
N GLY A 112 21.26 10.18 -12.56
CA GLY A 112 21.82 9.41 -11.45
C GLY A 112 22.89 8.39 -11.86
N PRO A 113 23.53 7.71 -10.89
CA PRO A 113 24.52 6.68 -11.19
C PRO A 113 23.86 5.47 -11.91
N PRO A 114 24.49 4.90 -12.94
CA PRO A 114 23.96 3.75 -13.68
C PRO A 114 23.92 2.49 -12.80
N MET A 115 22.78 1.80 -12.79
CA MET A 115 22.49 0.58 -12.01
C MET A 115 22.29 -0.66 -12.91
N PRO A 116 23.33 -1.17 -13.57
CA PRO A 116 23.21 -2.31 -14.51
C PRO A 116 22.80 -3.62 -13.84
N ILE A 117 23.08 -3.81 -12.55
CA ILE A 117 22.70 -5.03 -11.84
C ILE A 117 21.19 -5.02 -11.58
N ASP A 118 20.63 -3.90 -11.10
CA ASP A 118 19.18 -3.74 -10.96
C ASP A 118 18.46 -3.96 -12.29
N ASP A 119 18.94 -3.34 -13.38
CA ASP A 119 18.33 -3.48 -14.72
C ASP A 119 18.28 -4.96 -15.19
N LEU A 120 19.34 -5.74 -14.95
CA LEU A 120 19.35 -7.17 -15.25
C LEU A 120 18.32 -7.91 -14.41
N LEU A 121 18.40 -7.78 -13.09
CA LEU A 121 17.60 -8.58 -12.15
C LEU A 121 16.11 -8.25 -12.26
N GLU A 122 15.74 -6.99 -12.51
CA GLU A 122 14.35 -6.58 -12.79
C GLU A 122 13.80 -7.26 -14.05
N SER A 123 14.58 -7.28 -15.13
CA SER A 123 14.17 -7.95 -16.37
C SER A 123 14.12 -9.47 -16.22
N LEU A 124 15.06 -10.05 -15.46
CA LEU A 124 15.11 -11.47 -15.15
C LEU A 124 13.90 -11.91 -14.32
N ALA A 125 13.52 -11.11 -13.31
CA ALA A 125 12.33 -11.34 -12.50
C ALA A 125 11.06 -11.37 -13.38
N SER A 126 10.92 -10.39 -14.28
CA SER A 126 9.78 -10.30 -15.18
C SER A 126 9.70 -11.45 -16.19
N ASP A 127 10.83 -12.01 -16.60
CA ASP A 127 10.87 -13.07 -17.62
C ASP A 127 10.75 -14.49 -17.02
N GLN A 128 11.47 -14.77 -15.94
CA GLN A 128 11.58 -16.11 -15.36
C GLN A 128 10.65 -16.36 -14.17
N GLY A 129 10.10 -15.32 -13.55
CA GLY A 129 9.19 -15.45 -12.43
C GLY A 129 9.80 -16.23 -11.26
N ALA A 130 9.16 -17.33 -10.86
CA ALA A 130 9.64 -18.21 -9.79
C ALA A 130 10.95 -18.95 -10.11
N ASN A 131 11.34 -19.02 -11.39
CA ASN A 131 12.59 -19.66 -11.81
C ASN A 131 13.78 -18.68 -11.83
N ALA A 132 13.57 -17.41 -11.45
CA ALA A 132 14.65 -16.44 -11.30
C ALA A 132 15.39 -16.65 -9.98
N ILE A 133 16.72 -16.64 -10.03
CA ILE A 133 17.56 -16.57 -8.83
C ILE A 133 18.41 -15.32 -8.92
N GLY A 134 18.40 -14.49 -7.87
CA GLY A 134 19.20 -13.29 -7.78
C GLY A 134 20.31 -13.43 -6.76
N VAL A 135 21.53 -13.02 -7.11
CA VAL A 135 22.70 -13.09 -6.22
C VAL A 135 23.43 -11.76 -6.23
N ILE A 136 23.62 -11.17 -5.06
CA ILE A 136 24.45 -9.97 -4.87
C ILE A 136 25.69 -10.33 -4.07
N LEU A 137 26.85 -10.08 -4.65
CA LEU A 137 28.16 -10.35 -4.06
C LEU A 137 28.88 -9.03 -3.71
N SER A 138 30.10 -9.16 -3.19
CA SER A 138 30.96 -8.06 -2.77
C SER A 138 30.98 -6.91 -3.79
N GLY A 139 30.77 -5.70 -3.28
CA GLY A 139 30.66 -4.49 -4.10
C GLY A 139 30.42 -3.23 -3.27
N SER A 140 30.53 -2.07 -3.94
CA SER A 140 30.22 -0.77 -3.36
C SER A 140 28.92 -0.19 -3.93
N GLY A 141 28.21 0.62 -3.15
CA GLY A 141 26.92 1.22 -3.54
C GLY A 141 25.71 0.34 -3.21
N SER A 142 24.59 0.56 -3.90
CA SER A 142 23.31 -0.13 -3.68
C SER A 142 22.74 -0.84 -4.91
N ASP A 143 23.53 -0.94 -6.00
CA ASP A 143 23.11 -1.57 -7.26
C ASP A 143 22.84 -3.07 -7.04
N GLY A 144 21.63 -3.51 -7.38
CA GLY A 144 21.15 -4.87 -7.18
C GLY A 144 20.11 -5.04 -6.06
N ALA A 145 19.95 -4.03 -5.19
CA ALA A 145 18.98 -4.08 -4.10
C ALA A 145 17.52 -4.07 -4.61
N LEU A 146 17.20 -3.24 -5.62
CA LEU A 146 15.86 -3.21 -6.23
C LEU A 146 15.63 -4.44 -7.10
N GLY A 147 16.68 -4.90 -7.77
CA GLY A 147 16.70 -6.12 -8.56
C GLY A 147 16.34 -7.36 -7.74
N LEU A 148 16.97 -7.55 -6.57
CA LEU A 148 16.60 -8.64 -5.66
C LEU A 148 15.17 -8.49 -5.15
N LYS A 149 14.74 -7.26 -4.79
CA LYS A 149 13.34 -7.00 -4.43
C LYS A 149 12.38 -7.42 -5.55
N ALA A 150 12.71 -7.13 -6.81
CA ALA A 150 11.90 -7.55 -7.96
C ALA A 150 11.85 -9.07 -8.14
N ILE A 151 12.99 -9.77 -8.04
CA ILE A 151 13.05 -11.24 -8.10
C ILE A 151 12.22 -11.86 -6.98
N GLN A 152 12.39 -11.37 -5.75
CA GLN A 152 11.61 -11.82 -4.61
C GLN A 152 10.12 -11.62 -4.87
N ASN A 153 9.71 -10.48 -5.41
CA ASN A 153 8.30 -10.19 -5.72
C ASN A 153 7.69 -11.13 -6.79
N GLU A 154 8.48 -11.59 -7.75
CA GLU A 154 8.03 -12.58 -8.72
C GLU A 154 8.17 -14.04 -8.25
N GLY A 155 8.65 -14.23 -7.01
CA GLY A 155 8.74 -15.53 -6.35
C GLY A 155 9.99 -16.30 -6.67
N GLY A 156 10.97 -15.62 -7.25
CA GLY A 156 12.32 -16.12 -7.30
C GLY A 156 12.98 -16.11 -5.93
N ILE A 157 14.19 -16.66 -5.88
CA ILE A 157 14.97 -16.82 -4.66
C ILE A 157 16.17 -15.88 -4.71
N THR A 158 16.51 -15.29 -3.57
CA THR A 158 17.48 -14.20 -3.49
C THR A 158 18.59 -14.49 -2.48
N PHE A 159 19.82 -14.18 -2.87
CA PHE A 159 21.02 -14.38 -2.05
C PHE A 159 21.81 -13.07 -1.97
N ALA A 160 22.38 -12.82 -0.79
CA ALA A 160 23.44 -11.83 -0.63
C ALA A 160 24.65 -12.47 0.05
N GLN A 161 25.84 -12.02 -0.34
CA GLN A 161 27.07 -12.40 0.32
C GLN A 161 27.08 -11.91 1.77
N ASP A 162 27.53 -12.74 2.70
CA ASP A 162 27.69 -12.34 4.10
C ASP A 162 28.80 -11.30 4.28
N GLU A 163 28.66 -10.46 5.30
CA GLU A 163 29.59 -9.36 5.55
C GLU A 163 31.02 -9.81 5.85
N ALA A 164 31.21 -10.97 6.50
CA ALA A 164 32.53 -11.44 6.90
C ALA A 164 33.36 -11.94 5.70
N SER A 165 32.70 -12.44 4.65
CA SER A 165 33.37 -12.87 3.41
C SER A 165 33.44 -11.76 2.35
N ALA A 166 32.65 -10.69 2.47
CA ALA A 166 32.60 -9.61 1.49
C ALA A 166 33.77 -8.63 1.67
N ARG A 167 34.62 -8.51 0.64
CA ARG A 167 35.71 -7.51 0.62
C ARG A 167 35.18 -6.07 0.67
N PHE A 168 34.02 -5.84 0.06
CA PHE A 168 33.23 -4.61 0.17
C PHE A 168 31.79 -4.98 0.50
N ALA A 169 31.38 -4.71 1.72
CA ALA A 169 30.08 -5.17 2.24
C ALA A 169 28.91 -4.23 1.93
N SER A 170 29.14 -2.99 1.46
CA SER A 170 28.05 -2.00 1.35
C SER A 170 26.95 -2.42 0.37
N MET A 171 27.31 -3.05 -0.76
CA MET A 171 26.32 -3.52 -1.75
C MET A 171 25.50 -4.71 -1.24
N PRO A 172 26.11 -5.79 -0.70
CA PRO A 172 25.37 -6.83 0.00
C PRO A 172 24.51 -6.30 1.17
N GLN A 173 25.03 -5.38 1.99
CA GLN A 173 24.29 -4.78 3.10
C GLN A 173 23.09 -3.96 2.62
N ALA A 174 23.22 -3.18 1.55
CA ALA A 174 22.12 -2.45 0.94
C ALA A 174 21.01 -3.40 0.46
N ALA A 175 21.40 -4.52 -0.15
CA ALA A 175 20.48 -5.56 -0.57
C ALA A 175 19.78 -6.23 0.65
N ILE A 176 20.53 -6.60 1.69
CA ILE A 176 20.00 -7.19 2.93
C ILE A 176 19.03 -6.22 3.62
N GLY A 177 19.36 -4.93 3.66
CA GLY A 177 18.57 -3.87 4.26
C GLY A 177 17.20 -3.67 3.61
N THR A 178 16.97 -4.19 2.40
CA THR A 178 15.62 -4.22 1.79
C THR A 178 14.67 -5.17 2.50
N GLY A 179 15.18 -6.13 3.29
CA GLY A 179 14.42 -7.24 3.85
C GLY A 179 13.97 -8.28 2.80
N CYS A 180 14.44 -8.15 1.57
CA CYS A 180 14.06 -9.01 0.45
C CYS A 180 15.05 -10.14 0.16
N VAL A 181 16.16 -10.24 0.91
CA VAL A 181 17.15 -11.31 0.78
C VAL A 181 16.73 -12.53 1.59
N ASP A 182 16.69 -13.70 0.96
CA ASP A 182 16.28 -14.95 1.61
C ASP A 182 17.40 -15.59 2.42
N MET A 183 18.61 -15.58 1.88
CA MET A 183 19.77 -16.22 2.47
C MET A 183 20.99 -15.32 2.38
N VAL A 184 21.66 -15.14 3.51
CA VAL A 184 22.91 -14.40 3.63
C VAL A 184 24.01 -15.40 3.96
N LEU A 185 24.88 -15.68 3.00
CA LEU A 185 25.84 -16.79 3.06
C LEU A 185 27.17 -16.44 2.37
N PRO A 186 28.28 -17.14 2.69
CA PRO A 186 29.52 -17.05 1.91
C PRO A 186 29.35 -17.57 0.47
N PRO A 187 30.14 -17.09 -0.52
CA PRO A 187 29.98 -17.44 -1.94
C PRO A 187 29.92 -18.94 -2.23
N ARG A 188 30.75 -19.74 -1.53
CA ARG A 188 30.73 -21.21 -1.63
C ARG A 188 29.41 -21.83 -1.18
N GLN A 189 28.85 -21.37 -0.06
CA GLN A 189 27.57 -21.88 0.45
C GLN A 189 26.40 -21.41 -0.41
N ILE A 190 26.48 -20.19 -0.98
CA ILE A 190 25.52 -19.73 -1.99
C ILE A 190 25.50 -20.70 -3.17
N ALA A 191 26.67 -21.09 -3.69
CA ALA A 191 26.76 -22.05 -4.81
C ALA A 191 26.12 -23.41 -4.47
N GLU A 192 26.40 -23.96 -3.29
CA GLU A 192 25.84 -25.23 -2.81
C GLU A 192 24.30 -25.17 -2.75
N GLU A 193 23.74 -24.09 -2.21
CA GLU A 193 22.30 -23.88 -2.11
C GLU A 193 21.63 -23.64 -3.47
N ILE A 194 22.25 -22.87 -4.37
CA ILE A 194 21.73 -22.64 -5.73
C ILE A 194 21.64 -23.97 -6.48
N VAL A 195 22.66 -24.82 -6.40
CA VAL A 195 22.65 -26.14 -7.06
C VAL A 195 21.59 -27.05 -6.44
N ARG A 196 21.41 -27.02 -5.11
CA ARG A 196 20.38 -27.79 -4.42
C ARG A 196 18.98 -27.39 -4.87
N ILE A 197 18.69 -26.10 -4.85
CA ILE A 197 17.39 -25.52 -5.22
C ILE A 197 17.12 -25.72 -6.72
N GLY A 198 18.13 -25.53 -7.55
CA GLY A 198 18.04 -25.70 -9.01
C GLY A 198 17.76 -27.13 -9.46
N ARG A 199 18.18 -28.13 -8.66
CA ARG A 199 17.91 -29.56 -8.90
C ARG A 199 16.54 -30.02 -8.41
N GLN A 200 15.86 -29.23 -7.57
CA GLN A 200 14.48 -29.52 -7.20
C GLN A 200 13.56 -28.99 -8.31
N PRO A 201 12.78 -29.86 -8.99
CA PRO A 201 11.88 -29.40 -10.01
C PRO A 201 10.89 -28.41 -9.39
N HIS A 202 10.88 -27.16 -9.88
CA HIS A 202 9.88 -26.15 -9.52
C HIS A 202 8.48 -26.49 -10.07
N THR A 203 8.33 -27.68 -10.66
CA THR A 203 7.07 -28.33 -10.98
C THR A 203 6.79 -29.44 -9.97
N GLY A 204 5.96 -29.14 -8.97
CA GLY A 204 5.17 -30.16 -8.27
C GLY A 204 4.13 -30.76 -9.22
N ALA A 205 4.56 -31.53 -10.22
CA ALA A 205 3.68 -32.07 -11.26
C ALA A 205 3.93 -33.54 -11.64
N ASP A 206 4.71 -34.32 -10.87
CA ASP A 206 4.90 -35.75 -11.18
C ASP A 206 4.08 -36.72 -10.33
N GLN A 207 3.26 -36.22 -9.41
CA GLN A 207 2.07 -36.94 -8.96
C GLN A 207 0.91 -35.93 -8.80
N PRO A 208 -0.15 -36.00 -9.61
CA PRO A 208 -1.34 -35.20 -9.36
C PRO A 208 -1.94 -35.64 -8.02
N MET A 209 -1.66 -34.87 -6.97
CA MET A 209 -2.41 -34.92 -5.73
C MET A 209 -3.90 -34.77 -6.07
N PRO A 210 -4.80 -35.59 -5.49
CA PRO A 210 -6.23 -35.38 -5.63
C PRO A 210 -6.59 -33.94 -5.25
N ALA A 211 -7.33 -33.23 -6.10
CA ALA A 211 -7.67 -31.82 -5.90
C ALA A 211 -8.27 -31.53 -4.51
N THR A 212 -8.97 -32.51 -3.94
CA THR A 212 -9.57 -32.47 -2.60
C THR A 212 -8.54 -32.47 -1.46
N GLN A 213 -7.41 -33.16 -1.60
CA GLN A 213 -6.35 -33.19 -0.58
C GLN A 213 -5.51 -31.91 -0.60
N ALA A 214 -5.21 -31.39 -1.79
CA ALA A 214 -4.52 -30.11 -1.94
C ALA A 214 -5.34 -28.96 -1.31
N GLU A 215 -6.67 -28.99 -1.48
CA GLU A 215 -7.56 -27.99 -0.91
C GLU A 215 -7.64 -28.08 0.63
N LYS A 216 -7.66 -29.29 1.21
CA LYS A 216 -7.61 -29.48 2.67
C LYS A 216 -6.31 -28.96 3.26
N SER A 217 -5.19 -29.25 2.62
CA SER A 217 -3.85 -28.83 3.07
C SER A 217 -3.74 -27.29 3.06
N LEU A 218 -4.18 -26.65 1.96
CA LEU A 218 -4.21 -25.18 1.88
C LEU A 218 -5.13 -24.54 2.92
N ARG A 219 -6.32 -25.11 3.17
CA ARG A 219 -7.21 -24.63 4.25
C ARG A 219 -6.55 -24.74 5.63
N HIS A 220 -5.73 -25.76 5.85
CA HIS A 220 -5.00 -25.88 7.10
C HIS A 220 -3.93 -24.78 7.23
N VAL A 221 -3.14 -24.55 6.18
CA VAL A 221 -2.17 -23.44 6.13
C VAL A 221 -2.86 -22.09 6.39
N PHE A 222 -4.01 -21.82 5.78
CA PHE A 222 -4.77 -20.59 6.03
C PHE A 222 -5.26 -20.46 7.47
N ARG A 223 -5.64 -21.56 8.12
CA ARG A 223 -6.06 -21.54 9.53
C ARG A 223 -4.88 -21.20 10.46
N LEU A 224 -3.70 -21.76 10.20
CA LEU A 224 -2.48 -21.44 10.95
C LEU A 224 -2.09 -19.96 10.78
N LEU A 225 -2.13 -19.48 9.53
CA LEU A 225 -1.87 -18.07 9.22
C LEU A 225 -2.91 -17.12 9.83
N HIS A 226 -4.19 -17.47 9.80
CA HIS A 226 -5.23 -16.65 10.41
C HIS A 226 -5.04 -16.54 11.93
N LYS A 227 -4.72 -17.65 12.60
CA LYS A 227 -4.46 -17.67 14.04
C LYS A 227 -3.24 -16.83 14.44
N ALA A 228 -2.18 -16.83 13.62
CA ALA A 228 -0.94 -16.11 13.93
C ALA A 228 -0.95 -14.64 13.48
N CYS A 229 -1.46 -14.36 12.27
CA CYS A 229 -1.35 -13.06 11.61
C CYS A 229 -2.65 -12.24 11.63
N ASN A 230 -3.79 -12.84 12.02
CA ASN A 230 -5.12 -12.24 11.96
C ASN A 230 -5.53 -11.74 10.55
N VAL A 231 -5.08 -12.44 9.51
CA VAL A 231 -5.43 -12.16 8.10
C VAL A 231 -6.00 -13.44 7.50
N ASP A 232 -7.15 -13.34 6.84
CA ASP A 232 -7.76 -14.46 6.12
C ASP A 232 -7.30 -14.48 4.65
N PHE A 233 -6.48 -15.47 4.31
CA PHE A 233 -5.97 -15.67 2.95
C PHE A 233 -6.88 -16.55 2.06
N THR A 234 -8.01 -17.04 2.58
CA THR A 234 -8.93 -17.94 1.85
C THR A 234 -9.43 -17.34 0.53
N HIS A 235 -9.55 -16.01 0.48
CA HIS A 235 -10.05 -15.28 -0.69
C HIS A 235 -8.95 -14.52 -1.45
N TYR A 236 -7.69 -14.87 -1.25
CA TYR A 236 -6.58 -14.40 -2.07
C TYR A 236 -6.46 -15.24 -3.35
N LYS A 237 -5.78 -14.71 -4.36
CA LYS A 237 -5.56 -15.44 -5.62
C LYS A 237 -4.67 -16.66 -5.40
N ARG A 238 -5.22 -17.82 -5.75
CA ARG A 238 -4.60 -19.12 -5.55
C ARG A 238 -3.22 -19.26 -6.18
N GLY A 239 -3.05 -18.83 -7.44
CA GLY A 239 -1.74 -18.91 -8.12
C GLY A 239 -0.64 -18.09 -7.42
N THR A 240 -0.99 -16.96 -6.79
CA THR A 240 -0.05 -16.17 -6.00
C THR A 240 0.34 -16.91 -4.72
N ILE A 241 -0.64 -17.46 -4.00
CA ILE A 241 -0.41 -18.23 -2.77
C ILE A 241 0.44 -19.47 -3.05
N GLU A 242 0.08 -20.26 -4.06
CA GLU A 242 0.78 -21.50 -4.41
C GLU A 242 2.23 -21.21 -4.80
N ARG A 243 2.49 -20.15 -5.57
CA ARG A 243 3.85 -19.71 -5.92
C ARG A 243 4.68 -19.36 -4.68
N ARG A 244 4.11 -18.61 -3.73
CA ARG A 244 4.78 -18.21 -2.48
C ARG A 244 5.02 -19.39 -1.54
N LEU A 245 4.02 -20.28 -1.44
CA LEU A 245 4.11 -21.49 -0.64
C LEU A 245 5.21 -22.41 -1.15
N SER A 246 5.23 -22.70 -2.45
CA SER A 246 6.27 -23.53 -3.08
C SER A 246 7.67 -22.97 -2.86
N ARG A 247 7.81 -21.65 -2.93
CA ARG A 247 9.08 -20.97 -2.64
C ARG A 247 9.52 -21.16 -1.19
N ARG A 248 8.64 -20.95 -0.21
CA ARG A 248 8.97 -21.19 1.22
C ARG A 248 9.29 -22.66 1.48
N MET A 249 8.60 -23.57 0.82
CA MET A 249 8.89 -25.00 0.87
C MET A 249 10.29 -25.32 0.33
N ALA A 250 10.72 -24.69 -0.76
CA ALA A 250 12.07 -24.85 -1.31
C ALA A 250 13.16 -24.34 -0.34
N LEU A 251 12.89 -23.23 0.36
CA LEU A 251 13.78 -22.68 1.40
C LEU A 251 13.86 -23.58 2.64
N ARG A 252 12.75 -24.21 3.04
CA ARG A 252 12.68 -25.13 4.21
C ARG A 252 12.91 -26.60 3.86
N GLN A 253 13.24 -26.90 2.61
CA GLN A 253 13.56 -28.24 2.13
C GLN A 253 12.42 -29.27 2.29
N THR A 254 11.18 -28.82 2.14
CA THR A 254 9.99 -29.69 2.25
C THR A 254 9.45 -30.07 0.88
N SER A 255 9.20 -31.35 0.67
CA SER A 255 8.76 -31.90 -0.63
C SER A 255 7.26 -31.87 -0.83
N SER A 256 6.46 -31.68 0.23
CA SER A 256 5.00 -31.61 0.17
C SER A 256 4.43 -30.53 1.09
N VAL A 257 3.20 -30.09 0.79
CA VAL A 257 2.48 -29.11 1.64
C VAL A 257 2.20 -29.69 3.03
N ASP A 258 1.93 -30.99 3.12
CA ASP A 258 1.68 -31.67 4.39
C ASP A 258 2.95 -31.70 5.27
N ASP A 259 4.12 -31.97 4.70
CA ASP A 259 5.40 -31.87 5.44
C ASP A 259 5.66 -30.43 5.90
N TYR A 260 5.33 -29.46 5.06
CA TYR A 260 5.48 -28.05 5.40
C TYR A 260 4.50 -27.60 6.49
N ILE A 261 3.29 -28.15 6.56
CA ILE A 261 2.36 -27.92 7.67
C ILE A 261 2.99 -28.37 9.00
N VAL A 262 3.69 -29.50 9.04
CA VAL A 262 4.40 -29.95 10.26
C VAL A 262 5.48 -28.94 10.68
N VAL A 263 6.18 -28.33 9.71
CA VAL A 263 7.11 -27.24 10.00
C VAL A 263 6.37 -26.02 10.54
N LEU A 264 5.27 -25.61 9.92
CA LEU A 264 4.46 -24.47 10.38
C LEU A 264 3.87 -24.67 11.78
N GLU A 265 3.50 -25.90 12.15
CA GLU A 265 2.99 -26.22 13.49
C GLU A 265 4.09 -26.20 14.57
N SER A 266 5.35 -26.47 14.18
CA SER A 266 6.48 -26.56 15.11
C SER A 266 7.33 -25.28 15.19
N ASP A 267 7.31 -24.44 14.15
CA ASP A 267 8.12 -23.23 14.03
C ASP A 267 7.24 -22.00 13.78
N ALA A 268 6.92 -21.28 14.86
CA ALA A 268 6.12 -20.05 14.78
C ALA A 268 6.79 -18.97 13.91
N THR A 269 8.13 -18.93 13.85
CA THR A 269 8.85 -17.94 13.02
C THR A 269 8.60 -18.18 11.54
N GLU A 270 8.47 -19.44 11.13
CA GLU A 270 8.15 -19.82 9.75
C GLU A 270 6.72 -19.40 9.38
N VAL A 271 5.76 -19.49 10.31
CA VAL A 271 4.38 -19.02 10.08
C VAL A 271 4.34 -17.52 9.78
N PHE A 272 5.04 -16.72 10.57
CA PHE A 272 5.15 -15.28 10.32
C PHE A 272 5.92 -14.98 9.03
N ALA A 273 6.97 -15.74 8.72
CA ALA A 273 7.73 -15.58 7.49
C ALA A 273 6.88 -15.90 6.25
N LEU A 274 6.08 -16.97 6.27
CA LEU A 274 5.12 -17.28 5.22
C LEU A 274 4.04 -16.20 5.11
N GLY A 275 3.48 -15.76 6.23
CA GLY A 275 2.50 -14.67 6.25
C GLY A 275 3.04 -13.38 5.62
N ARG A 276 4.29 -13.04 5.92
CA ARG A 276 5.00 -11.90 5.32
C ARG A 276 5.23 -12.11 3.81
N ASP A 277 5.63 -13.31 3.40
CA ASP A 277 5.86 -13.62 1.98
C ASP A 277 4.58 -13.58 1.13
N LEU A 278 3.43 -13.89 1.75
CA LEU A 278 2.11 -13.78 1.12
C LEU A 278 1.62 -12.34 0.98
N LEU A 279 2.04 -11.43 1.88
CA LEU A 279 1.71 -10.01 1.85
C LEU A 279 2.78 -9.25 1.05
N ILE A 280 2.57 -9.14 -0.26
CA ILE A 280 3.56 -8.55 -1.17
C ILE A 280 3.79 -7.06 -0.85
N ARG A 281 5.06 -6.66 -0.71
CA ARG A 281 5.51 -5.28 -0.42
C ARG A 281 6.12 -4.61 -1.66
N VAL A 282 5.30 -4.22 -2.65
CA VAL A 282 5.79 -3.44 -3.80
C VAL A 282 5.25 -2.03 -3.77
N THR A 283 6.06 -1.12 -3.24
CA THR A 283 5.85 0.33 -3.34
C THR A 283 7.15 1.00 -3.75
N GLU A 284 7.01 2.08 -4.51
CA GLU A 284 8.10 2.97 -4.93
C GLU A 284 7.57 4.40 -5.01
N PHE A 285 8.46 5.38 -4.85
CA PHE A 285 8.09 6.79 -4.98
C PHE A 285 7.64 7.08 -6.41
N PHE A 286 6.53 7.80 -6.56
CA PHE A 286 5.96 8.25 -7.84
C PHE A 286 5.72 7.10 -8.84
N ARG A 287 5.36 5.92 -8.32
CA ARG A 287 5.03 4.74 -9.13
C ARG A 287 4.03 5.04 -10.24
N ASP A 288 4.39 4.73 -11.47
CA ASP A 288 3.69 5.15 -12.69
C ASP A 288 3.55 6.70 -12.75
N PRO A 289 4.62 7.44 -13.11
CA PRO A 289 4.67 8.92 -13.03
C PRO A 289 3.50 9.63 -13.73
N GLU A 290 3.04 9.08 -14.86
CA GLU A 290 1.87 9.56 -15.62
C GLU A 290 0.61 9.67 -14.75
N THR A 291 0.46 8.79 -13.75
CA THR A 291 -0.70 8.80 -12.83
C THR A 291 -0.62 9.93 -11.82
N PHE A 292 0.58 10.22 -11.30
CA PHE A 292 0.79 11.35 -10.39
C PHE A 292 0.70 12.70 -11.13
N GLU A 293 1.10 12.77 -12.39
CA GLU A 293 0.88 13.94 -13.23
C GLU A 293 -0.62 14.20 -13.44
N ALA A 294 -1.40 13.16 -13.77
CA ALA A 294 -2.86 13.29 -13.88
C ALA A 294 -3.52 13.65 -12.54
N LEU A 295 -2.98 13.18 -11.41
CA LEU A 295 -3.44 13.61 -10.08
C LEU A 295 -3.32 15.13 -9.92
N VAL A 296 -2.18 15.71 -10.31
CA VAL A 296 -1.93 17.16 -10.21
C VAL A 296 -2.72 17.96 -11.26
N GLN A 297 -2.86 17.46 -12.48
CA GLN A 297 -3.48 18.20 -13.59
C GLN A 297 -5.01 18.07 -13.67
N ILE A 298 -5.57 16.96 -13.18
CA ILE A 298 -6.98 16.62 -13.35
C ILE A 298 -7.68 16.53 -12.00
N VAL A 299 -7.12 15.77 -11.06
CA VAL A 299 -7.80 15.45 -9.80
C VAL A 299 -7.76 16.62 -8.82
N PHE A 300 -6.58 17.18 -8.51
CA PHE A 300 -6.47 18.28 -7.55
C PHE A 300 -7.25 19.53 -7.96
N PRO A 301 -7.24 19.99 -9.23
CA PRO A 301 -8.08 21.10 -9.67
C PRO A 301 -9.57 20.81 -9.48
N ARG A 302 -10.01 19.57 -9.77
CA ARG A 302 -11.41 19.16 -9.59
C ARG A 302 -11.82 19.10 -8.12
N LEU A 303 -10.93 18.62 -7.24
CA LEU A 303 -11.20 18.50 -5.81
C LEU A 303 -11.11 19.85 -5.06
N LEU A 304 -10.36 20.81 -5.59
CA LEU A 304 -10.02 22.06 -4.90
C LEU A 304 -10.64 23.32 -5.54
N GLY A 305 -11.37 23.18 -6.66
CA GLY A 305 -11.94 24.32 -7.41
C GLY A 305 -13.01 25.11 -6.66
N ASP A 306 -13.95 24.45 -5.98
CA ASP A 306 -15.10 25.06 -5.29
C ASP A 306 -15.05 24.83 -3.76
N ARG A 307 -13.85 24.70 -3.19
CA ARG A 307 -13.67 24.29 -1.79
C ARG A 307 -13.60 25.49 -0.85
N GLU A 308 -14.35 25.42 0.26
CA GLU A 308 -14.24 26.39 1.35
C GLU A 308 -12.85 26.34 2.01
N PRO A 309 -12.25 27.50 2.38
CA PRO A 309 -10.88 27.58 2.89
C PRO A 309 -10.59 26.70 4.12
N ASP A 310 -11.57 26.54 5.03
CA ASP A 310 -11.38 25.84 6.31
C ASP A 310 -11.65 24.32 6.22
N MET A 311 -12.04 23.82 5.04
CA MET A 311 -12.45 22.42 4.90
C MET A 311 -11.24 21.49 4.67
N PRO A 312 -10.96 20.51 5.56
CA PRO A 312 -9.75 19.70 5.49
C PRO A 312 -9.72 18.75 4.30
N ILE A 313 -8.62 18.73 3.54
CA ILE A 313 -8.35 17.80 2.44
C ILE A 313 -8.04 16.43 3.02
N ARG A 314 -8.85 15.41 2.70
CA ARG A 314 -8.75 14.07 3.29
C ARG A 314 -8.51 13.02 2.23
N LEU A 315 -7.37 12.31 2.31
CA LEU A 315 -6.97 11.29 1.35
C LEU A 315 -6.69 9.97 2.07
N TRP A 316 -7.00 8.84 1.44
CA TRP A 316 -6.77 7.51 2.03
C TRP A 316 -6.07 6.58 1.04
N VAL A 317 -4.99 5.95 1.49
CA VAL A 317 -4.19 4.97 0.75
C VAL A 317 -4.25 3.63 1.48
N PRO A 318 -5.24 2.77 1.18
CA PRO A 318 -5.27 1.39 1.67
C PRO A 318 -4.20 0.52 1.01
N GLY A 319 -3.52 -0.33 1.80
CA GLY A 319 -2.39 -1.14 1.35
C GLY A 319 -1.13 -0.30 1.10
N CYS A 320 -0.82 0.64 2.00
CA CYS A 320 0.25 1.62 1.77
C CYS A 320 1.68 1.04 1.86
N ALA A 321 1.85 -0.21 2.29
CA ALA A 321 3.12 -0.87 2.53
C ALA A 321 4.12 0.05 3.26
N THR A 322 5.30 0.31 2.66
CA THR A 322 6.37 1.12 3.25
C THR A 322 6.19 2.64 3.08
N GLY A 323 5.02 3.09 2.64
CA GLY A 323 4.58 4.50 2.71
C GLY A 323 4.98 5.39 1.54
N GLU A 324 5.72 4.90 0.54
CA GLU A 324 6.22 5.71 -0.57
C GLU A 324 5.08 6.40 -1.35
N GLU A 325 3.96 5.71 -1.60
CA GLU A 325 2.81 6.29 -2.31
C GLU A 325 2.14 7.42 -1.51
N VAL A 326 2.00 7.24 -0.19
CA VAL A 326 1.44 8.24 0.73
C VAL A 326 2.26 9.52 0.67
N TYR A 327 3.59 9.39 0.74
CA TYR A 327 4.50 10.54 0.63
C TYR A 327 4.52 11.15 -0.77
N SER A 328 4.44 10.37 -1.83
CA SER A 328 4.34 10.91 -3.20
C SER A 328 3.08 11.74 -3.41
N ILE A 329 1.93 11.28 -2.89
CA ILE A 329 0.68 12.06 -2.94
C ILE A 329 0.82 13.36 -2.13
N ALA A 330 1.40 13.28 -0.93
CA ALA A 330 1.65 14.46 -0.07
C ALA A 330 2.53 15.50 -0.78
N ILE A 331 3.64 15.07 -1.37
CA ILE A 331 4.57 15.93 -2.12
C ILE A 331 3.86 16.59 -3.31
N CYS A 332 3.12 15.82 -4.12
CA CYS A 332 2.35 16.37 -5.24
C CYS A 332 1.33 17.41 -4.77
N LEU A 333 0.67 17.18 -3.63
CA LEU A 333 -0.33 18.11 -3.09
C LEU A 333 0.30 19.41 -2.60
N ILE A 334 1.45 19.34 -1.91
CA ILE A 334 2.21 20.52 -1.48
C ILE A 334 2.70 21.31 -2.70
N GLU A 335 3.22 20.63 -3.73
CA GLU A 335 3.64 21.27 -4.98
C GLU A 335 2.49 21.98 -5.69
N TYR A 336 1.30 21.39 -5.69
CA TYR A 336 0.10 21.98 -6.29
C TYR A 336 -0.42 23.19 -5.51
N LEU A 337 -0.45 23.12 -4.18
CA LEU A 337 -0.97 24.20 -3.33
C LEU A 337 0.00 25.39 -3.20
N GLY A 338 1.31 25.16 -3.38
CA GLY A 338 2.32 26.21 -3.23
C GLY A 338 2.34 26.78 -1.81
N GLU A 339 2.31 28.11 -1.67
CA GLU A 339 2.30 28.77 -0.36
C GLU A 339 1.04 28.48 0.47
N ARG A 340 -0.09 28.17 -0.19
CA ARG A 340 -1.36 27.83 0.48
C ARG A 340 -1.30 26.53 1.27
N ALA A 341 -0.29 25.69 1.05
CA ALA A 341 -0.14 24.43 1.75
C ALA A 341 0.03 24.61 3.27
N ALA A 342 0.61 25.72 3.71
CA ALA A 342 0.81 26.00 5.15
C ALA A 342 -0.50 26.30 5.89
N ASP A 343 -1.48 26.89 5.20
CA ASP A 343 -2.75 27.34 5.78
C ASP A 343 -3.91 26.37 5.50
N THR A 344 -3.70 25.36 4.65
CA THR A 344 -4.74 24.39 4.27
C THR A 344 -4.67 23.15 5.16
N PRO A 345 -5.72 22.78 5.90
CA PRO A 345 -5.70 21.57 6.70
C PRO A 345 -5.70 20.31 5.80
N ILE A 346 -4.65 19.49 5.89
CA ILE A 346 -4.46 18.27 5.09
C ILE A 346 -4.33 17.05 6.01
N GLN A 347 -5.03 15.96 5.68
CA GLN A 347 -4.92 14.68 6.36
C GLN A 347 -4.83 13.54 5.34
N ILE A 348 -3.69 12.84 5.33
CA ILE A 348 -3.49 11.67 4.47
C ILE A 348 -3.38 10.42 5.35
N PHE A 349 -4.29 9.47 5.18
CA PHE A 349 -4.31 8.21 5.90
C PHE A 349 -3.61 7.14 5.06
N GLY A 350 -2.48 6.61 5.54
CA GLY A 350 -1.84 5.42 5.00
C GLY A 350 -2.18 4.22 5.88
N THR A 351 -2.76 3.16 5.30
CA THR A 351 -3.12 1.99 6.12
C THR A 351 -2.69 0.67 5.52
N ASP A 352 -2.24 -0.26 6.35
CA ASP A 352 -1.80 -1.59 5.94
C ASP A 352 -2.08 -2.63 7.03
N VAL A 353 -2.07 -3.91 6.67
CA VAL A 353 -2.16 -5.02 7.63
C VAL A 353 -0.79 -5.37 8.25
N SER A 354 0.31 -5.06 7.55
CA SER A 354 1.67 -5.37 7.96
C SER A 354 2.25 -4.29 8.87
N VAL A 355 2.55 -4.67 10.13
CA VAL A 355 3.12 -3.75 11.12
C VAL A 355 4.54 -3.31 10.72
N ASP A 356 5.43 -4.22 10.29
CA ASP A 356 6.80 -3.84 9.89
C ASP A 356 6.82 -2.83 8.73
N ALA A 357 5.89 -2.96 7.78
CA ALA A 357 5.80 -2.03 6.66
C ALA A 357 5.39 -0.62 7.14
N LEU A 358 4.44 -0.56 8.09
CA LEU A 358 4.02 0.70 8.71
C LEU A 358 5.11 1.33 9.57
N GLU A 359 5.99 0.55 10.21
CA GLU A 359 7.13 1.09 10.95
C GLU A 359 8.13 1.79 10.04
N ILE A 360 8.45 1.19 8.89
CA ILE A 360 9.27 1.81 7.85
C ILE A 360 8.60 3.08 7.33
N ALA A 361 7.29 3.01 7.05
CA ALA A 361 6.50 4.16 6.59
C ALA A 361 6.54 5.32 7.58
N ARG A 362 6.33 5.06 8.88
CA ARG A 362 6.39 6.07 9.96
C ARG A 362 7.78 6.68 10.12
N ALA A 363 8.83 5.85 10.03
CA ALA A 363 10.20 6.34 10.08
C ALA A 363 10.49 7.26 8.87
N GLY A 364 9.92 6.95 7.70
CA GLY A 364 10.11 7.69 6.46
C GLY A 364 11.57 7.72 6.02
N ARG A 365 12.34 6.66 6.33
CA ARG A 365 13.77 6.51 6.02
C ARG A 365 13.93 5.46 4.94
N TYR A 366 14.49 5.85 3.81
CA TYR A 366 14.66 5.03 2.61
C TYR A 366 16.12 5.04 2.16
N ILE A 367 16.58 3.97 1.54
CA ILE A 367 17.96 3.87 1.01
C ILE A 367 18.16 4.83 -0.18
N GLU A 368 19.42 5.19 -0.48
CA GLU A 368 19.79 6.19 -1.51
C GLU A 368 19.17 5.94 -2.91
N ASN A 369 18.84 4.68 -3.22
CA ASN A 369 18.28 4.28 -4.52
C ASN A 369 16.93 4.93 -4.88
N ILE A 370 16.22 5.55 -3.92
CA ILE A 370 15.01 6.32 -4.23
C ILE A 370 15.30 7.47 -5.21
N ALA A 371 16.56 7.89 -5.32
CA ALA A 371 16.98 8.91 -6.27
C ALA A 371 16.77 8.53 -7.75
N ARG A 372 16.53 7.24 -8.07
CA ARG A 372 16.14 6.80 -9.42
C ARG A 372 14.74 7.28 -9.79
N ASN A 373 13.84 7.32 -8.81
CA ASN A 373 12.41 7.57 -9.01
C ASN A 373 11.97 8.96 -8.51
N VAL A 374 12.84 9.68 -7.80
CA VAL A 374 12.58 11.03 -7.27
C VAL A 374 13.51 12.02 -7.96
N SER A 375 12.95 13.11 -8.50
CA SER A 375 13.75 14.15 -9.15
C SER A 375 14.71 14.85 -8.17
N SER A 376 15.85 15.33 -8.66
CA SER A 376 16.86 16.01 -7.81
C SER A 376 16.29 17.24 -7.08
N GLN A 377 15.35 17.95 -7.72
CA GLN A 377 14.64 19.08 -7.10
C GLN A 377 13.79 18.64 -5.91
N ARG A 378 13.05 17.52 -6.05
CA ARG A 378 12.24 16.95 -4.97
C ARG A 378 13.11 16.39 -3.84
N LEU A 379 14.22 15.71 -4.17
CA LEU A 379 15.19 15.22 -3.18
C LEU A 379 15.74 16.37 -2.33
N GLN A 380 16.14 17.48 -2.96
CA GLN A 380 16.69 18.64 -2.23
C GLN A 380 15.63 19.34 -1.36
N ARG A 381 14.36 19.34 -1.79
CA ARG A 381 13.29 20.09 -1.14
C ARG A 381 12.56 19.30 -0.04
N PHE A 382 12.32 18.01 -0.25
CA PHE A 382 11.43 17.18 0.57
C PHE A 382 12.13 16.01 1.27
N PHE A 383 13.45 15.89 1.13
CA PHE A 383 14.23 14.85 1.79
C PHE A 383 15.48 15.44 2.45
N VAL A 384 15.89 14.83 3.56
CA VAL A 384 17.13 15.10 4.27
C VAL A 384 18.05 13.89 4.10
N ARG A 385 19.27 14.12 3.62
CA ARG A 385 20.27 13.06 3.48
C ARG A 385 20.86 12.71 4.86
N ASP A 386 20.89 11.41 5.16
CA ASP A 386 21.30 10.82 6.43
C ASP A 386 22.21 9.60 6.15
N GLY A 387 23.49 9.85 5.86
CA GLY A 387 24.43 8.84 5.37
C GLY A 387 24.00 8.26 4.02
N ASP A 388 23.85 6.93 3.96
CA ASP A 388 23.39 6.16 2.78
C ASP A 388 21.85 6.14 2.63
N TYR A 389 21.14 6.95 3.42
CA TYR A 389 19.68 7.02 3.44
C TYR A 389 19.18 8.43 3.14
N TYR A 390 17.96 8.50 2.62
CA TYR A 390 17.13 9.69 2.58
C TYR A 390 15.99 9.57 3.58
N ARG A 391 15.77 10.62 4.36
CA ARG A 391 14.63 10.75 5.26
C ARG A 391 13.66 11.78 4.71
N VAL A 392 12.38 11.44 4.62
CA VAL A 392 11.33 12.40 4.22
C VAL A 392 11.28 13.54 5.24
N ASP A 393 11.17 14.76 4.75
CA ASP A 393 11.11 15.96 5.58
C ASP A 393 9.95 15.91 6.60
N LYS A 394 10.17 16.51 7.78
CA LYS A 394 9.18 16.49 8.86
C LYS A 394 7.86 17.13 8.44
N GLY A 395 7.88 18.23 7.68
CA GLY A 395 6.67 18.92 7.24
C GLY A 395 5.78 18.06 6.34
N VAL A 396 6.37 17.16 5.53
CA VAL A 396 5.60 16.20 4.72
C VAL A 396 5.07 15.06 5.59
N ARG A 397 5.87 14.57 6.55
CA ARG A 397 5.47 13.45 7.43
C ARG A 397 4.32 13.81 8.37
N ASP A 398 4.29 15.03 8.87
CA ASP A 398 3.26 15.49 9.81
C ASP A 398 1.85 15.54 9.14
N LEU A 399 1.76 15.54 7.81
CA LEU A 399 0.49 15.43 7.05
C LEU A 399 -0.05 13.99 6.97
N CYS A 400 0.78 13.00 7.25
CA CYS A 400 0.54 11.59 6.98
C CYS A 400 0.32 10.80 8.29
N THR A 401 -0.81 10.12 8.40
CA THR A 401 -1.13 9.25 9.54
C THR A 401 -1.12 7.78 9.11
N PHE A 402 -0.29 6.96 9.76
CA PHE A 402 -0.14 5.54 9.45
C PHE A 402 -0.79 4.64 10.50
N ALA A 403 -1.78 3.84 10.11
CA ALA A 403 -2.55 2.97 11.01
C ALA A 403 -2.68 1.54 10.46
N ARG A 404 -2.74 0.57 11.38
CA ARG A 404 -3.07 -0.81 11.00
C ARG A 404 -4.55 -0.88 10.64
N HIS A 405 -4.86 -1.43 9.46
CA HIS A 405 -6.24 -1.57 8.97
C HIS A 405 -6.34 -2.74 8.00
N ASN A 406 -7.34 -3.59 8.19
CA ASN A 406 -7.73 -4.60 7.23
C ASN A 406 -8.94 -4.11 6.42
N VAL A 407 -8.70 -3.75 5.15
CA VAL A 407 -9.71 -3.17 4.24
C VAL A 407 -10.97 -4.03 4.08
N ALA A 408 -10.88 -5.34 4.33
CA ALA A 408 -12.00 -6.26 4.16
C ALA A 408 -12.90 -6.39 5.39
N THR A 409 -12.37 -6.17 6.59
CA THR A 409 -13.07 -6.43 7.86
C THR A 409 -13.29 -5.17 8.69
N ASP A 410 -12.38 -4.22 8.59
CA ASP A 410 -12.37 -3.03 9.44
C ASP A 410 -13.22 -1.93 8.79
N PRO A 411 -13.91 -1.09 9.59
CA PRO A 411 -14.74 -0.02 9.05
C PRO A 411 -13.89 0.99 8.24
N PRO A 412 -14.36 1.46 7.07
CA PRO A 412 -13.62 2.40 6.25
C PRO A 412 -13.68 3.83 6.82
N PHE A 413 -12.68 4.65 6.47
CA PHE A 413 -12.77 6.09 6.72
C PHE A 413 -13.87 6.70 5.87
N SER A 414 -14.66 7.61 6.43
CA SER A 414 -15.76 8.27 5.72
C SER A 414 -15.40 9.69 5.30
N ARG A 415 -16.06 10.17 4.23
CA ARG A 415 -15.89 11.52 3.67
C ARG A 415 -14.45 11.79 3.20
N MET A 416 -13.88 10.87 2.43
CA MET A 416 -12.60 11.02 1.73
C MET A 416 -12.78 11.77 0.41
N ASP A 417 -11.81 12.63 0.07
CA ASP A 417 -11.72 13.33 -1.22
C ASP A 417 -11.03 12.45 -2.27
N LEU A 418 -10.02 11.69 -1.86
CA LEU A 418 -9.31 10.72 -2.69
C LEU A 418 -9.14 9.40 -1.95
N VAL A 419 -9.42 8.29 -2.63
CA VAL A 419 -8.98 6.95 -2.21
C VAL A 419 -8.02 6.42 -3.27
N SER A 420 -6.78 6.11 -2.90
CA SER A 420 -5.78 5.51 -3.79
C SER A 420 -5.55 4.06 -3.38
N CYS A 421 -6.17 3.12 -4.11
CA CYS A 421 -6.03 1.70 -3.87
C CYS A 421 -5.31 1.06 -5.05
N ARG A 422 -3.98 1.09 -5.02
CA ARG A 422 -3.13 0.61 -6.11
C ARG A 422 -2.41 -0.65 -5.73
N ASN A 423 -2.38 -1.60 -6.65
CA ASN A 423 -1.68 -2.88 -6.52
C ASN A 423 -2.12 -3.73 -5.33
N LEU A 424 -3.30 -3.49 -4.76
CA LEU A 424 -3.88 -4.29 -3.68
C LEU A 424 -4.92 -5.29 -4.23
N LEU A 425 -5.77 -4.85 -5.15
CA LEU A 425 -6.86 -5.67 -5.70
C LEU A 425 -6.33 -6.83 -6.55
N ILE A 426 -5.12 -6.70 -7.09
CA ILE A 426 -4.46 -7.78 -7.83
C ILE A 426 -4.25 -9.05 -7.00
N TYR A 427 -4.24 -8.97 -5.66
CA TYR A 427 -4.12 -10.13 -4.76
C TYR A 427 -5.45 -10.76 -4.39
N LEU A 428 -6.52 -10.00 -4.51
CA LEU A 428 -7.85 -10.40 -4.05
C LEU A 428 -8.55 -11.17 -5.16
N ASN A 429 -9.25 -12.25 -4.80
CA ASN A 429 -10.16 -12.91 -5.73
C ASN A 429 -11.42 -12.05 -5.96
N PRO A 430 -12.27 -12.41 -6.93
CA PRO A 430 -13.49 -11.64 -7.20
C PRO A 430 -14.47 -11.53 -6.01
N VAL A 431 -14.46 -12.48 -5.06
CA VAL A 431 -15.35 -12.44 -3.89
C VAL A 431 -14.95 -11.30 -2.96
N LEU A 432 -13.67 -11.20 -2.64
CA LEU A 432 -13.13 -10.17 -1.75
C LEU A 432 -13.08 -8.79 -2.44
N GLN A 433 -12.87 -8.75 -3.76
CA GLN A 433 -13.05 -7.50 -4.51
C GLN A 433 -14.49 -6.98 -4.44
N ARG A 434 -15.50 -7.87 -4.41
CA ARG A 434 -16.91 -7.47 -4.29
C ARG A 434 -17.27 -6.89 -2.93
N SER A 435 -16.56 -7.25 -1.86
CA SER A 435 -16.77 -6.63 -0.54
C SER A 435 -16.04 -5.28 -0.44
N VAL A 436 -14.86 -5.14 -1.05
CA VAL A 436 -14.03 -3.93 -0.94
C VAL A 436 -14.53 -2.76 -1.82
N MET A 437 -14.99 -3.01 -3.06
CA MET A 437 -15.43 -1.91 -3.95
C MET A 437 -16.56 -1.04 -3.39
N PRO A 438 -17.63 -1.61 -2.80
CA PRO A 438 -18.67 -0.82 -2.14
C PRO A 438 -18.15 0.01 -0.95
N LEU A 439 -17.15 -0.50 -0.22
CA LEU A 439 -16.53 0.23 0.90
C LEU A 439 -15.80 1.48 0.41
N PHE A 440 -15.07 1.41 -0.71
CA PHE A 440 -14.45 2.59 -1.32
C PHE A 440 -15.48 3.60 -1.82
N HIS A 441 -16.60 3.14 -2.39
CA HIS A 441 -17.69 4.04 -2.78
C HIS A 441 -18.31 4.75 -1.58
N TYR A 442 -18.50 4.03 -0.47
CA TYR A 442 -18.99 4.59 0.80
C TYR A 442 -18.01 5.59 1.42
N ALA A 443 -16.71 5.28 1.39
CA ALA A 443 -15.65 6.13 1.94
C ALA A 443 -15.58 7.51 1.26
N LEU A 444 -15.79 7.56 -0.06
CA LEU A 444 -15.68 8.77 -0.86
C LEU A 444 -16.84 9.76 -0.64
N ARG A 445 -16.55 11.07 -0.69
CA ARG A 445 -17.57 12.13 -0.86
C ARG A 445 -18.22 12.07 -2.25
N SER A 446 -19.31 12.81 -2.45
CA SER A 446 -20.04 12.94 -3.72
C SER A 446 -19.12 13.18 -4.93
N ASP A 447 -18.12 14.05 -4.75
CA ASP A 447 -17.18 14.47 -5.79
C ASP A 447 -15.80 13.80 -5.64
N GLY A 448 -15.72 12.81 -4.76
CA GLY A 448 -14.49 12.09 -4.46
C GLY A 448 -14.02 11.22 -5.63
N VAL A 449 -12.71 11.00 -5.68
CA VAL A 449 -12.04 10.23 -6.73
C VAL A 449 -11.45 8.94 -6.18
N LEU A 450 -11.64 7.85 -6.91
CA LEU A 450 -10.96 6.58 -6.72
C LEU A 450 -9.82 6.46 -7.74
N MET A 451 -8.62 6.19 -7.26
CA MET A 451 -7.41 5.93 -8.05
C MET A 451 -7.00 4.47 -7.88
N LEU A 452 -6.87 3.74 -8.99
CA LEU A 452 -6.47 2.33 -9.02
C LEU A 452 -5.15 2.14 -9.78
N GLY A 453 -4.52 0.98 -9.64
CA GLY A 453 -3.30 0.63 -10.38
C GLY A 453 -3.58 0.30 -11.86
N PRO A 454 -2.58 0.35 -12.75
CA PRO A 454 -2.77 0.18 -14.20
C PRO A 454 -3.40 -1.16 -14.61
N SER A 455 -3.15 -2.22 -13.83
CA SER A 455 -3.69 -3.57 -14.04
C SER A 455 -4.99 -3.84 -13.28
N GLU A 456 -5.55 -2.82 -12.64
CA GLU A 456 -6.76 -2.91 -11.84
C GLU A 456 -7.90 -2.15 -12.52
N THR A 457 -9.12 -2.63 -12.33
CA THR A 457 -10.32 -2.01 -12.88
C THR A 457 -11.47 -2.16 -11.89
N VAL A 458 -12.45 -1.27 -11.99
CA VAL A 458 -13.70 -1.38 -11.23
C VAL A 458 -14.57 -2.57 -11.67
N GLY A 459 -14.26 -3.21 -12.81
CA GLY A 459 -14.93 -4.43 -13.28
C GLY A 459 -16.46 -4.30 -13.32
N ALA A 460 -17.14 -5.20 -12.57
CA ALA A 460 -18.59 -5.25 -12.46
C ALA A 460 -19.22 -4.03 -11.75
N PHE A 461 -18.42 -3.17 -11.11
CA PHE A 461 -18.87 -2.01 -10.33
C PHE A 461 -18.85 -0.70 -11.13
N SER A 462 -18.94 -0.79 -12.45
CA SER A 462 -19.05 0.38 -13.33
C SER A 462 -20.32 1.22 -13.10
N ASP A 463 -21.30 0.68 -12.37
CA ASP A 463 -22.48 1.39 -11.88
C ASP A 463 -22.16 2.33 -10.71
N LEU A 464 -21.17 1.99 -9.87
CA LEU A 464 -20.73 2.78 -8.71
C LEU A 464 -19.74 3.89 -9.08
N PHE A 465 -18.96 3.68 -10.14
CA PHE A 465 -17.84 4.55 -10.49
C PHE A 465 -17.91 5.02 -11.95
N GLY A 466 -17.68 6.31 -12.17
CA GLY A 466 -17.59 6.95 -13.47
C GLY A 466 -16.15 7.06 -13.92
N VAL A 467 -15.88 6.87 -15.20
CA VAL A 467 -14.52 7.00 -15.73
C VAL A 467 -14.18 8.49 -15.88
N ILE A 468 -13.13 8.95 -15.18
CA ILE A 468 -12.50 10.24 -15.46
C ILE A 468 -11.43 10.04 -16.53
N GLU A 469 -10.51 9.10 -16.28
CA GLU A 469 -9.44 8.75 -17.22
C GLU A 469 -9.03 7.27 -17.06
N SER A 470 -9.27 6.44 -18.08
CA SER A 470 -9.17 4.96 -17.97
C SER A 470 -8.03 4.30 -18.72
N LYS A 471 -7.31 5.03 -19.59
CA LYS A 471 -6.34 4.40 -20.51
C LYS A 471 -5.00 4.05 -19.86
N ARG A 472 -4.52 4.85 -18.90
CA ARG A 472 -3.26 4.58 -18.17
C ARG A 472 -3.32 4.89 -16.67
N THR A 473 -4.04 5.94 -16.28
CA THR A 473 -4.05 6.50 -14.92
C THR A 473 -5.16 5.94 -14.01
N LYS A 474 -6.16 5.26 -14.59
CA LYS A 474 -7.23 4.53 -13.87
C LYS A 474 -7.91 5.37 -12.77
N LEU A 475 -8.33 6.57 -13.15
CA LEU A 475 -9.02 7.53 -12.30
C LEU A 475 -10.54 7.44 -12.50
N TYR A 476 -11.26 7.34 -11.40
CA TYR A 476 -12.71 7.17 -11.40
C TYR A 476 -13.40 8.15 -10.45
N SER A 477 -14.50 8.78 -10.88
CA SER A 477 -15.35 9.58 -10.01
C SER A 477 -16.37 8.70 -9.32
N LYS A 478 -16.79 9.06 -8.11
CA LYS A 478 -17.99 8.48 -7.51
C LYS A 478 -19.21 8.78 -8.41
N LYS A 479 -20.03 7.77 -8.72
CA LYS A 479 -21.36 8.00 -9.32
C LYS A 479 -22.41 8.21 -8.24
N PRO A 480 -23.28 9.22 -8.37
CA PRO A 480 -24.49 9.30 -7.57
C PRO A 480 -25.41 8.14 -7.97
N ARG A 481 -25.80 7.31 -7.01
CA ARG A 481 -26.85 6.32 -7.23
C ARG A 481 -28.20 7.01 -7.13
N PRO A 482 -29.11 6.87 -8.10
CA PRO A 482 -30.52 7.04 -7.84
C PRO A 482 -30.98 5.83 -7.02
N GLY A 483 -31.30 6.06 -5.74
CA GLY A 483 -31.77 5.03 -4.80
C GLY A 483 -30.78 4.77 -3.65
N ARG A 484 -31.28 4.91 -2.41
CA ARG A 484 -30.54 4.61 -1.17
C ARG A 484 -29.95 3.18 -1.22
N PRO A 485 -28.70 2.94 -0.79
CA PRO A 485 -28.34 1.65 -0.27
C PRO A 485 -29.08 1.49 1.06
N GLY A 486 -30.27 0.88 1.00
CA GLY A 486 -30.89 0.32 2.19
C GLY A 486 -29.89 -0.61 2.86
N ALA A 487 -29.82 -0.49 4.19
CA ALA A 487 -29.06 -1.34 5.08
C ALA A 487 -29.42 -2.81 4.87
N ARG A 488 -28.85 -3.46 3.86
CA ARG A 488 -28.56 -4.88 3.94
C ARG A 488 -27.34 -4.99 4.81
N SER A 489 -27.65 -5.18 6.10
CA SER A 489 -26.83 -5.80 7.12
C SER A 489 -25.44 -6.20 6.63
N LEU A 490 -24.42 -5.57 7.22
CA LEU A 490 -23.13 -6.19 7.48
C LEU A 490 -23.36 -7.41 8.40
N SER A 491 -24.09 -8.41 7.90
CA SER A 491 -24.11 -9.74 8.48
C SER A 491 -22.85 -10.41 7.99
N LEU A 492 -21.84 -10.38 8.86
CA LEU A 492 -20.69 -11.25 8.81
C LEU A 492 -21.12 -12.70 8.54
N MET A 493 -20.29 -13.31 7.71
CA MET A 493 -20.37 -14.63 7.11
C MET A 493 -20.74 -15.75 8.11
N SER A 494 -21.81 -16.49 7.79
CA SER A 494 -21.99 -17.87 8.20
C SER A 494 -21.72 -18.76 6.99
N SER A 495 -20.67 -19.59 7.09
CA SER A 495 -20.26 -20.76 6.28
C SER A 495 -20.63 -20.87 4.79
N PRO A 496 -19.64 -21.09 3.89
CA PRO A 496 -19.89 -21.40 2.49
C PRO A 496 -19.93 -22.92 2.26
N GLU A 497 -21.12 -23.47 1.98
CA GLU A 497 -21.25 -24.66 1.16
C GLU A 497 -22.28 -24.40 0.07
N SER A 498 -21.91 -24.78 -1.17
CA SER A 498 -22.76 -24.84 -2.37
C SER A 498 -22.98 -23.55 -3.15
N ALA A 499 -22.09 -23.27 -4.11
CA ALA A 499 -22.48 -22.79 -5.44
C ALA A 499 -21.36 -23.08 -6.44
N VAL A 500 -21.45 -24.26 -7.04
CA VAL A 500 -20.69 -24.71 -8.21
C VAL A 500 -21.25 -24.02 -9.46
N GLN A 501 -20.36 -23.85 -10.46
CA GLN A 501 -20.61 -23.50 -11.87
C GLN A 501 -20.93 -22.03 -12.20
N LEU A 502 -19.93 -21.36 -12.78
CA LEU A 502 -19.97 -20.93 -14.19
C LEU A 502 -18.56 -20.53 -14.62
N THR A 503 -17.92 -21.46 -15.33
CA THR A 503 -16.71 -21.23 -16.12
C THR A 503 -17.10 -20.60 -17.45
N SER A 504 -16.57 -19.41 -17.75
CA SER A 504 -16.25 -19.04 -19.13
C SER A 504 -15.11 -18.02 -19.16
N SER A 505 -14.02 -18.49 -19.74
CA SER A 505 -12.81 -17.78 -20.12
C SER A 505 -13.11 -16.61 -21.05
N THR A 506 -12.66 -15.41 -20.69
CA THR A 506 -12.47 -14.31 -21.65
C THR A 506 -11.04 -13.82 -21.53
N GLN A 507 -10.24 -14.22 -22.51
CA GLN A 507 -8.87 -13.78 -22.71
C GLN A 507 -8.85 -12.29 -23.05
N ASP A 508 -7.98 -11.58 -22.34
CA ASP A 508 -7.59 -10.19 -22.55
C ASP A 508 -7.00 -10.00 -23.96
N ARG A 509 -7.71 -9.27 -24.83
CA ARG A 509 -7.11 -8.64 -26.01
C ARG A 509 -6.63 -7.25 -25.59
N ARG A 510 -5.32 -7.07 -25.37
CA ARG A 510 -4.73 -5.74 -25.19
C ARG A 510 -4.75 -4.97 -26.52
N GLU A 511 -5.42 -3.82 -26.54
CA GLU A 511 -5.32 -2.84 -27.63
C GLU A 511 -3.97 -2.10 -27.59
N PRO A 512 -3.37 -1.73 -28.74
CA PRO A 512 -2.12 -0.96 -28.78
C PRO A 512 -2.25 0.51 -28.33
N PRO A 513 -1.15 1.21 -28.01
CA PRO A 513 -1.10 2.63 -27.57
C PRO A 513 -1.50 3.65 -28.65
N LEU A 514 -1.97 4.85 -28.27
CA LEU A 514 -2.53 5.88 -29.18
C LEU A 514 -1.63 6.30 -30.35
N VAL A 515 -0.30 6.35 -30.21
CA VAL A 515 0.63 6.69 -31.32
C VAL A 515 0.83 5.51 -32.26
N GLU A 516 0.82 4.29 -31.74
CA GLU A 516 0.77 3.07 -32.55
C GLU A 516 -0.62 2.86 -33.14
N ARG A 517 -1.69 3.35 -32.51
CA ARG A 517 -3.04 3.40 -33.09
C ARG A 517 -3.19 4.53 -34.08
N LEU A 518 -2.55 5.68 -33.90
CA LEU A 518 -2.54 6.78 -34.89
C LEU A 518 -1.63 6.40 -36.06
N GLY A 519 -0.52 5.73 -35.80
CA GLY A 519 0.36 5.13 -36.79
C GLY A 519 -0.28 3.95 -37.50
N ARG A 520 -0.96 3.03 -36.79
CA ARG A 520 -1.77 1.94 -37.36
C ARG A 520 -3.00 2.47 -38.05
N GLU A 521 -3.65 3.53 -37.59
CA GLU A 521 -4.83 4.12 -38.23
C GLU A 521 -4.43 4.99 -39.43
N ALA A 522 -3.29 5.67 -39.39
CA ALA A 522 -2.68 6.34 -40.54
C ALA A 522 -2.18 5.32 -41.56
N ALA A 523 -1.53 4.23 -41.12
CA ALA A 523 -1.12 3.11 -41.96
C ALA A 523 -2.33 2.36 -42.51
N ARG A 524 -3.41 2.17 -41.73
CA ARG A 524 -4.67 1.55 -42.16
C ARG A 524 -5.41 2.44 -43.16
N LYS A 525 -5.43 3.76 -42.97
CA LYS A 525 -5.98 4.71 -43.96
C LYS A 525 -5.12 4.81 -45.24
N ALA A 526 -3.79 4.72 -45.13
CA ALA A 526 -2.88 4.67 -46.27
C ALA A 526 -3.00 3.34 -47.02
N LEU A 527 -2.98 2.19 -46.33
CA LEU A 527 -3.19 0.86 -46.91
C LEU A 527 -4.58 0.74 -47.54
N ALA A 528 -5.64 1.24 -46.89
CA ALA A 528 -6.99 1.23 -47.48
C ALA A 528 -7.12 2.06 -48.78
N ARG A 529 -6.20 3.00 -49.04
CA ARG A 529 -6.22 3.84 -50.24
C ARG A 529 -5.23 3.40 -51.32
N TYR A 530 -4.13 2.74 -50.96
CA TYR A 530 -3.03 2.40 -51.88
C TYR A 530 -2.72 0.90 -51.99
N ALA A 531 -3.20 0.04 -51.07
CA ALA A 531 -2.96 -1.40 -51.15
C ALA A 531 -4.06 -2.12 -51.96
N PRO A 532 -3.72 -3.11 -52.82
CA PRO A 532 -4.70 -3.96 -53.47
C PRO A 532 -5.50 -4.79 -52.44
N PRO A 533 -6.73 -5.23 -52.74
CA PRO A 533 -7.50 -6.08 -51.84
C PRO A 533 -6.73 -7.35 -51.46
N TYR A 534 -6.73 -7.73 -50.20
CA TYR A 534 -6.05 -8.94 -49.72
C TYR A 534 -6.75 -9.59 -48.54
N VAL A 535 -6.41 -10.84 -48.30
CA VAL A 535 -6.87 -11.62 -47.14
C VAL A 535 -5.68 -12.23 -46.42
N LEU A 536 -5.69 -12.12 -45.09
CA LEU A 536 -4.74 -12.79 -44.19
C LEU A 536 -5.39 -14.04 -43.60
N CYS A 537 -4.73 -15.19 -43.72
CA CYS A 537 -5.19 -16.46 -43.15
C CYS A 537 -4.09 -17.22 -42.39
N ASP A 538 -4.52 -18.11 -41.50
CA ASP A 538 -3.64 -19.06 -40.79
C ASP A 538 -3.29 -20.30 -41.65
N ASP A 539 -2.57 -21.27 -41.06
CA ASP A 539 -2.15 -22.50 -41.74
C ASP A 539 -3.34 -23.44 -42.07
N GLU A 540 -4.53 -23.19 -41.53
CA GLU A 540 -5.74 -23.95 -41.82
C GLU A 540 -6.66 -23.21 -42.81
N LEU A 541 -6.15 -22.10 -43.37
CA LEU A 541 -6.87 -21.19 -44.26
C LEU A 541 -8.09 -20.52 -43.61
N ASN A 542 -8.13 -20.43 -42.27
CA ASN A 542 -9.10 -19.58 -41.60
C ASN A 542 -8.68 -18.13 -41.76
N ILE A 543 -9.62 -17.31 -42.20
CA ILE A 543 -9.40 -15.90 -42.44
C ILE A 543 -9.32 -15.18 -41.11
N ILE A 544 -8.19 -14.55 -40.87
CA ILE A 544 -7.92 -13.72 -39.70
C ILE A 544 -8.40 -12.30 -39.98
N GLU A 545 -8.16 -11.79 -41.20
CA GLU A 545 -8.51 -10.42 -41.57
C GLU A 545 -8.79 -10.28 -43.08
N PHE A 546 -9.78 -9.46 -43.42
CA PHE A 546 -10.09 -9.02 -44.79
C PHE A 546 -9.67 -7.57 -44.98
N HIS A 547 -9.10 -7.24 -46.14
CA HIS A 547 -8.72 -5.88 -46.46
C HIS A 547 -9.05 -5.53 -47.92
N GLY A 548 -9.70 -4.38 -48.15
CA GLY A 548 -10.17 -3.95 -49.48
C GLY A 548 -11.45 -4.66 -49.95
N ASP A 549 -11.89 -4.40 -51.19
CA ASP A 549 -13.07 -5.04 -51.78
C ASP A 549 -12.73 -6.44 -52.32
N THR A 550 -12.94 -7.46 -51.48
CA THR A 550 -12.74 -8.88 -51.83
C THR A 550 -14.01 -9.56 -52.37
N GLY A 551 -15.13 -8.82 -52.48
CA GLY A 551 -16.44 -9.33 -52.90
C GLY A 551 -16.48 -9.97 -54.30
N PRO A 552 -15.66 -9.55 -55.29
CA PRO A 552 -15.59 -10.25 -56.57
C PRO A 552 -15.05 -11.69 -56.44
N TYR A 553 -14.18 -11.95 -55.47
CA TYR A 553 -13.40 -13.19 -55.32
C TYR A 553 -13.98 -14.16 -54.29
N LEU A 554 -14.64 -13.61 -53.26
CA LEU A 554 -15.19 -14.35 -52.13
C LEU A 554 -16.73 -14.19 -52.10
N VAL A 555 -17.43 -15.29 -51.84
CA VAL A 555 -18.89 -15.40 -51.78
C VAL A 555 -19.27 -15.86 -50.37
N ASN A 556 -20.34 -15.28 -49.82
CA ASN A 556 -20.91 -15.76 -48.56
C ASN A 556 -21.79 -17.00 -48.81
N PRO A 557 -21.46 -18.19 -48.26
CA PRO A 557 -22.29 -19.37 -48.43
C PRO A 557 -23.58 -19.26 -47.58
N GLU A 558 -24.70 -19.78 -48.08
CA GLU A 558 -25.94 -19.91 -47.31
C GLU A 558 -25.77 -21.01 -46.23
N GLY A 559 -25.78 -20.63 -44.95
CA GLY A 559 -25.55 -21.54 -43.82
C GLY A 559 -24.92 -20.86 -42.61
N PRO A 560 -24.51 -21.61 -41.57
CA PRO A 560 -23.84 -21.04 -40.41
C PRO A 560 -22.55 -20.31 -40.84
N PRO A 561 -22.27 -19.13 -40.26
CA PRO A 561 -21.15 -18.29 -40.67
C PRO A 561 -19.82 -19.06 -40.53
N SER A 562 -19.04 -19.08 -41.60
CA SER A 562 -17.72 -19.73 -41.67
C SER A 562 -16.67 -18.70 -42.00
N SER A 563 -15.60 -18.64 -41.22
CA SER A 563 -14.42 -17.80 -41.49
C SER A 563 -13.36 -18.50 -42.35
N ASN A 564 -13.60 -19.73 -42.82
CA ASN A 564 -12.62 -20.48 -43.60
C ASN A 564 -12.63 -20.12 -45.10
N LEU A 565 -11.47 -19.78 -45.66
CA LEU A 565 -11.27 -19.33 -47.04
C LEU A 565 -11.68 -20.39 -48.09
N GLN A 566 -11.62 -21.68 -47.75
CA GLN A 566 -12.11 -22.77 -48.62
C GLN A 566 -13.61 -22.70 -48.88
N ARG A 567 -14.37 -22.23 -47.90
CA ARG A 567 -15.84 -22.15 -48.00
C ARG A 567 -16.30 -20.80 -48.55
N LEU A 568 -15.45 -19.78 -48.43
CA LEU A 568 -15.75 -18.41 -48.86
C LEU A 568 -15.21 -18.08 -50.25
N ALA A 569 -14.14 -18.70 -50.75
CA ALA A 569 -13.62 -18.39 -52.08
C ALA A 569 -14.44 -19.07 -53.19
N ARG A 570 -14.65 -18.37 -54.32
CA ARG A 570 -15.21 -19.00 -55.53
C ARG A 570 -14.35 -20.21 -55.92
N PRO A 571 -14.93 -21.35 -56.37
CA PRO A 571 -14.16 -22.58 -56.58
C PRO A 571 -12.92 -22.43 -57.48
N GLU A 572 -13.03 -21.62 -58.54
CA GLU A 572 -11.95 -21.33 -59.49
C GLU A 572 -10.81 -20.50 -58.86
N VAL A 573 -11.16 -19.59 -57.95
CA VAL A 573 -10.22 -18.76 -57.18
C VAL A 573 -9.56 -19.58 -56.08
N PHE A 574 -10.33 -20.43 -55.39
CA PHE A 574 -9.81 -21.28 -54.32
C PHE A 574 -8.79 -22.30 -54.82
N LEU A 575 -9.01 -22.88 -56.01
CA LEU A 575 -8.05 -23.81 -56.61
C LEU A 575 -6.69 -23.16 -56.84
N ALA A 576 -6.69 -21.91 -57.34
CA ALA A 576 -5.48 -21.15 -57.56
C ALA A 576 -4.79 -20.76 -56.23
N ILE A 577 -5.56 -20.37 -55.22
CA ILE A 577 -5.04 -20.06 -53.87
C ILE A 577 -4.43 -21.31 -53.23
N SER A 578 -5.12 -22.45 -53.28
CA SER A 578 -4.66 -23.69 -52.66
C SER A 578 -3.35 -24.18 -53.26
N GLU A 579 -3.20 -24.11 -54.59
CA GLU A 579 -1.96 -24.48 -55.26
C GLU A 579 -0.83 -23.48 -54.96
N ALA A 580 -1.15 -22.18 -54.88
CA ALA A 580 -0.17 -21.16 -54.53
C ALA A 580 0.29 -21.27 -53.06
N VAL A 581 -0.61 -21.53 -52.12
CA VAL A 581 -0.28 -21.80 -50.71
C VAL A 581 0.53 -23.08 -50.58
N ARG A 582 0.15 -24.16 -51.28
CA ARG A 582 0.90 -25.43 -51.25
C ARG A 582 2.33 -25.27 -51.75
N GLN A 583 2.54 -24.48 -52.81
CA GLN A 583 3.87 -24.21 -53.33
C GLN A 583 4.65 -23.22 -52.44
N ALA A 584 4.00 -22.17 -51.93
CA ALA A 584 4.61 -21.23 -50.98
C ALA A 584 5.09 -21.97 -49.71
N ARG A 585 4.33 -22.96 -49.22
CA ARG A 585 4.74 -23.85 -48.13
C ARG A 585 6.03 -24.63 -48.39
N GLN A 586 6.30 -24.97 -49.65
CA GLN A 586 7.44 -25.80 -50.04
C GLN A 586 8.66 -24.95 -50.40
N SER A 587 8.48 -23.77 -51.01
CA SER A 587 9.57 -22.94 -51.52
C SER A 587 9.92 -21.73 -50.64
N GLY A 588 9.02 -21.29 -49.75
CA GLY A 588 9.19 -20.07 -48.93
C GLY A 588 9.19 -18.75 -49.72
N ALA A 589 9.03 -18.80 -51.05
CA ALA A 589 9.05 -17.63 -51.93
C ALA A 589 7.62 -17.21 -52.32
N PRO A 590 7.36 -15.89 -52.49
CA PRO A 590 6.05 -15.41 -52.92
C PRO A 590 5.71 -15.90 -54.33
N LEU A 591 4.45 -16.33 -54.52
CA LEU A 591 4.00 -16.90 -55.78
C LEU A 591 2.84 -16.09 -56.36
N ARG A 592 3.04 -15.57 -57.57
CA ARG A 592 2.05 -14.81 -58.34
C ARG A 592 1.44 -15.63 -59.46
N ARG A 593 0.12 -15.60 -59.57
CA ARG A 593 -0.69 -16.28 -60.60
C ARG A 593 -1.62 -15.27 -61.24
N THR A 594 -1.45 -15.03 -62.54
CA THR A 594 -2.29 -14.10 -63.33
C THR A 594 -3.19 -14.85 -64.32
N GLY A 595 -4.35 -14.27 -64.68
CA GLY A 595 -5.23 -14.79 -65.72
C GLY A 595 -6.42 -15.64 -65.21
N LEU A 596 -6.83 -15.45 -63.95
CA LEU A 596 -7.99 -16.11 -63.36
C LEU A 596 -9.26 -15.45 -63.88
N ARG A 597 -10.20 -16.21 -64.41
CA ARG A 597 -11.51 -15.68 -64.82
C ARG A 597 -12.42 -15.62 -63.60
N VAL A 598 -12.96 -14.46 -63.30
CA VAL A 598 -13.83 -14.25 -62.13
C VAL A 598 -15.10 -13.54 -62.58
N GLY A 599 -16.26 -14.20 -62.46
CA GLY A 599 -17.57 -13.63 -62.81
C GLY A 599 -18.68 -14.66 -63.04
N ALA A 600 -19.94 -14.24 -62.99
CA ALA A 600 -21.09 -15.05 -63.44
C ALA A 600 -21.23 -14.95 -64.97
N ALA A 601 -21.80 -15.99 -65.60
CA ALA A 601 -21.96 -16.10 -67.06
C ALA A 601 -22.53 -14.80 -67.67
N GLY A 602 -21.66 -14.03 -68.34
CA GLY A 602 -22.00 -12.75 -68.97
C GLY A 602 -21.06 -11.58 -68.67
N SER A 603 -20.22 -11.66 -67.62
CA SER A 603 -19.23 -10.62 -67.26
C SER A 603 -17.99 -11.28 -66.61
N ALA A 604 -17.08 -11.82 -67.41
CA ALA A 604 -15.83 -12.39 -66.92
C ALA A 604 -14.73 -11.33 -66.86
N GLY A 605 -14.30 -10.95 -65.66
CA GLY A 605 -13.08 -10.17 -65.45
C GLY A 605 -11.86 -11.07 -65.29
N GLU A 606 -10.70 -10.63 -65.77
CA GLU A 606 -9.41 -11.29 -65.45
C GLU A 606 -8.88 -10.77 -64.10
N ALA A 607 -8.42 -11.69 -63.27
CA ALA A 607 -7.86 -11.43 -61.97
C ALA A 607 -6.50 -12.11 -61.78
N GLY A 608 -5.66 -11.50 -60.95
CA GLY A 608 -4.43 -12.11 -60.43
C GLY A 608 -4.56 -12.41 -58.95
N ILE A 609 -3.85 -13.43 -58.48
CA ILE A 609 -3.60 -13.64 -57.06
C ILE A 609 -2.10 -13.71 -56.79
N GLU A 610 -1.67 -13.19 -55.66
CA GLU A 610 -0.29 -13.31 -55.19
C GLU A 610 -0.30 -13.76 -53.73
N VAL A 611 0.44 -14.83 -53.42
CA VAL A 611 0.47 -15.42 -52.08
C VAL A 611 1.85 -15.25 -51.47
N HIS A 612 1.89 -14.64 -50.28
CA HIS A 612 3.10 -14.48 -49.47
C HIS A 612 2.96 -15.28 -48.19
N GLN A 613 3.96 -16.09 -47.88
CA GLN A 613 4.09 -16.69 -46.55
C GLN A 613 4.70 -15.66 -45.59
N ILE A 614 4.10 -15.52 -44.41
CA ILE A 614 4.58 -14.66 -43.34
C ILE A 614 4.95 -15.50 -42.14
N GLN A 615 6.14 -15.27 -41.62
CA GLN A 615 6.56 -15.74 -40.32
C GLN A 615 6.60 -14.54 -39.37
N ILE A 616 5.85 -14.63 -38.27
CA ILE A 616 5.83 -13.62 -37.22
C ILE A 616 6.77 -14.10 -36.13
N ALA A 617 7.80 -13.32 -35.82
CA ALA A 617 8.73 -13.63 -34.74
C ALA A 617 7.96 -13.69 -33.40
N GLY A 618 8.03 -14.83 -32.71
CA GLY A 618 7.41 -15.04 -31.39
C GLY A 618 5.96 -15.55 -31.39
N ALA A 619 5.41 -16.00 -32.53
CA ALA A 619 4.13 -16.68 -32.59
C ALA A 619 4.28 -18.05 -33.29
N ASP A 620 3.77 -19.12 -32.69
CA ASP A 620 3.75 -20.45 -33.29
C ASP A 620 2.63 -20.54 -34.33
N GLY A 621 2.99 -20.58 -35.62
CA GLY A 621 2.05 -20.70 -36.73
C GLY A 621 2.65 -20.26 -38.07
N ARG A 622 2.04 -20.69 -39.17
CA ARG A 622 2.33 -20.15 -40.51
C ARG A 622 1.13 -19.32 -40.96
N TRP A 623 1.40 -18.13 -41.46
CA TRP A 623 0.37 -17.25 -41.99
C TRP A 623 0.60 -17.00 -43.47
N PHE A 624 -0.50 -16.79 -44.19
CA PHE A 624 -0.47 -16.48 -45.61
C PHE A 624 -1.25 -15.18 -45.86
N ILE A 625 -0.66 -14.28 -46.64
CA ILE A 625 -1.39 -13.15 -47.24
C ILE A 625 -1.65 -13.48 -48.70
N VAL A 626 -2.92 -13.39 -49.10
CA VAL A 626 -3.39 -13.56 -50.47
C VAL A 626 -3.85 -12.21 -51.00
N PHE A 627 -3.10 -11.61 -51.90
CA PHE A 627 -3.48 -10.39 -52.62
C PHE A 627 -4.33 -10.73 -53.84
N PHE A 628 -5.32 -9.90 -54.14
CA PHE A 628 -6.18 -9.98 -55.31
C PHE A 628 -5.97 -8.77 -56.20
N GLU A 629 -5.56 -9.00 -57.44
CA GLU A 629 -5.33 -7.96 -58.43
C GLU A 629 -6.48 -7.94 -59.45
N SER A 630 -7.04 -6.75 -59.69
CA SER A 630 -7.98 -6.50 -60.79
C SER A 630 -7.22 -5.98 -62.02
N ALA A 631 -7.66 -6.37 -63.22
CA ALA A 631 -7.03 -6.02 -64.50
C ALA A 631 -6.95 -4.51 -64.83
N SER A 632 -7.40 -3.60 -63.95
CA SER A 632 -7.40 -2.15 -64.15
C SER A 632 -6.23 -1.38 -63.51
N GLN A 633 -5.25 -2.05 -62.87
CA GLN A 633 -4.01 -1.42 -62.37
C GLN A 633 -2.78 -1.87 -63.16
N ARG A 634 -2.79 -1.61 -64.47
CA ARG A 634 -1.58 -1.56 -65.31
C ARG A 634 -1.48 -0.17 -65.90
N THR A 635 -0.80 0.76 -65.23
CA THR A 635 -0.14 1.96 -65.82
C THR A 635 0.48 2.83 -64.72
N ALA A 636 1.67 3.37 -64.99
CA ALA A 636 2.56 4.19 -64.14
C ALA A 636 3.28 3.36 -63.05
N GLU A 637 4.55 2.98 -63.19
CA GLU A 637 5.69 3.87 -63.39
C GLU A 637 6.60 3.42 -64.55
N SER A 638 6.75 4.30 -65.53
CA SER A 638 7.73 4.23 -66.61
C SER A 638 8.20 5.66 -66.81
N GLY A 639 9.44 5.97 -66.44
CA GLY A 639 9.98 7.32 -66.62
C GLY A 639 11.37 7.53 -66.04
N GLN A 640 12.36 7.49 -66.94
CA GLN A 640 13.71 8.08 -66.85
C GLN A 640 14.81 7.30 -66.12
N ALA A 641 15.63 6.60 -66.91
CA ALA A 641 17.09 6.69 -66.81
C ALA A 641 17.73 6.35 -68.16
N ALA A 642 18.36 7.34 -68.77
CA ALA A 642 19.32 7.18 -69.85
C ALA A 642 20.67 7.76 -69.39
N LEU A 643 21.75 7.10 -69.83
CA LEU A 643 23.14 7.53 -69.91
C LEU A 643 24.05 7.25 -68.70
N GLY A 644 25.06 6.40 -68.92
CA GLY A 644 26.21 6.23 -68.03
C GLY A 644 27.03 4.96 -68.28
N ASP A 645 27.50 4.74 -69.51
CA ASP A 645 28.46 3.68 -69.86
C ASP A 645 29.87 4.06 -69.33
N SER A 646 30.50 3.22 -68.50
CA SER A 646 31.92 2.86 -68.65
C SER A 646 32.34 1.68 -67.74
N SER A 647 32.75 0.59 -68.40
CA SER A 647 33.83 -0.38 -68.09
C SER A 647 34.24 -0.60 -66.62
N ILE A 648 33.96 -1.78 -66.05
CA ILE A 648 34.72 -3.04 -66.20
C ILE A 648 36.17 -2.91 -65.72
N ALA A 649 36.40 -3.32 -64.47
CA ALA A 649 37.71 -3.59 -63.89
C ALA A 649 37.74 -4.99 -63.28
N SER A 650 37.83 -6.01 -64.13
CA SER A 650 38.30 -7.35 -63.76
C SER A 650 38.75 -8.15 -64.99
N ALA A 651 39.83 -7.70 -65.66
CA ALA A 651 40.63 -8.52 -66.58
C ALA A 651 41.86 -7.73 -67.08
N VAL A 652 42.88 -7.52 -66.24
CA VAL A 652 44.22 -7.14 -66.72
C VAL A 652 45.25 -8.07 -66.08
N LEU A 653 45.17 -9.33 -66.53
CA LEU A 653 46.17 -10.37 -66.30
C LEU A 653 46.49 -10.97 -67.67
N ARG A 654 47.47 -10.35 -68.35
CA ARG A 654 48.33 -10.85 -69.44
C ARG A 654 48.59 -9.72 -70.44
N THR A 655 49.83 -9.21 -70.45
CA THR A 655 50.76 -9.23 -71.59
C THR A 655 51.65 -7.99 -71.62
N LEU A 656 52.85 -8.08 -71.03
CA LEU A 656 54.08 -7.31 -71.35
C LEU A 656 55.22 -8.20 -70.79
N LYS A 657 56.34 -8.56 -71.42
CA LYS A 657 57.12 -8.09 -72.57
C LYS A 657 58.11 -9.20 -72.95
N ARG A 658 58.41 -9.37 -74.25
CA ARG A 658 59.68 -9.93 -74.76
C ARG A 658 60.17 -9.03 -75.89
N GLY A 659 61.47 -8.71 -75.90
CA GLY A 659 62.12 -7.98 -76.97
C GLY A 659 63.63 -7.73 -76.77
N LEU A 660 64.44 -8.60 -77.40
CA LEU A 660 65.73 -8.36 -78.10
C LEU A 660 67.09 -8.42 -77.36
N ALA A 661 68.07 -8.96 -78.10
CA ALA A 661 69.46 -9.33 -77.77
C ALA A 661 70.45 -8.80 -78.84
N ARG A 662 71.77 -8.68 -78.51
CA ARG A 662 72.96 -8.84 -79.40
C ARG A 662 74.32 -8.52 -78.68
N THR A 663 75.25 -9.51 -78.56
CA THR A 663 76.62 -9.71 -79.20
C THR A 663 77.81 -8.94 -78.56
N GLY A 664 79.07 -9.39 -78.39
CA GLY A 664 79.92 -10.55 -78.77
C GLY A 664 81.44 -10.15 -78.70
N GLU A 665 82.37 -11.07 -78.37
CA GLU A 665 83.80 -10.90 -77.96
C GLU A 665 84.93 -11.09 -79.04
N GLN A 666 86.14 -10.55 -78.75
CA GLN A 666 87.58 -11.00 -78.96
C GLN A 666 88.12 -11.41 -80.38
N ASP A 667 89.43 -11.38 -80.77
CA ASP A 667 90.73 -11.57 -80.07
C ASP A 667 92.02 -11.19 -80.88
N ARG A 668 93.15 -11.01 -80.14
CA ARG A 668 94.64 -11.18 -80.31
C ARG A 668 95.51 -10.99 -81.59
N GLY A 669 96.69 -10.37 -81.37
CA GLY A 669 98.01 -10.97 -81.71
C GLY A 669 99.18 -10.03 -82.13
N VAL A 670 100.05 -9.56 -81.21
CA VAL A 670 101.48 -9.23 -81.47
C VAL A 670 102.28 -9.30 -80.14
N GLN A 671 103.10 -10.34 -79.99
CA GLN A 671 103.96 -10.65 -78.84
C GLN A 671 105.24 -11.19 -79.48
N ASP A 672 106.42 -10.60 -79.21
CA ASP A 672 107.75 -11.29 -79.26
C ASP A 672 108.97 -10.33 -79.24
N ALA A 673 108.84 -9.02 -79.50
CA ALA A 673 110.00 -8.11 -79.51
C ALA A 673 110.42 -7.54 -78.13
N GLU A 674 109.53 -7.61 -77.13
CA GLU A 674 109.69 -6.92 -75.83
C GLU A 674 110.55 -7.70 -74.81
N ASN A 675 110.69 -9.01 -75.01
CA ASN A 675 111.33 -9.92 -74.04
C ASN A 675 112.85 -9.73 -73.87
N ALA A 676 113.53 -9.13 -74.84
CA ALA A 676 114.99 -8.98 -74.77
C ALA A 676 115.45 -7.78 -73.92
N ARG A 677 114.61 -6.74 -73.78
CA ARG A 677 114.97 -5.51 -73.04
C ARG A 677 114.77 -5.67 -71.52
N LEU A 678 113.79 -6.48 -71.12
CA LEU A 678 113.41 -6.72 -69.73
C LEU A 678 114.48 -7.43 -68.89
N ARG A 679 115.38 -8.20 -69.52
CA ARG A 679 116.36 -9.01 -68.76
C ARG A 679 117.48 -8.18 -68.13
N ALA A 680 117.88 -7.08 -68.76
CA ALA A 680 118.98 -6.24 -68.26
C ALA A 680 118.55 -5.33 -67.08
N GLU A 681 117.27 -4.96 -67.04
CA GLU A 681 116.67 -4.16 -65.95
C GLU A 681 116.43 -4.99 -64.68
N LEU A 682 116.37 -6.31 -64.84
CA LEU A 682 116.02 -7.26 -63.77
C LEU A 682 117.15 -7.52 -62.78
N ASP A 683 118.41 -7.35 -63.20
CA ASP A 683 119.56 -7.60 -62.32
C ASP A 683 119.90 -6.38 -61.44
N ALA A 684 119.75 -5.15 -61.96
CA ALA A 684 119.94 -3.94 -61.16
C ALA A 684 118.88 -3.78 -60.05
N THR A 685 117.66 -4.25 -60.29
CA THR A 685 116.56 -4.23 -59.30
C THR A 685 116.75 -5.23 -58.17
N ARG A 686 117.43 -6.36 -58.41
CA ARG A 686 117.66 -7.39 -57.38
C ARG A 686 118.55 -6.94 -56.24
N GLU A 687 119.55 -6.11 -56.53
CA GLU A 687 120.51 -5.66 -55.53
C GLU A 687 119.89 -4.57 -54.64
N GLN A 688 119.10 -3.68 -55.22
CA GLN A 688 118.28 -2.72 -54.48
C GLN A 688 117.22 -3.41 -53.62
N LEU A 689 116.65 -4.52 -54.10
CA LEU A 689 115.67 -5.31 -53.35
C LEU A 689 116.26 -5.93 -52.07
N ARG A 690 117.52 -6.36 -52.09
CA ARG A 690 118.16 -6.97 -50.92
C ARG A 690 118.34 -5.99 -49.77
N ALA A 691 118.81 -4.77 -50.04
CA ALA A 691 118.97 -3.75 -49.01
C ALA A 691 117.62 -3.36 -48.38
N THR A 692 116.57 -3.23 -49.20
CA THR A 692 115.22 -2.97 -48.68
C THR A 692 114.65 -4.13 -47.88
N LEU A 693 115.02 -5.38 -48.19
CA LEU A 693 114.55 -6.55 -47.44
C LEU A 693 115.11 -6.60 -46.02
N GLU A 694 116.38 -6.22 -45.82
CA GLU A 694 116.99 -6.20 -44.48
C GLU A 694 116.40 -5.08 -43.60
N GLU A 695 116.20 -3.87 -44.15
CA GLU A 695 115.48 -2.80 -43.44
C GLU A 695 114.03 -3.20 -43.14
N HIS A 696 113.36 -3.88 -44.09
CA HIS A 696 112.02 -4.40 -43.86
C HIS A 696 111.96 -5.48 -42.79
N GLU A 697 112.93 -6.39 -42.72
CA GLU A 697 112.96 -7.44 -41.69
C GLU A 697 113.14 -6.84 -40.30
N SER A 698 114.05 -5.87 -40.13
CA SER A 698 114.24 -5.17 -38.84
C SER A 698 112.98 -4.39 -38.43
N ALA A 699 112.36 -3.65 -39.35
CA ALA A 699 111.11 -2.94 -39.06
C ALA A 699 109.96 -3.89 -38.73
N ARG A 700 109.97 -5.10 -39.31
CA ARG A 700 108.95 -6.12 -39.06
C ARG A 700 109.10 -6.78 -37.70
N GLU A 701 110.33 -6.96 -37.20
CA GLU A 701 110.55 -7.45 -35.82
C GLU A 701 110.13 -6.41 -34.77
N GLU A 702 110.45 -5.13 -34.95
CA GLU A 702 109.96 -4.06 -34.05
C GLU A 702 108.43 -3.94 -34.08
N LEU A 703 107.81 -3.99 -35.26
CA LEU A 703 106.35 -4.01 -35.38
C LEU A 703 105.74 -5.22 -34.68
N LYS A 704 106.34 -6.39 -34.84
CA LYS A 704 105.84 -7.60 -34.21
C LYS A 704 105.94 -7.54 -32.69
N SER A 705 107.04 -7.00 -32.15
CA SER A 705 107.18 -6.77 -30.71
C SER A 705 106.14 -5.77 -30.19
N SER A 706 105.88 -4.69 -30.93
CA SER A 706 104.84 -3.72 -30.56
C SER A 706 103.44 -4.30 -30.68
N GLU A 707 103.18 -5.18 -31.64
CA GLU A 707 101.92 -5.91 -31.77
C GLU A 707 101.71 -6.87 -30.58
N GLU A 708 102.74 -7.60 -30.15
CA GLU A 708 102.66 -8.50 -28.99
C GLU A 708 102.42 -7.73 -27.67
N GLU A 709 103.05 -6.57 -27.48
CA GLU A 709 102.81 -5.71 -26.32
C GLU A 709 101.40 -5.07 -26.34
N LEU A 710 100.93 -4.63 -27.51
CA LEU A 710 99.55 -4.13 -27.68
C LEU A 710 98.51 -5.23 -27.46
N LEU A 711 98.75 -6.45 -27.95
CA LEU A 711 97.89 -7.61 -27.72
C LEU A 711 97.81 -7.94 -26.23
N SER A 712 98.94 -7.97 -25.53
CA SER A 712 98.96 -8.19 -24.08
C SER A 712 98.23 -7.10 -23.31
N SER A 713 98.41 -5.82 -23.68
CA SER A 713 97.68 -4.71 -23.04
C SER A 713 96.18 -4.79 -23.32
N ASN A 714 95.79 -5.21 -24.51
CA ASN A 714 94.39 -5.38 -24.89
C ASN A 714 93.73 -6.55 -24.15
N GLU A 715 94.47 -7.66 -23.92
CA GLU A 715 94.01 -8.77 -23.08
C GLU A 715 93.82 -8.34 -21.61
N GLU A 716 94.72 -7.53 -21.06
CA GLU A 716 94.59 -6.98 -19.71
C GLU A 716 93.40 -5.98 -19.61
N PHE A 717 93.18 -5.16 -20.64
CA PHE A 717 92.00 -4.30 -20.74
C PHE A 717 90.70 -5.09 -20.87
N GLN A 718 90.69 -6.19 -21.63
CA GLN A 718 89.52 -7.07 -21.70
C GLN A 718 89.24 -7.74 -20.36
N SER A 719 90.27 -8.24 -19.68
CA SER A 719 90.12 -8.86 -18.35
C SER A 719 89.60 -7.87 -17.30
N THR A 720 90.14 -6.65 -17.25
CA THR A 720 89.64 -5.61 -16.31
C THR A 720 88.22 -5.15 -16.65
N ASN A 721 87.84 -5.18 -17.93
CA ASN A 721 86.48 -4.87 -18.36
C ASN A 721 85.49 -6.00 -18.00
N GLU A 722 85.92 -7.26 -18.09
CA GLU A 722 85.14 -8.41 -17.62
C GLU A 722 84.95 -8.36 -16.09
N GLU A 723 85.99 -8.06 -15.32
CA GLU A 723 85.86 -7.88 -13.86
C GLU A 723 84.92 -6.72 -13.49
N LEU A 724 84.96 -5.61 -14.23
CA LEU A 724 84.06 -4.46 -14.02
C LEU A 724 82.60 -4.79 -14.36
N GLU A 725 82.34 -5.49 -15.46
CA GLU A 725 80.99 -5.95 -15.78
C GLU A 725 80.47 -6.92 -14.72
N THR A 726 81.32 -7.83 -14.22
CA THR A 726 80.93 -8.75 -13.13
C THR A 726 80.58 -8.00 -11.85
N ALA A 727 81.40 -7.04 -11.43
CA ALA A 727 81.14 -6.22 -10.24
C ALA A 727 79.87 -5.35 -10.40
N LYS A 728 79.59 -4.88 -11.62
CA LYS A 728 78.38 -4.15 -11.96
C LYS A 728 77.14 -5.05 -11.88
N GLU A 729 77.21 -6.28 -12.39
CA GLU A 729 76.13 -7.27 -12.28
C GLU A 729 75.84 -7.62 -10.80
N GLU A 730 76.87 -7.82 -9.98
CA GLU A 730 76.70 -8.07 -8.53
C GLU A 730 76.03 -6.89 -7.82
N LEU A 731 76.48 -5.65 -8.08
CA LEU A 731 75.86 -4.45 -7.51
C LEU A 731 74.42 -4.28 -7.97
N GLN A 732 74.13 -4.57 -9.24
CA GLN A 732 72.77 -4.49 -9.77
C GLN A 732 71.86 -5.52 -9.11
N SER A 733 72.35 -6.74 -8.90
CA SER A 733 71.64 -7.79 -8.16
C SER A 733 71.34 -7.41 -6.71
N ILE A 734 72.33 -6.86 -5.98
CA ILE A 734 72.13 -6.40 -4.60
C ILE A 734 71.09 -5.27 -4.55
N ASN A 735 71.12 -4.35 -5.52
CA ASN A 735 70.19 -3.22 -5.56
C ASN A 735 68.75 -3.69 -5.85
N GLU A 736 68.58 -4.71 -6.69
CA GLU A 736 67.29 -5.37 -6.92
C GLU A 736 66.77 -6.08 -5.66
N GLU A 737 67.64 -6.79 -4.93
CA GLU A 737 67.28 -7.44 -3.66
C GLU A 737 66.91 -6.41 -2.57
N LEU A 738 67.61 -5.28 -2.52
CA LEU A 738 67.34 -4.21 -1.55
C LEU A 738 66.05 -3.44 -1.91
N SER A 739 65.76 -3.26 -3.19
CA SER A 739 64.49 -2.69 -3.66
C SER A 739 63.31 -3.58 -3.28
N THR A 740 63.43 -4.89 -3.54
CA THR A 740 62.35 -5.85 -3.22
C THR A 740 62.07 -5.95 -1.72
N THR A 741 63.09 -6.01 -0.88
CA THR A 741 62.90 -5.99 0.58
C THR A 741 62.31 -4.67 1.08
N ASN A 742 62.69 -3.53 0.50
CA ASN A 742 62.12 -2.23 0.87
C ASN A 742 60.64 -2.12 0.47
N ASP A 743 60.26 -2.67 -0.68
CA ASP A 743 58.86 -2.75 -1.10
C ASP A 743 58.03 -3.67 -0.19
N GLU A 744 58.59 -4.81 0.25
CA GLU A 744 57.96 -5.68 1.24
C GLU A 744 57.74 -4.97 2.59
N LEU A 745 58.76 -4.25 3.08
CA LEU A 745 58.65 -3.50 4.33
C LEU A 745 57.58 -2.41 4.25
N ARG A 746 57.53 -1.69 3.13
CA ARG A 746 56.50 -0.67 2.85
C ARG A 746 55.11 -1.26 2.70
N TYR A 747 55.00 -2.50 2.24
CA TYR A 747 53.74 -3.24 2.21
C TYR A 747 53.28 -3.58 3.63
N ARG A 748 54.18 -4.13 4.48
CA ARG A 748 53.87 -4.47 5.88
C ARG A 748 53.47 -3.27 6.73
N VAL A 749 54.13 -2.13 6.56
CA VAL A 749 53.75 -0.89 7.26
C VAL A 749 52.36 -0.41 6.84
N ARG A 750 52.01 -0.53 5.55
CA ARG A 750 50.66 -0.20 5.06
C ARG A 750 49.62 -1.18 5.61
N GLU A 751 49.91 -2.48 5.60
CA GLU A 751 49.04 -3.52 6.15
C GLU A 751 48.74 -3.28 7.63
N LEU A 752 49.77 -3.02 8.45
CA LEU A 752 49.61 -2.70 9.87
C LEU A 752 48.78 -1.45 10.11
N LYS A 753 48.96 -0.41 9.29
CA LYS A 753 48.17 0.81 9.39
C LYS A 753 46.71 0.56 9.08
N THR A 754 46.40 -0.21 8.03
CA THR A 754 45.03 -0.58 7.68
C THR A 754 44.35 -1.33 8.83
N VAL A 755 45.03 -2.32 9.43
CA VAL A 755 44.50 -3.08 10.58
C VAL A 755 44.28 -2.16 11.79
N HIS A 756 45.20 -1.24 12.07
CA HIS A 756 45.04 -0.28 13.16
C HIS A 756 43.83 0.65 12.94
N ASP A 757 43.65 1.13 11.71
CA ASP A 757 42.53 1.98 11.34
C ASP A 757 41.19 1.21 11.39
N GLU A 758 41.19 -0.09 11.07
CA GLU A 758 40.03 -0.98 11.19
C GLU A 758 39.65 -1.23 12.66
N VAL A 759 40.62 -1.54 13.52
CA VAL A 759 40.39 -1.73 14.97
C VAL A 759 39.87 -0.45 15.61
N THR A 760 40.45 0.70 15.24
CA THR A 760 40.00 2.00 15.74
C THR A 760 38.57 2.29 15.29
N ARG A 761 38.25 2.07 14.01
CA ARG A 761 36.89 2.21 13.50
C ARG A 761 35.90 1.28 14.16
N ALA A 762 36.26 0.01 14.38
CA ALA A 762 35.40 -0.95 15.06
C ALA A 762 35.12 -0.55 16.51
N ARG A 763 36.14 -0.03 17.22
CA ARG A 763 35.99 0.48 18.59
C ARG A 763 35.08 1.70 18.64
N ASP A 764 35.33 2.69 17.78
CA ASP A 764 34.57 3.93 17.74
C ASP A 764 33.11 3.68 17.29
N TYR A 765 32.89 2.70 16.41
CA TYR A 765 31.55 2.24 16.01
C TYR A 765 30.80 1.56 17.16
N ALA A 766 31.45 0.65 17.91
CA ALA A 766 30.85 0.00 19.08
C ALA A 766 30.52 1.01 20.18
N GLU A 767 31.39 2.00 20.39
CA GLU A 767 31.19 3.12 21.31
C GLU A 767 29.99 3.98 20.89
N ALA A 768 29.90 4.34 19.61
CA ALA A 768 28.75 5.08 19.08
C ALA A 768 27.43 4.30 19.23
N ILE A 769 27.44 2.98 18.99
CA ILE A 769 26.24 2.14 19.19
C ILE A 769 25.82 2.19 20.66
N ILE A 770 26.74 1.90 21.59
CA ILE A 770 26.40 1.85 23.03
C ILE A 770 25.85 3.20 23.51
N GLU A 771 26.45 4.32 23.08
CA GLU A 771 26.00 5.67 23.47
C GLU A 771 24.67 6.09 22.82
N THR A 772 24.31 5.55 21.65
CA THR A 772 23.07 5.92 20.95
C THR A 772 21.87 5.03 21.27
N ILE A 773 22.09 3.88 21.91
CA ILE A 773 21.00 3.03 22.41
C ILE A 773 20.16 3.81 23.42
N ALA A 774 18.87 3.93 23.13
CA ALA A 774 17.91 4.67 23.96
C ALA A 774 17.61 3.98 25.30
N GLU A 775 17.86 2.68 25.41
CA GLU A 775 17.73 1.92 26.64
C GLU A 775 18.98 2.10 27.52
N PRO A 776 18.82 2.26 28.84
CA PRO A 776 19.93 2.16 29.78
C PRO A 776 20.73 0.86 29.64
N VAL A 777 22.04 0.97 29.41
CA VAL A 777 22.98 -0.16 29.27
C VAL A 777 24.12 -0.01 30.26
N LEU A 778 24.46 -1.12 30.93
CA LEU A 778 25.61 -1.28 31.79
C LEU A 778 26.51 -2.42 31.31
N VAL A 779 27.82 -2.22 31.34
CA VAL A 779 28.83 -3.27 31.18
C VAL A 779 29.51 -3.46 32.53
N LEU A 780 29.48 -4.68 33.05
CA LEU A 780 30.00 -5.05 34.37
C LEU A 780 31.15 -6.05 34.25
N GLU A 781 32.07 -6.06 35.21
CA GLU A 781 33.05 -7.13 35.40
C GLU A 781 32.42 -8.36 36.09
N ALA A 782 33.18 -9.45 36.18
CA ALA A 782 32.79 -10.65 36.89
C ALA A 782 32.45 -10.43 38.38
N ASP A 783 33.00 -9.39 39.03
CA ASP A 783 32.68 -9.00 40.40
C ASP A 783 31.56 -7.95 40.51
N LEU A 784 30.86 -7.70 39.38
CA LEU A 784 29.76 -6.76 39.19
C LEU A 784 30.15 -5.28 39.36
N ARG A 785 31.42 -4.93 39.16
CA ARG A 785 31.86 -3.53 39.00
C ARG A 785 31.47 -2.99 37.64
N ILE A 786 30.96 -1.76 37.62
CA ILE A 786 30.55 -1.09 36.40
C ILE A 786 31.79 -0.61 35.65
N VAL A 787 32.06 -1.18 34.48
CA VAL A 787 33.12 -0.77 33.56
C VAL A 787 32.64 0.36 32.67
N ARG A 788 31.38 0.30 32.24
CA ARG A 788 30.79 1.25 31.31
C ARG A 788 29.30 1.41 31.55
N ALA A 789 28.79 2.61 31.33
CA ALA A 789 27.36 2.92 31.29
C ALA A 789 27.12 3.93 30.17
N ASN A 790 26.02 3.79 29.43
CA ASN A 790 25.68 4.70 28.34
C ASN A 790 24.91 5.94 28.83
N LEU A 791 24.78 6.95 27.94
CA LEU A 791 24.04 8.18 28.24
C LEU A 791 22.61 7.95 28.76
N ALA A 792 21.88 6.98 28.18
CA ALA A 792 20.52 6.65 28.59
C ALA A 792 20.45 6.21 30.06
N PHE A 793 21.43 5.46 30.55
CA PHE A 793 21.50 5.05 31.96
C PHE A 793 21.66 6.25 32.90
N TYR A 794 22.56 7.17 32.57
CA TYR A 794 22.76 8.38 33.37
C TYR A 794 21.50 9.24 33.44
N GLN A 795 20.79 9.39 32.31
CA GLN A 795 19.56 10.17 32.21
C GLN A 795 18.39 9.51 32.96
N ALA A 796 18.16 8.21 32.73
CA ALA A 796 17.03 7.49 33.31
C ALA A 796 17.09 7.41 34.84
N PHE A 797 18.30 7.22 35.40
CA PHE A 797 18.50 7.03 36.83
C PHE A 797 19.16 8.20 37.54
N ALA A 798 19.36 9.32 36.85
CA ALA A 798 19.95 10.56 37.37
C ALA A 798 21.30 10.32 38.10
N THR A 799 22.20 9.56 37.47
CA THR A 799 23.55 9.26 37.99
C THR A 799 24.63 9.97 37.17
N ALA A 800 25.77 10.27 37.79
CA ALA A 800 26.91 10.90 37.12
C ALA A 800 27.99 9.85 36.77
N ALA A 801 28.65 10.01 35.61
CA ALA A 801 29.64 9.04 35.13
C ALA A 801 30.78 8.80 36.14
N GLU A 802 31.28 9.85 36.78
CA GLU A 802 32.39 9.78 37.74
C GLU A 802 32.03 9.02 39.02
N ALA A 803 30.74 8.97 39.37
CA ALA A 803 30.24 8.22 40.53
C ALA A 803 29.83 6.78 40.19
N THR A 804 29.63 6.49 38.91
CA THR A 804 29.10 5.20 38.42
C THR A 804 30.23 4.25 38.01
N ILE A 805 31.22 4.71 37.25
CA ILE A 805 32.30 3.85 36.73
C ILE A 805 33.24 3.41 37.86
N GLY A 806 33.58 2.12 37.91
CA GLY A 806 34.44 1.48 38.92
C GLY A 806 33.73 1.08 40.22
N THR A 807 32.49 1.51 40.40
CA THR A 807 31.65 1.19 41.56
C THR A 807 30.95 -0.16 41.34
N LYS A 808 30.76 -0.95 42.42
CA LYS A 808 29.92 -2.17 42.36
C LYS A 808 28.46 -1.78 42.16
N LEU A 809 27.74 -2.49 41.30
CA LEU A 809 26.35 -2.19 40.96
C LEU A 809 25.47 -1.95 42.21
N TYR A 810 25.56 -2.84 43.21
CA TYR A 810 24.74 -2.75 44.43
C TYR A 810 25.09 -1.58 45.34
N LEU A 811 26.26 -0.96 45.18
CA LEU A 811 26.64 0.24 45.95
C LEU A 811 26.22 1.54 45.24
N LEU A 812 25.76 1.45 43.99
CA LEU A 812 25.39 2.62 43.20
C LEU A 812 24.22 3.39 43.83
N GLY A 813 24.29 4.72 43.81
CA GLY A 813 23.24 5.59 44.33
C GLY A 813 23.02 5.46 45.84
N ASN A 814 24.05 5.15 46.63
CA ASN A 814 23.98 4.82 48.06
C ASN A 814 23.17 3.55 48.37
N GLY A 815 23.31 2.50 47.55
CA GLY A 815 22.64 1.22 47.79
C GLY A 815 21.26 1.07 47.16
N GLN A 816 20.82 2.03 46.34
CA GLN A 816 19.50 1.98 45.67
C GLN A 816 19.36 0.81 44.68
N TRP A 817 20.48 0.25 44.23
CA TRP A 817 20.51 -0.87 43.31
C TRP A 817 20.67 -2.23 44.00
N ASP A 818 20.67 -2.28 45.34
CA ASP A 818 20.64 -3.54 46.10
C ASP A 818 19.21 -4.11 46.17
N ILE A 819 18.70 -4.51 45.00
CA ILE A 819 17.35 -5.04 44.83
C ILE A 819 17.41 -6.57 44.95
N PRO A 820 16.68 -7.22 45.87
CA PRO A 820 16.76 -8.67 46.07
C PRO A 820 16.56 -9.50 44.80
N ALA A 821 15.56 -9.13 43.98
CA ALA A 821 15.28 -9.81 42.72
C ALA A 821 16.42 -9.64 41.68
N LEU A 822 17.05 -8.46 41.63
CA LEU A 822 18.22 -8.21 40.78
C LEU A 822 19.43 -9.05 41.23
N ARG A 823 19.59 -9.24 42.54
CA ARG A 823 20.65 -10.05 43.13
C ARG A 823 20.50 -11.53 42.76
N THR A 824 19.29 -12.08 42.95
CA THR A 824 18.95 -13.43 42.49
C THR A 824 19.21 -13.60 40.99
N MET A 825 18.80 -12.62 40.17
CA MET A 825 19.01 -12.69 38.73
C MET A 825 20.50 -12.74 38.35
N LEU A 826 21.34 -11.87 38.92
CA LEU A 826 22.75 -11.77 38.55
C LEU A 826 23.67 -12.81 39.21
N GLU A 827 23.37 -13.25 40.44
CA GLU A 827 24.24 -14.15 41.21
C GLU A 827 23.80 -15.62 41.20
N GLU A 828 22.51 -15.90 40.96
CA GLU A 828 22.00 -17.29 40.93
C GLU A 828 21.63 -17.71 39.50
N ILE A 829 20.83 -16.89 38.81
CA ILE A 829 20.25 -17.29 37.51
C ILE A 829 21.26 -17.13 36.36
N LEU A 830 21.91 -15.97 36.25
CA LEU A 830 22.84 -15.66 35.16
C LEU A 830 24.10 -16.56 35.14
N PRO A 831 24.66 -17.01 36.28
CA PRO A 831 25.78 -17.95 36.24
C PRO A 831 25.45 -19.30 35.63
N GLU A 832 24.23 -19.80 35.86
CA GLU A 832 23.69 -21.05 35.30
C GLU A 832 23.21 -20.89 33.86
N LYS A 833 22.56 -19.75 33.54
CA LYS A 833 22.01 -19.44 32.23
C LYS A 833 22.81 -18.30 31.62
N THR A 834 23.65 -18.60 30.62
CA THR A 834 24.55 -17.67 29.91
C THR A 834 23.91 -16.34 29.48
N SER A 835 22.57 -16.29 29.38
CA SER A 835 21.77 -15.08 29.29
C SER A 835 20.46 -15.20 30.07
N VAL A 836 19.98 -14.07 30.62
CA VAL A 836 18.64 -13.89 31.21
C VAL A 836 17.92 -12.81 30.41
N ARG A 837 16.66 -13.06 30.03
CA ARG A 837 15.83 -12.10 29.30
C ARG A 837 14.49 -11.90 30.00
N ASP A 838 13.88 -10.76 29.74
CA ASP A 838 12.52 -10.41 30.15
C ASP A 838 12.28 -10.51 31.67
N TYR A 839 13.31 -10.20 32.48
CA TYR A 839 13.21 -10.32 33.93
C TYR A 839 12.59 -9.05 34.51
N GLU A 840 11.28 -9.08 34.76
CA GLU A 840 10.54 -7.96 35.33
C GLU A 840 10.86 -7.75 36.81
N ILE A 841 11.18 -6.50 37.18
CA ILE A 841 11.29 -6.05 38.57
C ILE A 841 10.53 -4.73 38.76
N THR A 842 9.88 -4.58 39.90
CA THR A 842 9.30 -3.29 40.31
C THR A 842 10.05 -2.80 41.54
N HIS A 843 10.51 -1.56 41.49
CA HIS A 843 11.24 -0.95 42.60
C HIS A 843 10.86 0.52 42.77
N GLU A 844 10.86 1.00 44.01
CA GLU A 844 10.61 2.40 44.34
C GLU A 844 11.93 3.14 44.58
N PHE A 845 12.29 4.02 43.65
CA PHE A 845 13.48 4.84 43.77
C PHE A 845 13.15 6.17 44.46
N PRO A 846 13.97 6.64 45.42
CA PRO A 846 13.69 7.86 46.19
C PRO A 846 13.50 9.15 45.36
N ARG A 847 14.12 9.23 44.17
CA ARG A 847 14.08 10.44 43.33
C ARG A 847 13.17 10.34 42.11
N ILE A 848 13.06 9.15 41.52
CA ILE A 848 12.30 8.94 40.27
C ILE A 848 10.96 8.24 40.50
N GLY A 849 10.68 7.78 41.73
CA GLY A 849 9.43 7.11 42.12
C GLY A 849 9.43 5.62 41.76
N THR A 850 8.24 5.01 41.79
CA THR A 850 8.07 3.61 41.40
C THR A 850 8.39 3.42 39.93
N ARG A 851 9.17 2.39 39.64
CA ARG A 851 9.54 1.97 38.29
C ARG A 851 9.33 0.48 38.14
N THR A 852 8.66 0.11 37.06
CA THR A 852 8.58 -1.27 36.59
C THR A 852 9.58 -1.40 35.45
N MET A 853 10.62 -2.18 35.68
CA MET A 853 11.75 -2.34 34.76
C MET A 853 11.81 -3.78 34.27
N CYS A 854 12.10 -3.95 32.99
CA CYS A 854 12.45 -5.23 32.39
C CYS A 854 13.96 -5.30 32.20
N LEU A 855 14.58 -6.34 32.77
CA LEU A 855 16.04 -6.52 32.76
C LEU A 855 16.45 -7.64 31.83
N ASN A 856 17.44 -7.37 30.99
CA ASN A 856 18.11 -8.37 30.17
C ASN A 856 19.61 -8.40 30.50
N ALA A 857 20.15 -9.57 30.79
CA ALA A 857 21.55 -9.74 31.13
C ALA A 857 22.21 -10.84 30.28
N MET A 858 23.44 -10.61 29.82
CA MET A 858 24.21 -11.61 29.08
C MET A 858 25.66 -11.61 29.56
N ARG A 859 26.22 -12.80 29.79
CA ARG A 859 27.64 -12.96 30.11
C ARG A 859 28.46 -13.13 28.83
N VAL A 860 29.46 -12.28 28.65
CA VAL A 860 30.40 -12.30 27.52
C VAL A 860 31.77 -12.74 28.02
N ALA A 861 32.28 -13.84 27.48
CA ALA A 861 33.59 -14.38 27.84
C ALA A 861 34.64 -13.98 26.79
N TRP A 862 35.73 -13.34 27.24
CA TRP A 862 36.91 -13.01 26.45
C TRP A 862 38.13 -13.75 27.04
N PRO A 863 39.13 -14.18 26.25
CA PRO A 863 40.34 -14.78 26.80
C PRO A 863 40.99 -13.87 27.87
N GLY A 864 40.91 -14.25 29.14
CA GLY A 864 41.45 -13.51 30.29
C GLY A 864 40.48 -12.57 31.02
N GLN A 865 39.25 -12.35 30.54
CA GLN A 865 38.27 -11.46 31.19
C GLN A 865 36.82 -11.90 30.94
N ALA A 866 35.96 -11.81 31.95
CA ALA A 866 34.52 -12.07 31.82
C ALA A 866 33.74 -10.80 32.14
N LEU A 867 32.82 -10.44 31.25
CA LEU A 867 31.97 -9.26 31.35
C LEU A 867 30.50 -9.66 31.39
N VAL A 868 29.66 -8.81 31.99
CA VAL A 868 28.21 -8.93 31.98
C VAL A 868 27.63 -7.67 31.34
N LEU A 869 26.87 -7.85 30.27
CA LEU A 869 26.08 -6.79 29.66
C LEU A 869 24.68 -6.82 30.28
N LEU A 870 24.22 -5.70 30.84
CA LEU A 870 22.91 -5.53 31.44
C LEU A 870 22.17 -4.39 30.75
N THR A 871 20.99 -4.66 30.19
CA THR A 871 20.08 -3.65 29.65
C THR A 871 18.83 -3.55 30.51
N ILE A 872 18.28 -2.34 30.61
CA ILE A 872 17.18 -2.01 31.50
C ILE A 872 16.15 -1.22 30.73
N GLN A 873 14.95 -1.77 30.58
CA GLN A 873 13.84 -1.11 29.91
C GLN A 873 12.81 -0.63 30.93
N ASP A 874 12.48 0.67 30.95
CA ASP A 874 11.41 1.21 31.79
C ASP A 874 10.04 0.96 31.13
N MET A 875 9.24 0.08 31.73
CA MET A 875 7.91 -0.32 31.26
C MET A 875 6.77 0.38 32.01
N THR A 876 7.07 1.37 32.86
CA THR A 876 6.09 1.97 33.76
C THR A 876 4.91 2.58 32.99
N GLN A 877 5.17 3.41 31.97
CA GLN A 877 4.11 4.07 31.19
C GLN A 877 3.23 3.08 30.41
N GLN A 878 3.82 2.00 29.90
CA GLN A 878 3.11 0.99 29.13
C GLN A 878 2.17 0.19 30.04
N ARG A 879 2.64 -0.20 31.23
CA ARG A 879 1.82 -0.88 32.25
C ARG A 879 0.64 0.01 32.68
N ASP A 880 0.90 1.28 32.95
CA ASP A 880 -0.14 2.26 33.34
C ASP A 880 -1.18 2.53 32.25
N ALA A 881 -0.78 2.44 30.97
CA ALA A 881 -1.70 2.60 29.85
C ALA A 881 -2.61 1.37 29.67
N VAL A 882 -2.05 0.15 29.80
CA VAL A 882 -2.81 -1.10 29.72
C VAL A 882 -3.85 -1.17 30.84
N THR A 883 -3.46 -0.88 32.09
CA THR A 883 -4.38 -0.90 33.23
C THR A 883 -5.51 0.13 33.09
N ARG A 884 -5.24 1.31 32.50
CA ARG A 884 -6.29 2.30 32.22
C ARG A 884 -7.28 1.83 31.15
N LEU A 885 -6.81 1.09 30.15
CA LEU A 885 -7.64 0.61 29.06
C LEU A 885 -8.56 -0.54 29.52
N GLU A 886 -8.02 -1.46 30.32
CA GLU A 886 -8.78 -2.56 30.94
C GLU A 886 -9.88 -2.03 31.87
N ALA A 887 -9.58 -1.00 32.67
CA ALA A 887 -10.57 -0.37 33.54
C ALA A 887 -11.72 0.28 32.74
N ALA A 888 -11.42 0.90 31.59
CA ALA A 888 -12.43 1.53 30.74
C ALA A 888 -13.33 0.49 30.04
N ASP A 889 -12.77 -0.64 29.63
CA ASP A 889 -13.55 -1.70 28.98
C ASP A 889 -14.48 -2.39 29.99
N HIS A 890 -14.00 -2.66 31.20
CA HIS A 890 -14.83 -3.20 32.28
C HIS A 890 -16.01 -2.26 32.61
N GLN A 891 -15.77 -0.94 32.64
CA GLN A 891 -16.83 0.05 32.88
C GLN A 891 -17.89 0.05 31.75
N LYS A 892 -17.49 -0.23 30.50
CA LYS A 892 -18.40 -0.32 29.35
C LYS A 892 -19.28 -1.57 29.42
N ASP A 893 -18.70 -2.70 29.81
CA ASP A 893 -19.44 -3.97 29.92
C ASP A 893 -20.45 -3.96 31.07
N GLU A 894 -20.08 -3.35 32.20
CA GLU A 894 -20.99 -3.11 33.33
C GLU A 894 -22.16 -2.18 32.93
N PHE A 895 -21.88 -1.15 32.12
CA PHE A 895 -22.92 -0.27 31.56
C PHE A 895 -23.92 -1.02 30.69
N LEU A 896 -23.46 -1.86 29.75
CA LEU A 896 -24.35 -2.62 28.86
C LEU A 896 -25.22 -3.62 29.65
N ALA A 897 -24.65 -4.23 30.68
CA ALA A 897 -25.38 -5.14 31.56
C ALA A 897 -26.48 -4.41 32.36
N MET A 898 -26.18 -3.24 32.93
CA MET A 898 -27.15 -2.41 33.66
C MET A 898 -28.27 -1.90 32.74
N LEU A 899 -27.91 -1.38 31.56
CA LEU A 899 -28.88 -0.89 30.58
C LEU A 899 -29.86 -1.99 30.15
N ALA A 900 -29.35 -3.18 29.86
CA ALA A 900 -30.18 -4.32 29.49
C ALA A 900 -31.16 -4.70 30.62
N HIS A 901 -30.78 -4.55 31.89
CA HIS A 901 -31.64 -4.83 33.03
C HIS A 901 -32.71 -3.76 33.23
N GLU A 902 -32.33 -2.49 33.13
CA GLU A 902 -33.26 -1.35 33.29
C GLU A 902 -34.29 -1.27 32.15
N LEU A 903 -33.94 -1.65 30.92
CA LEU A 903 -34.91 -1.74 29.81
C LEU A 903 -35.82 -2.96 29.89
N ARG A 904 -35.30 -4.10 30.39
CA ARG A 904 -36.07 -5.36 30.42
C ARG A 904 -37.23 -5.30 31.44
N ASN A 905 -37.07 -4.56 32.53
CA ASN A 905 -38.04 -4.55 33.63
C ASN A 905 -39.37 -3.84 33.29
N PRO A 906 -39.38 -2.63 32.70
CA PRO A 906 -40.60 -1.97 32.25
C PRO A 906 -41.28 -2.74 31.12
N LEU A 907 -40.50 -3.26 30.17
CA LEU A 907 -41.01 -4.09 29.07
C LEU A 907 -41.73 -5.36 29.58
N ALA A 908 -41.21 -5.98 30.64
CA ALA A 908 -41.88 -7.11 31.28
C ALA A 908 -43.24 -6.70 31.89
N ALA A 909 -43.33 -5.53 32.51
CA ALA A 909 -44.57 -5.01 33.09
C ALA A 909 -45.62 -4.65 32.01
N ILE A 910 -45.20 -4.02 30.92
CA ILE A 910 -46.05 -3.70 29.76
C ILE A 910 -46.59 -5.01 29.15
N ARG A 911 -45.71 -5.99 28.92
CA ARG A 911 -46.09 -7.30 28.38
C ARG A 911 -47.12 -8.01 29.27
N ASN A 912 -46.93 -7.98 30.58
CA ASN A 912 -47.87 -8.59 31.53
C ASN A 912 -49.24 -7.89 31.51
N GLY A 913 -49.27 -6.55 31.37
CA GLY A 913 -50.50 -5.79 31.21
C GLY A 913 -51.25 -6.13 29.92
N LEU A 914 -50.54 -6.26 28.80
CA LEU A 914 -51.11 -6.69 27.51
C LEU A 914 -51.63 -8.13 27.57
N GLN A 915 -50.93 -9.05 28.24
CA GLN A 915 -51.39 -10.43 28.45
C GLN A 915 -52.65 -10.50 29.31
N LEU A 916 -52.79 -9.60 30.30
CA LEU A 916 -54.02 -9.50 31.09
C LEU A 916 -55.19 -9.02 30.22
N TRP A 917 -54.94 -8.10 29.29
CA TRP A 917 -55.95 -7.58 28.38
C TRP A 917 -56.43 -8.62 27.35
N GLN A 918 -55.54 -9.54 26.95
CA GLN A 918 -55.88 -10.66 26.05
C GLN A 918 -56.69 -11.78 26.74
N ARG A 919 -56.72 -11.81 28.08
CA ARG A 919 -57.59 -12.71 28.84
C ARG A 919 -58.98 -12.10 28.92
N GLY A 920 -59.91 -12.59 28.11
CA GLY A 920 -61.29 -12.10 28.00
C GLY A 920 -62.16 -12.25 29.26
N ASP A 921 -61.58 -12.74 30.36
CA ASP A 921 -62.17 -13.04 31.65
C ASP A 921 -61.69 -12.10 32.78
N ALA A 922 -60.87 -11.09 32.48
CA ALA A 922 -60.45 -10.05 33.43
C ALA A 922 -61.56 -9.01 33.69
N ASP A 923 -61.68 -8.54 34.93
CA ASP A 923 -62.62 -7.50 35.31
C ASP A 923 -62.16 -6.10 34.85
N ASP A 924 -63.13 -5.23 34.56
CA ASP A 924 -62.92 -3.90 33.98
C ASP A 924 -62.01 -2.99 34.84
N ALA A 925 -61.99 -3.22 36.16
CA ALA A 925 -61.11 -2.51 37.08
C ALA A 925 -59.65 -2.98 36.97
N SER A 926 -59.42 -4.29 36.86
CA SER A 926 -58.07 -4.85 36.63
C SER A 926 -57.51 -4.48 35.26
N ILE A 927 -58.36 -4.43 34.23
CA ILE A 927 -57.95 -3.97 32.88
C ILE A 927 -57.53 -2.49 32.94
N LYS A 928 -58.33 -1.61 33.56
CA LYS A 928 -57.97 -0.19 33.73
C LYS A 928 -56.69 0.00 34.56
N ALA A 929 -56.51 -0.77 35.63
CA ALA A 929 -55.31 -0.73 36.46
C ALA A 929 -54.06 -1.18 35.68
N ALA A 930 -54.17 -2.26 34.90
CA ALA A 930 -53.10 -2.77 34.06
C ALA A 930 -52.76 -1.80 32.91
N GLN A 931 -53.77 -1.18 32.30
CA GLN A 931 -53.60 -0.15 31.28
C GLN A 931 -52.87 1.09 31.85
N ALA A 932 -53.29 1.59 33.01
CA ALA A 932 -52.63 2.71 33.69
C ALA A 932 -51.20 2.36 34.16
N ALA A 933 -50.94 1.10 34.54
CA ALA A 933 -49.59 0.64 34.87
C ALA A 933 -48.71 0.53 33.62
N ALA A 934 -49.23 -0.02 32.52
CA ALA A 934 -48.51 -0.14 31.25
C ALA A 934 -48.21 1.24 30.64
N GLN A 935 -49.15 2.18 30.67
CA GLN A 935 -48.93 3.56 30.21
C GLN A 935 -47.83 4.26 31.01
N ARG A 936 -47.83 4.14 32.35
CA ARG A 936 -46.76 4.70 33.18
C ARG A 936 -45.39 4.08 32.87
N GLN A 937 -45.33 2.76 32.68
CA GLN A 937 -44.06 2.10 32.34
C GLN A 937 -43.56 2.44 30.94
N LEU A 938 -44.47 2.61 29.98
CA LEU A 938 -44.13 3.04 28.62
C LEU A 938 -43.61 4.48 28.61
N ALA A 939 -44.24 5.39 29.36
CA ALA A 939 -43.76 6.76 29.51
C ALA A 939 -42.37 6.81 30.15
N ASN A 940 -42.10 5.97 31.16
CA ASN A 940 -40.79 5.85 31.78
C ASN A 940 -39.72 5.32 30.80
N GLU A 941 -40.05 4.31 29.97
CA GLU A 941 -39.15 3.78 28.93
C GLU A 941 -38.78 4.83 27.89
N ILE A 942 -39.76 5.60 27.42
CA ILE A 942 -39.53 6.69 26.46
C ILE A 942 -38.57 7.72 27.06
N GLY A 943 -38.83 8.18 28.29
CA GLY A 943 -37.94 9.12 28.98
C GLY A 943 -36.51 8.57 29.18
N LEU A 944 -36.38 7.29 29.51
CA LEU A 944 -35.09 6.63 29.70
C LEU A 944 -34.27 6.54 28.40
N VAL A 945 -34.95 6.25 27.28
CA VAL A 945 -34.34 6.22 25.94
C VAL A 945 -33.94 7.63 25.51
N ASP A 946 -34.80 8.62 25.73
CA ASP A 946 -34.51 10.02 25.42
C ASP A 946 -33.32 10.56 26.22
N ASP A 947 -33.25 10.27 27.52
CA ASP A 947 -32.09 10.60 28.36
C ASP A 947 -30.79 9.97 27.84
N LEU A 948 -30.84 8.72 27.38
CA LEU A 948 -29.69 8.01 26.83
C LEU A 948 -29.27 8.57 25.47
N LEU A 949 -30.24 8.96 24.64
CA LEU A 949 -29.99 9.66 23.38
C LEU A 949 -29.41 11.06 23.61
N ASP A 950 -29.89 11.80 24.60
CA ASP A 950 -29.36 13.11 24.97
C ASP A 950 -27.91 12.99 25.49
N VAL A 951 -27.60 12.02 26.37
CA VAL A 951 -26.23 11.76 26.84
C VAL A 951 -25.30 11.34 25.69
N SER A 952 -25.79 10.54 24.76
CA SER A 952 -25.08 10.14 23.53
C SER A 952 -24.79 11.34 22.61
N ARG A 953 -25.76 12.24 22.45
CA ARG A 953 -25.60 13.49 21.69
C ARG A 953 -24.60 14.43 22.37
N ILE A 954 -24.59 14.48 23.70
CA ILE A 954 -23.65 15.29 24.51
C ILE A 954 -22.22 14.78 24.40
N THR A 955 -22.00 13.47 24.58
CA THR A 955 -20.65 12.87 24.48
C THR A 955 -20.06 13.00 23.08
N ARG A 956 -20.89 13.15 22.05
CA ARG A 956 -20.47 13.40 20.66
C ARG A 956 -20.38 14.87 20.28
N GLY A 957 -20.78 15.79 21.17
CA GLY A 957 -20.75 17.24 20.93
C GLY A 957 -21.75 17.75 19.89
N ILE A 958 -22.89 17.07 19.71
CA ILE A 958 -23.85 17.33 18.60
C ILE A 958 -25.05 18.21 19.06
N ILE A 959 -25.17 18.56 20.34
CA ILE A 959 -26.30 19.39 20.80
C ILE A 959 -26.14 20.82 20.30
N THR A 960 -27.08 21.30 19.48
CA THR A 960 -27.32 22.72 19.23
C THR A 960 -28.35 23.23 20.24
N LEU A 961 -28.05 24.35 20.90
CA LEU A 961 -28.99 25.03 21.78
C LEU A 961 -29.77 26.05 20.95
N ASN A 962 -31.09 26.09 21.10
CA ASN A 962 -31.90 27.18 20.54
C ASN A 962 -31.90 28.34 21.53
N VAL A 963 -30.77 29.05 21.59
CA VAL A 963 -30.52 30.12 22.56
C VAL A 963 -31.40 31.34 22.24
N ARG A 964 -32.25 31.72 23.19
CA ARG A 964 -33.16 32.87 23.14
C ARG A 964 -33.15 33.63 24.47
N ARG A 965 -33.70 34.84 24.48
CA ARG A 965 -33.89 35.62 25.71
C ARG A 965 -35.13 35.14 26.45
N ILE A 966 -34.93 34.45 27.56
CA ILE A 966 -35.99 33.78 28.31
C ILE A 966 -36.08 34.38 29.71
N ASP A 967 -37.30 34.53 30.23
CA ASP A 967 -37.50 34.78 31.65
C ASP A 967 -37.38 33.46 32.44
N LEU A 968 -36.28 33.32 33.17
CA LEU A 968 -36.00 32.10 33.94
C LEU A 968 -37.03 31.89 35.06
N VAL A 969 -37.67 32.96 35.55
CA VAL A 969 -38.73 32.88 36.56
C VAL A 969 -39.92 32.07 36.04
N ASP A 970 -40.31 32.28 34.78
CA ASP A 970 -41.43 31.56 34.16
C ASP A 970 -41.08 30.10 33.88
N SER A 971 -39.88 29.82 33.38
CA SER A 971 -39.41 28.43 33.18
C SER A 971 -39.38 27.64 34.50
N VAL A 972 -38.89 28.25 35.59
CA VAL A 972 -38.92 27.61 36.91
C VAL A 972 -40.35 27.37 37.38
N ARG A 973 -41.26 28.33 37.16
CA ARG A 973 -42.67 28.18 37.54
C ARG A 973 -43.35 27.04 36.76
N HIS A 974 -43.11 26.94 35.46
CA HIS A 974 -43.62 25.84 34.64
C HIS A 974 -43.10 24.49 35.11
N ALA A 975 -41.79 24.36 35.32
CA ALA A 975 -41.19 23.11 35.80
C ALA A 975 -41.75 22.67 37.17
N VAL A 976 -41.99 23.61 38.08
CA VAL A 976 -42.62 23.33 39.38
C VAL A 976 -44.07 22.88 39.21
N GLU A 977 -44.84 23.49 38.30
CA GLU A 977 -46.22 23.11 38.03
C GLU A 977 -46.30 21.68 37.48
N THR A 978 -45.39 21.28 36.60
CA THR A 978 -45.30 19.90 36.08
C THR A 978 -45.08 18.89 37.21
N MET A 979 -44.31 19.26 38.24
CA MET A 979 -43.94 18.37 39.35
C MET A 979 -44.92 18.41 40.53
N ARG A 980 -45.93 19.30 40.53
CA ARG A 980 -46.88 19.47 41.64
C ARG A 980 -47.56 18.17 42.05
N THR A 981 -47.96 17.36 41.08
CA THR A 981 -48.68 16.11 41.37
C THR A 981 -47.81 15.15 42.18
N GLU A 982 -46.53 14.98 41.83
CA GLU A 982 -45.61 14.09 42.54
C GLU A 982 -45.27 14.61 43.95
N ILE A 983 -45.07 15.93 44.08
CA ILE A 983 -44.87 16.61 45.35
C ILE A 983 -46.07 16.38 46.28
N GLY A 984 -47.29 16.53 45.74
CA GLY A 984 -48.54 16.31 46.47
C GLY A 984 -48.74 14.83 46.87
N MET A 985 -48.45 13.88 45.97
CA MET A 985 -48.55 12.45 46.28
C MET A 985 -47.64 12.02 47.44
N ARG A 986 -46.46 12.64 47.56
CA ARG A 986 -45.52 12.38 48.67
C ARG A 986 -45.70 13.31 49.87
N GLN A 987 -46.67 14.23 49.82
CA GLN A 987 -46.97 15.21 50.87
C GLN A 987 -45.76 16.07 51.26
N HIS A 988 -44.88 16.42 50.31
CA HIS A 988 -43.73 17.27 50.61
C HIS A 988 -44.14 18.74 50.82
N GLU A 989 -43.46 19.43 51.74
CA GLU A 989 -43.56 20.88 51.89
C GLU A 989 -42.60 21.55 50.90
N LEU A 990 -43.13 22.14 49.82
CA LEU A 990 -42.35 22.93 48.86
C LEU A 990 -42.35 24.42 49.24
N VAL A 991 -41.17 24.97 49.51
CA VAL A 991 -40.94 26.41 49.69
C VAL A 991 -40.36 26.98 48.41
N LEU A 992 -41.12 27.84 47.74
CA LEU A 992 -40.74 28.46 46.47
C LEU A 992 -40.44 29.96 46.68
N GLU A 993 -39.20 30.37 46.48
CA GLU A 993 -38.71 31.74 46.66
C GLU A 993 -38.24 32.29 45.30
N LEU A 994 -39.08 33.07 44.62
CA LEU A 994 -38.80 33.63 43.30
C LEU A 994 -38.80 35.18 43.38
N PRO A 995 -38.00 35.87 42.56
CA PRO A 995 -38.00 37.33 42.54
C PRO A 995 -39.28 37.86 41.90
N GLU A 996 -39.73 39.05 42.32
CA GLU A 996 -40.88 39.73 41.70
C GLU A 996 -40.53 40.33 40.33
N GLU A 997 -39.26 40.61 40.08
CA GLU A 997 -38.74 41.10 38.80
C GLU A 997 -38.35 39.94 37.87
N SER A 998 -38.57 40.11 36.56
CA SER A 998 -38.16 39.15 35.53
C SER A 998 -36.65 38.93 35.54
N LEU A 999 -36.20 37.68 35.46
CA LEU A 999 -34.78 37.33 35.46
C LEU A 999 -34.40 36.73 34.11
N THR A 1000 -33.94 37.59 33.20
CA THR A 1000 -33.66 37.21 31.81
C THR A 1000 -32.29 36.56 31.65
N VAL A 1001 -32.26 35.40 30.98
CA VAL A 1001 -31.04 34.67 30.59
C VAL A 1001 -31.05 34.39 29.08
N GLU A 1002 -29.87 34.17 28.49
CA GLU A 1002 -29.76 33.60 27.15
C GLU A 1002 -29.69 32.07 27.27
N GLY A 1003 -30.71 31.37 26.78
CA GLY A 1003 -30.72 29.92 26.84
C GLY A 1003 -31.82 29.26 26.04
N ASP A 1004 -31.94 27.95 26.17
CA ASP A 1004 -32.98 27.14 25.55
C ASP A 1004 -34.04 26.80 26.60
N THR A 1005 -35.30 27.21 26.37
CA THR A 1005 -36.39 27.09 27.34
C THR A 1005 -36.59 25.65 27.80
N MET A 1006 -36.64 24.71 26.86
CA MET A 1006 -36.90 23.31 27.16
C MET A 1006 -35.74 22.69 27.95
N ARG A 1007 -34.50 23.06 27.62
CA ARG A 1007 -33.30 22.54 28.30
C ARG A 1007 -33.11 23.14 29.69
N LEU A 1008 -33.48 24.41 29.87
CA LEU A 1008 -33.50 25.06 31.19
C LEU A 1008 -34.58 24.47 32.10
N GLU A 1009 -35.78 24.22 31.57
CA GLU A 1009 -36.84 23.50 32.30
C GLU A 1009 -36.40 22.08 32.67
N GLN A 1010 -35.70 21.37 31.77
CA GLN A 1010 -35.13 20.05 32.02
C GLN A 1010 -34.08 20.04 33.15
N ILE A 1011 -33.30 21.11 33.32
CA ILE A 1011 -32.39 21.25 34.47
C ILE A 1011 -33.18 21.31 35.78
N VAL A 1012 -34.23 22.13 35.81
CA VAL A 1012 -35.06 22.32 37.01
C VAL A 1012 -35.81 21.03 37.37
N THR A 1013 -36.44 20.37 36.41
CA THR A 1013 -37.18 19.12 36.64
C THR A 1013 -36.27 17.98 37.10
N ASN A 1014 -35.04 17.87 36.58
CA ASN A 1014 -34.07 16.88 37.05
C ASN A 1014 -33.60 17.11 38.49
N LEU A 1015 -33.32 18.36 38.85
CA LEU A 1015 -32.92 18.70 40.23
C LEU A 1015 -34.08 18.53 41.22
N LEU A 1016 -35.27 19.01 40.85
CA LEU A 1016 -36.46 18.89 41.69
C LEU A 1016 -36.93 17.43 41.80
N GLY A 1017 -36.86 16.65 40.73
CA GLY A 1017 -37.13 15.21 40.71
C GLY A 1017 -36.20 14.44 41.64
N ASN A 1018 -34.90 14.79 41.67
CA ASN A 1018 -33.97 14.24 42.66
C ASN A 1018 -34.38 14.61 44.09
N ALA A 1019 -34.71 15.88 44.36
CA ALA A 1019 -35.17 16.32 45.67
C ALA A 1019 -36.42 15.54 46.13
N ILE A 1020 -37.44 15.38 45.26
CA ILE A 1020 -38.66 14.60 45.54
C ILE A 1020 -38.33 13.14 45.83
N LYS A 1021 -37.45 12.54 45.02
CA LYS A 1021 -37.10 11.13 45.12
C LYS A 1021 -36.37 10.79 46.41
N TYR A 1022 -35.40 11.63 46.80
CA TYR A 1022 -34.47 11.38 47.90
C TYR A 1022 -34.92 11.99 49.23
N THR A 1023 -35.97 12.81 49.22
CA THR A 1023 -36.65 13.27 50.43
C THR A 1023 -37.70 12.24 50.90
N PRO A 1024 -37.74 11.87 52.18
CA PRO A 1024 -38.82 11.06 52.75
C PRO A 1024 -40.19 11.74 52.63
N PRO A 1025 -41.31 11.00 52.49
CA PRO A 1025 -42.65 11.58 52.48
C PRO A 1025 -42.89 12.51 53.67
N GLY A 1026 -43.52 13.67 53.46
CA GLY A 1026 -43.66 14.71 54.49
C GLY A 1026 -42.44 15.61 54.70
N GLY A 1027 -41.32 15.35 54.01
CA GLY A 1027 -40.11 16.19 54.09
C GLY A 1027 -40.26 17.52 53.34
N ARG A 1028 -39.23 18.37 53.46
CA ARG A 1028 -39.21 19.76 52.97
C ARG A 1028 -38.22 19.92 51.83
N ILE A 1029 -38.68 20.60 50.78
CA ILE A 1029 -37.86 20.98 49.62
C ILE A 1029 -37.96 22.50 49.47
N ARG A 1030 -36.82 23.19 49.39
CA ARG A 1030 -36.74 24.62 49.06
C ARG A 1030 -36.19 24.76 47.63
N LEU A 1031 -36.86 25.56 46.82
CA LEU A 1031 -36.37 26.01 45.53
C LEU A 1031 -36.36 27.53 45.54
N SER A 1032 -35.18 28.14 45.37
CA SER A 1032 -35.03 29.58 45.26
C SER A 1032 -34.33 29.99 43.97
N LEU A 1033 -34.76 31.10 43.39
CA LEU A 1033 -34.10 31.76 42.28
C LEU A 1033 -33.77 33.19 42.69
N GLU A 1034 -32.52 33.60 42.54
CA GLU A 1034 -32.12 34.97 42.84
C GLU A 1034 -31.09 35.47 41.84
N ARG A 1035 -30.90 36.80 41.80
CA ARG A 1035 -29.85 37.43 41.00
C ARG A 1035 -28.67 37.76 41.90
N ASP A 1036 -27.52 37.16 41.63
CA ASP A 1036 -26.25 37.48 42.29
C ASP A 1036 -25.32 38.16 41.27
N ARG A 1037 -25.23 39.49 41.36
CA ARG A 1037 -24.43 40.34 40.46
C ARG A 1037 -24.80 40.16 38.97
N HIS A 1038 -24.02 39.35 38.26
CA HIS A 1038 -24.17 39.06 36.83
C HIS A 1038 -24.76 37.68 36.55
N ASP A 1039 -25.07 36.90 37.59
CA ASP A 1039 -25.56 35.53 37.45
C ASP A 1039 -26.98 35.37 38.00
N ALA A 1040 -27.76 34.50 37.36
CA ALA A 1040 -28.96 33.88 37.89
C ALA A 1040 -28.55 32.67 38.72
N VAL A 1041 -28.93 32.64 40.00
CA VAL A 1041 -28.59 31.56 40.92
C VAL A 1041 -29.86 30.79 41.26
N LEU A 1042 -29.95 29.55 40.75
CA LEU A 1042 -30.98 28.59 41.10
C LEU A 1042 -30.44 27.66 42.18
N ASP A 1043 -31.12 27.60 43.32
CA ASP A 1043 -30.78 26.77 44.47
C ASP A 1043 -31.92 25.81 44.79
N VAL A 1044 -31.61 24.52 44.78
CA VAL A 1044 -32.52 23.44 45.19
C VAL A 1044 -31.92 22.77 46.42
N THR A 1045 -32.60 22.92 47.55
CA THR A 1045 -32.20 22.35 48.84
C THR A 1045 -33.28 21.40 49.36
N ASP A 1046 -32.90 20.20 49.78
CA ASP A 1046 -33.78 19.21 50.38
C ASP A 1046 -33.31 18.81 51.79
N ASN A 1047 -34.21 18.28 52.62
CA ASN A 1047 -33.88 17.68 53.91
C ASN A 1047 -33.89 16.13 53.88
N GLY A 1048 -33.54 15.56 52.72
CA GLY A 1048 -33.54 14.13 52.48
C GLY A 1048 -32.32 13.40 53.03
N ILE A 1049 -32.00 12.26 52.41
CA ILE A 1049 -30.98 11.31 52.90
C ILE A 1049 -29.54 11.84 52.86
N GLY A 1050 -29.27 12.96 52.20
CA GLY A 1050 -27.93 13.52 52.06
C GLY A 1050 -26.91 12.59 51.39
N MET A 1051 -25.64 12.97 51.41
CA MET A 1051 -24.53 12.27 50.74
C MET A 1051 -23.27 12.31 51.58
N THR A 1052 -22.39 11.30 51.44
CA THR A 1052 -21.07 11.30 52.06
C THR A 1052 -20.12 12.23 51.31
N ALA A 1053 -19.14 12.81 52.02
CA ALA A 1053 -18.16 13.72 51.42
C ALA A 1053 -17.35 13.08 50.27
N GLU A 1054 -17.13 11.76 50.32
CA GLU A 1054 -16.43 10.99 49.30
C GLU A 1054 -17.27 10.77 48.03
N PHE A 1055 -18.60 10.79 48.15
CA PHE A 1055 -19.52 10.55 47.03
C PHE A 1055 -19.80 11.82 46.24
N ILE A 1056 -19.79 13.01 46.87
CA ILE A 1056 -20.09 14.30 46.21
C ILE A 1056 -19.30 14.54 44.91
N PRO A 1057 -17.98 14.28 44.82
CA PRO A 1057 -17.21 14.52 43.59
C PRO A 1057 -17.60 13.61 42.41
N THR A 1058 -18.28 12.48 42.66
CA THR A 1058 -18.59 11.48 41.64
C THR A 1058 -20.01 11.58 41.11
N ILE A 1059 -20.93 12.28 41.78
CA ILE A 1059 -22.38 12.31 41.45
C ILE A 1059 -22.73 12.85 40.06
N PHE A 1060 -21.86 13.69 39.48
CA PHE A 1060 -22.03 14.24 38.14
C PHE A 1060 -21.38 13.38 37.05
N ARG A 1061 -20.77 12.25 37.42
CA ARG A 1061 -20.25 11.27 36.46
C ARG A 1061 -21.40 10.40 35.97
N ILE A 1062 -21.26 9.97 34.72
CA ILE A 1062 -22.24 9.11 34.06
C ILE A 1062 -22.37 7.81 34.86
N PHE A 1063 -23.61 7.39 35.13
CA PHE A 1063 -23.96 6.10 35.76
C PHE A 1063 -23.59 5.94 37.24
N VAL A 1064 -23.24 7.02 37.94
CA VAL A 1064 -22.97 6.95 39.38
C VAL A 1064 -24.28 6.93 40.18
N GLN A 1065 -24.41 5.94 41.07
CA GLN A 1065 -25.52 5.79 42.02
C GLN A 1065 -24.97 5.55 43.44
N ALA A 1066 -25.72 5.97 44.46
CA ALA A 1066 -25.37 5.68 45.86
C ALA A 1066 -25.66 4.20 46.19
N GLU A 1067 -24.84 3.58 47.05
CA GLU A 1067 -24.98 2.18 47.46
C GLU A 1067 -26.37 1.87 48.06
N ARG A 1068 -26.91 0.70 47.67
CA ARG A 1068 -28.30 0.29 47.93
C ARG A 1068 -28.48 -0.16 49.39
N THR A 1069 -29.20 0.61 50.20
CA THR A 1069 -29.90 0.06 51.37
C THR A 1069 -31.22 -0.57 50.91
N SER A 1070 -31.44 -1.84 51.26
CA SER A 1070 -32.35 -2.86 50.68
C SER A 1070 -33.85 -2.56 50.49
N ASP A 1071 -34.34 -1.32 50.65
CA ASP A 1071 -35.79 -1.04 50.76
C ASP A 1071 -36.41 -0.13 49.69
N ARG A 1072 -35.72 0.26 48.61
CA ARG A 1072 -36.27 1.25 47.66
C ARG A 1072 -36.19 0.83 46.18
N ARG A 1073 -37.32 0.36 45.64
CA ARG A 1073 -37.56 -0.04 44.23
C ARG A 1073 -37.71 1.16 43.28
N GLY A 1074 -36.71 2.04 43.15
CA GLY A 1074 -36.86 3.22 42.27
C GLY A 1074 -35.58 3.93 41.84
N ALA A 1075 -34.44 3.25 41.72
CA ALA A 1075 -33.19 3.89 41.34
C ALA A 1075 -33.01 3.98 39.81
N GLY A 1076 -33.35 5.12 39.20
CA GLY A 1076 -33.04 5.42 37.79
C GLY A 1076 -31.53 5.44 37.45
N LEU A 1077 -31.19 5.38 36.17
CA LEU A 1077 -29.86 5.09 35.58
C LEU A 1077 -28.64 5.94 36.02
N GLY A 1078 -28.80 6.99 36.84
CA GLY A 1078 -27.69 7.88 37.21
C GLY A 1078 -27.27 8.84 36.09
N LEU A 1079 -28.17 9.12 35.14
CA LEU A 1079 -27.92 10.02 33.99
C LEU A 1079 -28.33 11.47 34.25
N GLY A 1080 -29.38 11.71 35.04
CA GLY A 1080 -29.99 13.04 35.20
C GLY A 1080 -29.05 14.13 35.71
N LEU A 1081 -28.20 13.86 36.71
CA LEU A 1081 -27.23 14.86 37.20
C LEU A 1081 -26.10 15.13 36.20
N THR A 1082 -25.67 14.12 35.45
CA THR A 1082 -24.69 14.31 34.37
C THR A 1082 -25.28 15.24 33.30
N LEU A 1083 -26.54 15.02 32.94
CA LEU A 1083 -27.26 15.87 32.00
C LEU A 1083 -27.35 17.32 32.50
N VAL A 1084 -27.74 17.52 33.75
CA VAL A 1084 -27.78 18.84 34.40
C VAL A 1084 -26.44 19.55 34.26
N ARG A 1085 -25.33 18.90 34.62
CA ARG A 1085 -24.00 19.51 34.53
C ARG A 1085 -23.67 19.94 33.11
N ARG A 1086 -23.94 19.09 32.13
CA ARG A 1086 -23.61 19.38 30.73
C ARG A 1086 -24.51 20.44 30.11
N LEU A 1087 -25.80 20.42 30.40
CA LEU A 1087 -26.71 21.48 29.94
C LEU A 1087 -26.34 22.82 30.55
N VAL A 1088 -25.99 22.87 31.84
CA VAL A 1088 -25.54 24.10 32.51
C VAL A 1088 -24.22 24.60 31.89
N GLU A 1089 -23.24 23.72 31.65
CA GLU A 1089 -21.98 24.09 30.98
C GLU A 1089 -22.19 24.62 29.55
N LEU A 1090 -23.13 24.02 28.78
CA LEU A 1090 -23.49 24.51 27.43
C LEU A 1090 -24.15 25.90 27.46
N HIS A 1091 -24.86 26.23 28.53
CA HIS A 1091 -25.41 27.56 28.79
C HIS A 1091 -24.40 28.51 29.46
N GLN A 1092 -23.10 28.17 29.43
CA GLN A 1092 -22.00 28.96 30.02
C GLN A 1092 -22.13 29.16 31.53
N GLY A 1093 -22.83 28.25 32.21
CA GLY A 1093 -23.03 28.26 33.65
C GLY A 1093 -22.14 27.30 34.42
N SER A 1094 -22.39 27.20 35.74
CA SER A 1094 -21.75 26.19 36.60
C SER A 1094 -22.76 25.57 37.56
N VAL A 1095 -22.56 24.29 37.91
CA VAL A 1095 -23.38 23.58 38.90
C VAL A 1095 -22.49 23.02 40.01
N HIS A 1096 -22.94 23.15 41.26
CA HIS A 1096 -22.26 22.63 42.43
C HIS A 1096 -23.25 21.88 43.32
N ALA A 1097 -22.77 20.85 44.01
CA ALA A 1097 -23.55 20.11 45.00
C ALA A 1097 -22.82 20.10 46.33
N SER A 1098 -23.59 20.13 47.42
CA SER A 1098 -23.10 20.05 48.79
C SER A 1098 -24.08 19.26 49.66
N SER A 1099 -23.56 18.60 50.68
CA SER A 1099 -24.36 17.90 51.68
C SER A 1099 -23.57 17.88 52.99
N GLU A 1100 -24.25 18.06 54.13
CA GLU A 1100 -23.63 18.03 55.46
C GLU A 1100 -23.47 16.59 56.01
N GLY A 1101 -23.70 15.57 55.17
CA GLY A 1101 -23.63 14.16 55.52
C GLY A 1101 -24.96 13.44 55.32
N LEU A 1102 -24.98 12.15 55.65
CA LEU A 1102 -26.20 11.34 55.60
C LEU A 1102 -27.28 11.89 56.56
N ASP A 1103 -28.54 11.84 56.11
CA ASP A 1103 -29.75 12.36 56.76
C ASP A 1103 -29.75 13.87 57.06
N ARG A 1104 -28.84 14.64 56.43
CA ARG A 1104 -28.78 16.10 56.52
C ARG A 1104 -29.27 16.81 55.26
N GLY A 1105 -29.76 16.07 54.28
CA GLY A 1105 -30.22 16.61 53.01
C GLY A 1105 -29.10 17.02 52.07
N SER A 1106 -29.50 17.57 50.93
CA SER A 1106 -28.60 17.96 49.85
C SER A 1106 -28.93 19.36 49.35
N ARG A 1107 -27.93 20.05 48.81
CA ARG A 1107 -28.08 21.38 48.20
C ARG A 1107 -27.37 21.40 46.85
N PHE A 1108 -28.12 21.74 45.80
CA PHE A 1108 -27.64 21.90 44.44
C PHE A 1108 -27.78 23.35 44.01
N VAL A 1109 -26.69 23.97 43.56
CA VAL A 1109 -26.63 25.37 43.14
C VAL A 1109 -26.20 25.44 41.70
N VAL A 1110 -27.08 25.98 40.84
CA VAL A 1110 -26.83 26.27 39.43
C VAL A 1110 -26.67 27.77 39.25
N ARG A 1111 -25.60 28.19 38.59
CA ARG A 1111 -25.34 29.59 38.20
C ARG A 1111 -25.35 29.72 36.70
N LEU A 1112 -26.14 30.65 36.16
CA LEU A 1112 -26.25 30.95 34.73
C LEU A 1112 -25.98 32.44 34.51
N PRO A 1113 -25.30 32.86 33.43
CA PRO A 1113 -25.12 34.28 33.12
C PRO A 1113 -26.47 34.99 32.92
N ALA A 1114 -26.75 36.01 33.73
CA ALA A 1114 -27.96 36.82 33.65
C ALA A 1114 -27.73 38.10 32.85
N LEU A 1115 -28.71 38.44 32.01
CA LEU A 1115 -28.71 39.70 31.27
C LEU A 1115 -28.98 40.89 32.21
N PRO A 1116 -28.67 42.13 31.78
CA PRO A 1116 -28.98 43.33 32.54
C PRO A 1116 -30.48 43.45 32.86
N PRO A 1117 -30.84 44.02 34.03
CA PRO A 1117 -32.23 44.17 34.42
C PRO A 1117 -32.94 45.15 33.46
N GLY A 1118 -34.17 44.82 33.06
CA GLY A 1118 -34.94 45.57 32.06
C GLY A 1118 -34.78 45.09 30.61
N THR A 1119 -34.02 44.01 30.37
CA THR A 1119 -33.96 43.37 29.05
C THR A 1119 -35.24 42.57 28.83
N ALA A 1120 -36.02 42.89 27.79
CA ALA A 1120 -37.28 42.19 27.54
C ALA A 1120 -37.03 40.76 27.04
N PRO A 1121 -37.73 39.74 27.59
CA PRO A 1121 -37.72 38.39 27.04
C PRO A 1121 -38.41 38.36 25.67
N GLU A 1122 -37.91 37.52 24.76
CA GLU A 1122 -38.60 37.24 23.50
C GLU A 1122 -39.82 36.35 23.78
N HIS A 1123 -41.02 36.89 23.59
CA HIS A 1123 -42.24 36.13 23.81
C HIS A 1123 -42.39 35.02 22.76
N ALA A 1124 -42.62 33.79 23.22
CA ALA A 1124 -43.10 32.72 22.36
C ALA A 1124 -44.52 33.06 21.85
N PRO A 1125 -44.90 32.66 20.62
CA PRO A 1125 -46.27 32.85 20.14
C PRO A 1125 -47.24 32.06 21.03
N ASN A 1126 -48.21 32.78 21.62
CA ASN A 1126 -49.29 32.29 22.47
C ASN A 1126 -49.91 30.95 22.00
N SER A 1127 -49.66 29.87 22.75
CA SER A 1127 -50.50 28.66 22.77
C SER A 1127 -51.59 28.80 23.84
N GLY A 1128 -52.54 29.67 23.56
CA GLY A 1128 -53.67 29.96 24.46
C GLY A 1128 -54.96 30.20 23.70
N ARG A 1129 -55.46 29.18 23.00
CA ARG A 1129 -56.86 29.12 22.56
C ARG A 1129 -57.40 27.72 22.83
N SER A 1130 -58.17 27.61 23.91
CA SER A 1130 -59.16 26.56 24.11
C SER A 1130 -60.19 26.63 22.97
N VAL A 1131 -60.25 25.60 22.13
CA VAL A 1131 -61.26 25.49 21.06
C VAL A 1131 -62.34 24.52 21.52
N GLU A 1132 -63.54 25.06 21.73
CA GLU A 1132 -64.76 24.26 21.82
C GLU A 1132 -65.04 23.60 20.47
N GLY A 1133 -65.26 22.28 20.52
CA GLY A 1133 -65.31 21.41 19.37
C GLY A 1133 -66.51 21.62 18.45
N THR A 1134 -66.21 21.52 17.15
CA THR A 1134 -67.13 21.01 16.13
C THR A 1134 -66.29 20.14 15.20
N SER A 1135 -66.38 18.81 15.35
CA SER A 1135 -65.66 17.83 14.53
C SER A 1135 -66.08 17.96 13.06
N THR A 1136 -65.12 18.28 12.19
CA THR A 1136 -65.25 18.17 10.75
C THR A 1136 -64.32 17.06 10.27
N THR A 1137 -64.90 16.04 9.64
CA THR A 1137 -64.21 14.90 9.04
C THR A 1137 -63.26 15.37 7.92
N HIS A 1138 -61.97 15.04 8.05
CA HIS A 1138 -60.95 15.26 7.01
C HIS A 1138 -60.57 13.96 6.31
N ARG A 1139 -60.09 14.04 5.05
CA ARG A 1139 -59.44 12.92 4.36
C ARG A 1139 -57.94 12.94 4.67
N ILE A 1140 -57.46 11.95 5.41
CA ILE A 1140 -56.06 11.88 5.84
C ILE A 1140 -55.37 10.69 5.15
N LEU A 1141 -54.23 10.94 4.52
CA LEU A 1141 -53.37 9.88 3.99
C LEU A 1141 -52.20 9.66 4.96
N VAL A 1142 -52.07 8.46 5.51
CA VAL A 1142 -50.95 8.05 6.37
C VAL A 1142 -49.96 7.25 5.55
N VAL A 1143 -48.71 7.68 5.54
CA VAL A 1143 -47.63 7.07 4.76
C VAL A 1143 -46.48 6.70 5.68
N ASP A 1144 -46.29 5.41 5.92
CA ASP A 1144 -45.25 4.88 6.81
C ASP A 1144 -44.83 3.49 6.32
N ASP A 1145 -43.53 3.19 6.31
CA ASP A 1145 -43.03 1.88 5.86
C ASP A 1145 -43.29 0.77 6.89
N ASN A 1146 -43.55 1.16 8.14
CA ASN A 1146 -44.03 0.27 9.17
C ASN A 1146 -45.55 0.17 9.13
N VAL A 1147 -46.04 -0.92 8.52
CA VAL A 1147 -47.47 -1.23 8.35
C VAL A 1147 -48.23 -1.18 9.68
N ASP A 1148 -47.65 -1.71 10.77
CA ASP A 1148 -48.32 -1.75 12.07
C ASP A 1148 -48.46 -0.35 12.68
N ALA A 1149 -47.44 0.51 12.51
CA ALA A 1149 -47.48 1.91 12.96
C ALA A 1149 -48.46 2.75 12.13
N ALA A 1150 -48.48 2.52 10.81
CA ALA A 1150 -49.38 3.18 9.87
C ALA A 1150 -50.85 2.85 10.18
N GLU A 1151 -51.18 1.57 10.36
CA GLU A 1151 -52.53 1.12 10.70
C GLU A 1151 -52.95 1.53 12.10
N SER A 1152 -52.04 1.53 13.08
CA SER A 1152 -52.34 2.02 14.43
C SER A 1152 -52.69 3.51 14.43
N SER A 1153 -51.92 4.32 13.71
CA SER A 1153 -52.19 5.76 13.55
C SER A 1153 -53.50 6.00 12.79
N ALA A 1154 -53.75 5.21 11.74
CA ALA A 1154 -54.99 5.29 10.98
C ALA A 1154 -56.21 4.86 11.79
N ALA A 1155 -56.08 3.85 12.66
CA ALA A 1155 -57.16 3.42 13.54
C ALA A 1155 -57.56 4.52 14.54
N LEU A 1156 -56.59 5.22 15.13
CA LEU A 1156 -56.83 6.36 16.03
C LEU A 1156 -57.55 7.49 15.30
N LEU A 1157 -57.01 7.94 14.16
CA LEU A 1157 -57.61 9.01 13.36
C LEU A 1157 -59.02 8.66 12.84
N ARG A 1158 -59.32 7.37 12.57
CA ARG A 1158 -60.68 6.89 12.25
C ARG A 1158 -61.61 6.96 13.46
N LEU A 1159 -61.13 6.67 14.68
CA LEU A 1159 -61.90 6.81 15.91
C LEU A 1159 -62.28 8.27 16.18
N ASP A 1160 -61.42 9.22 15.80
CA ASP A 1160 -61.66 10.66 15.90
C ASP A 1160 -62.60 11.20 14.80
N GLY A 1161 -63.07 10.32 13.90
CA GLY A 1161 -64.09 10.63 12.89
C GLY A 1161 -63.55 11.09 11.54
N HIS A 1162 -62.25 10.91 11.26
CA HIS A 1162 -61.64 11.19 9.95
C HIS A 1162 -61.75 10.01 8.98
N VAL A 1163 -61.71 10.29 7.67
CA VAL A 1163 -61.59 9.25 6.63
C VAL A 1163 -60.09 9.06 6.36
N VAL A 1164 -59.56 7.87 6.61
CA VAL A 1164 -58.11 7.64 6.58
C VAL A 1164 -57.73 6.50 5.63
N GLN A 1165 -56.80 6.77 4.73
CA GLN A 1165 -56.16 5.79 3.85
C GLN A 1165 -54.68 5.62 4.23
N VAL A 1166 -54.15 4.42 4.06
CA VAL A 1166 -52.77 4.06 4.39
C VAL A 1166 -52.00 3.72 3.11
N ALA A 1167 -50.76 4.17 3.03
CA ALA A 1167 -49.78 3.75 2.04
C ALA A 1167 -48.47 3.37 2.72
N CYS A 1168 -47.80 2.33 2.22
CA CYS A 1168 -46.62 1.75 2.87
C CYS A 1168 -45.29 2.11 2.18
N ASP A 1169 -45.34 2.83 1.06
CA ASP A 1169 -44.18 3.29 0.30
C ASP A 1169 -44.50 4.54 -0.51
N GLY A 1170 -43.46 5.20 -1.03
CA GLY A 1170 -43.62 6.45 -1.79
C GLY A 1170 -44.48 6.31 -3.07
N PRO A 1171 -44.29 5.29 -3.92
CA PRO A 1171 -45.16 5.07 -5.08
C PRO A 1171 -46.63 4.87 -4.73
N ALA A 1172 -46.94 4.05 -3.72
CA ALA A 1172 -48.29 3.81 -3.24
C ALA A 1172 -48.89 5.08 -2.62
N ALA A 1173 -48.08 5.92 -1.99
CA ALA A 1173 -48.50 7.22 -1.47
C ALA A 1173 -48.92 8.17 -2.59
N LEU A 1174 -48.14 8.28 -3.66
CA LEU A 1174 -48.49 9.13 -4.80
C LEU A 1174 -49.75 8.66 -5.53
N GLN A 1175 -49.88 7.34 -5.76
CA GLN A 1175 -51.07 6.76 -6.35
C GLN A 1175 -52.30 6.96 -5.46
N SER A 1176 -52.16 6.68 -4.15
CA SER A 1176 -53.23 6.90 -3.18
C SER A 1176 -53.60 8.38 -3.10
N ALA A 1177 -52.66 9.30 -3.16
CA ALA A 1177 -52.97 10.72 -3.09
C ALA A 1177 -53.76 11.22 -4.31
N GLU A 1178 -53.52 10.67 -5.50
CA GLU A 1178 -54.25 11.03 -6.72
C GLU A 1178 -55.72 10.56 -6.67
N ASP A 1179 -55.95 9.32 -6.22
CA ASP A 1179 -57.28 8.72 -6.08
C ASP A 1179 -58.04 9.25 -4.85
N PHE A 1180 -57.34 9.29 -3.71
CA PHE A 1180 -57.86 9.62 -2.38
C PHE A 1180 -57.78 11.09 -2.04
N ARG A 1181 -57.30 11.98 -2.92
CA ARG A 1181 -57.26 13.46 -2.77
C ARG A 1181 -57.31 13.94 -1.30
N PRO A 1182 -56.28 13.65 -0.50
CA PRO A 1182 -56.29 13.92 0.93
C PRO A 1182 -56.25 15.43 1.23
N ASP A 1183 -56.88 15.83 2.33
CA ASP A 1183 -56.75 17.16 2.92
C ASP A 1183 -55.45 17.27 3.73
N VAL A 1184 -55.03 16.17 4.36
CA VAL A 1184 -53.80 16.08 5.18
C VAL A 1184 -53.02 14.83 4.80
N VAL A 1185 -51.70 14.95 4.69
CA VAL A 1185 -50.79 13.82 4.45
C VAL A 1185 -49.77 13.73 5.58
N LEU A 1186 -49.83 12.63 6.33
CA LEU A 1186 -48.84 12.25 7.34
C LEU A 1186 -47.80 11.37 6.66
N LEU A 1187 -46.57 11.85 6.54
CA LEU A 1187 -45.58 11.24 5.66
C LEU A 1187 -44.26 10.99 6.39
N ASP A 1188 -43.91 9.72 6.55
CA ASP A 1188 -42.59 9.34 7.03
C ASP A 1188 -41.50 9.76 6.03
N ILE A 1189 -40.43 10.34 6.57
CA ILE A 1189 -39.23 10.69 5.80
C ILE A 1189 -38.41 9.41 5.46
N GLY A 1190 -38.55 8.38 6.30
CA GLY A 1190 -37.79 7.14 6.28
C GLY A 1190 -38.10 6.14 5.16
N LEU A 1191 -39.00 6.44 4.22
CA LEU A 1191 -39.54 5.45 3.28
C LEU A 1191 -38.48 4.72 2.41
N PRO A 1192 -38.69 3.42 2.12
CA PRO A 1192 -37.84 2.65 1.22
C PRO A 1192 -38.12 2.98 -0.26
N GLY A 1193 -37.07 2.97 -1.08
CA GLY A 1193 -37.15 3.24 -2.52
C GLY A 1193 -37.21 4.73 -2.88
N MET A 1194 -38.29 5.41 -2.49
CA MET A 1194 -38.50 6.85 -2.68
C MET A 1194 -38.56 7.51 -1.30
N ASP A 1195 -37.69 8.49 -1.03
CA ASP A 1195 -37.67 9.12 0.29
C ASP A 1195 -38.84 10.11 0.47
N GLY A 1196 -39.24 10.35 1.72
CA GLY A 1196 -40.41 11.19 2.00
C GLY A 1196 -40.27 12.64 1.53
N TYR A 1197 -39.04 13.13 1.33
CA TYR A 1197 -38.80 14.46 0.75
C TYR A 1197 -39.19 14.46 -0.73
N GLU A 1198 -38.76 13.46 -1.49
CA GLU A 1198 -39.12 13.31 -2.91
C GLU A 1198 -40.64 13.10 -3.09
N VAL A 1199 -41.29 12.36 -2.18
CA VAL A 1199 -42.76 12.22 -2.17
C VAL A 1199 -43.42 13.57 -1.94
N ALA A 1200 -42.97 14.36 -0.97
CA ALA A 1200 -43.53 15.69 -0.69
C ALA A 1200 -43.37 16.65 -1.87
N GLU A 1201 -42.19 16.69 -2.49
CA GLU A 1201 -41.93 17.51 -3.69
C GLU A 1201 -42.89 17.15 -4.83
N ARG A 1202 -43.10 15.84 -5.06
CA ARG A 1202 -44.02 15.36 -6.10
C ARG A 1202 -45.49 15.61 -5.77
N LEU A 1203 -45.89 15.51 -4.50
CA LEU A 1203 -47.25 15.87 -4.08
C LEU A 1203 -47.52 17.37 -4.29
N ARG A 1204 -46.51 18.23 -4.07
CA ARG A 1204 -46.62 19.67 -4.32
C ARG A 1204 -46.70 20.05 -5.79
N THR A 1205 -46.16 19.25 -6.71
CA THR A 1205 -46.31 19.50 -8.16
C THR A 1205 -47.67 19.06 -8.71
N MET A 1206 -48.49 18.35 -7.94
CA MET A 1206 -49.85 17.96 -8.32
C MET A 1206 -50.84 19.13 -8.12
N PRO A 1207 -51.50 19.65 -9.17
CA PRO A 1207 -52.38 20.82 -9.07
C PRO A 1207 -53.56 20.64 -8.11
N THR A 1208 -54.00 19.40 -7.89
CA THR A 1208 -55.12 19.04 -7.00
C THR A 1208 -54.73 18.94 -5.53
N LEU A 1209 -53.43 18.92 -5.21
CA LEU A 1209 -52.89 18.71 -3.86
C LEU A 1209 -51.94 19.83 -3.41
N ALA A 1210 -51.79 20.88 -4.21
CA ALA A 1210 -50.97 22.04 -3.88
C ALA A 1210 -51.35 22.66 -2.51
N ASP A 1211 -52.64 22.62 -2.15
CA ASP A 1211 -53.18 23.15 -0.89
C ASP A 1211 -53.32 22.09 0.23
N ALA A 1212 -52.92 20.83 0.00
CA ALA A 1212 -52.97 19.79 1.03
C ALA A 1212 -51.91 20.05 2.11
N VAL A 1213 -52.23 19.74 3.37
CA VAL A 1213 -51.27 19.93 4.47
C VAL A 1213 -50.34 18.73 4.55
N LEU A 1214 -49.04 18.97 4.39
CA LEU A 1214 -48.00 17.95 4.44
C LEU A 1214 -47.28 17.99 5.79
N ILE A 1215 -47.38 16.93 6.57
CA ILE A 1215 -46.75 16.80 7.89
C ILE A 1215 -45.70 15.69 7.82
N ALA A 1216 -44.44 16.06 8.05
CA ALA A 1216 -43.32 15.12 8.07
C ALA A 1216 -43.23 14.37 9.40
N LEU A 1217 -43.09 13.05 9.35
CA LEU A 1217 -42.78 12.19 10.50
C LEU A 1217 -41.32 11.74 10.40
N SER A 1218 -40.53 11.90 11.46
CA SER A 1218 -39.10 11.52 11.42
C SER A 1218 -38.60 10.89 12.72
N GLY A 1219 -37.66 9.96 12.63
CA GLY A 1219 -36.98 9.38 13.82
C GLY A 1219 -35.86 10.24 14.42
N TYR A 1220 -35.56 11.41 13.85
CA TYR A 1220 -34.44 12.27 14.26
C TYR A 1220 -34.87 13.74 14.33
N GLY A 1221 -34.89 14.32 15.54
CA GLY A 1221 -35.18 15.74 15.76
C GLY A 1221 -33.91 16.60 15.75
N GLY A 1222 -33.59 17.23 14.62
CA GLY A 1222 -32.49 18.19 14.50
C GLY A 1222 -32.79 19.27 13.45
N GLU A 1223 -32.21 20.46 13.60
CA GLU A 1223 -32.52 21.66 12.78
C GLU A 1223 -32.27 21.43 11.27
N GLN A 1224 -31.25 20.67 10.90
CA GLN A 1224 -30.98 20.30 9.49
C GLN A 1224 -32.12 19.49 8.84
N HIS A 1225 -32.89 18.73 9.63
CA HIS A 1225 -34.04 17.99 9.12
C HIS A 1225 -35.25 18.91 8.93
N ALA A 1226 -35.46 19.87 9.83
CA ALA A 1226 -36.54 20.85 9.72
C ALA A 1226 -36.38 21.77 8.49
N GLU A 1227 -35.16 22.28 8.24
CA GLU A 1227 -34.86 23.09 7.05
C GLU A 1227 -35.11 22.31 5.75
N ARG A 1228 -34.67 21.04 5.72
CA ARG A 1228 -34.83 20.17 4.55
C ARG A 1228 -36.30 19.77 4.32
N CYS A 1229 -37.08 19.58 5.40
CA CYS A 1229 -38.53 19.39 5.29
C CYS A 1229 -39.19 20.62 4.67
N GLN A 1230 -38.82 21.82 5.09
CA GLN A 1230 -39.38 23.04 4.54
C GLN A 1230 -39.02 23.23 3.06
N GLN A 1231 -37.78 22.93 2.65
CA GLN A 1231 -37.34 22.97 1.25
C GLN A 1231 -38.10 21.96 0.36
N ALA A 1232 -38.39 20.77 0.88
CA ALA A 1232 -39.15 19.73 0.17
C ALA A 1232 -40.67 20.02 0.12
N GLY A 1233 -41.14 21.10 0.75
CA GLY A 1233 -42.53 21.53 0.70
C GLY A 1233 -43.44 20.98 1.81
N PHE A 1234 -42.90 20.51 2.93
CA PHE A 1234 -43.69 20.18 4.12
C PHE A 1234 -44.17 21.44 4.84
N ASP A 1235 -45.38 21.40 5.39
CA ASP A 1235 -45.94 22.48 6.22
C ASP A 1235 -45.52 22.36 7.68
N CYS A 1236 -45.39 21.14 8.19
CA CYS A 1236 -45.14 20.84 9.59
C CYS A 1236 -44.21 19.63 9.74
N HIS A 1237 -43.55 19.52 10.89
CA HIS A 1237 -42.64 18.42 11.21
C HIS A 1237 -42.91 17.90 12.62
N LEU A 1238 -42.94 16.58 12.77
CA LEU A 1238 -43.11 15.86 14.02
C LEU A 1238 -42.05 14.76 14.15
N VAL A 1239 -41.58 14.55 15.38
CA VAL A 1239 -40.65 13.46 15.71
C VAL A 1239 -41.46 12.23 16.10
N LYS A 1240 -41.05 11.05 15.62
CA LYS A 1240 -41.64 9.76 15.98
C LYS A 1240 -41.16 9.35 17.39
N PRO A 1241 -42.04 8.82 18.26
CA PRO A 1241 -43.49 8.67 18.07
C PRO A 1241 -44.23 10.01 18.15
N ALA A 1242 -45.11 10.28 17.19
CA ALA A 1242 -45.85 11.54 17.14
C ALA A 1242 -46.83 11.65 18.31
N ASN A 1243 -46.83 12.80 19.00
CA ASN A 1243 -47.80 13.10 20.05
C ASN A 1243 -49.18 13.38 19.43
N LEU A 1244 -50.21 12.63 19.84
CA LEU A 1244 -51.60 12.74 19.37
C LEU A 1244 -52.18 14.15 19.56
N GLU A 1245 -51.93 14.81 20.69
CA GLU A 1245 -52.46 16.17 20.93
C GLU A 1245 -51.83 17.20 19.97
N GLN A 1246 -50.56 17.02 19.63
CA GLN A 1246 -49.86 17.87 18.65
C GLN A 1246 -50.35 17.58 17.23
N LEU A 1247 -50.60 16.31 16.92
CA LEU A 1247 -51.15 15.87 15.64
C LEU A 1247 -52.55 16.47 15.41
N ASP A 1248 -53.42 16.40 16.41
CA ASP A 1248 -54.78 16.94 16.35
C ASP A 1248 -54.76 18.46 16.20
N ALA A 1249 -53.93 19.17 16.96
CA ALA A 1249 -53.77 20.62 16.84
C ALA A 1249 -53.29 21.04 15.44
N LEU A 1250 -52.39 20.27 14.82
CA LEU A 1250 -51.91 20.53 13.46
C LEU A 1250 -53.00 20.25 12.41
N ILE A 1251 -53.75 19.17 12.56
CA ILE A 1251 -54.89 18.84 11.70
C ILE A 1251 -55.97 19.93 11.81
N GLU A 1252 -56.27 20.43 13.00
CA GLU A 1252 -57.22 21.53 13.19
C GLU A 1252 -56.72 22.86 12.61
N SER A 1253 -55.42 23.15 12.69
CA SER A 1253 -54.84 24.39 12.15
C SER A 1253 -55.00 24.53 10.63
N SER A 1254 -55.16 23.41 9.91
CA SER A 1254 -55.45 23.36 8.47
C SER A 1254 -56.78 24.06 8.10
N ARG A 1255 -57.71 24.18 9.05
CA ARG A 1255 -59.01 24.87 8.93
C ARG A 1255 -58.86 26.36 8.55
N SER A 1256 -57.80 27.01 9.03
CA SER A 1256 -57.58 28.46 8.94
C SER A 1256 -57.18 28.94 7.55
N ARG A 1257 -56.55 28.07 6.74
CA ARG A 1257 -56.01 28.43 5.42
C ARG A 1257 -57.05 28.42 4.29
N ARG A 1258 -58.28 27.91 4.55
CA ARG A 1258 -59.34 27.73 3.54
C ARG A 1258 -60.48 28.76 3.57
N THR A 1259 -60.45 29.81 4.39
CA THR A 1259 -61.49 30.86 4.33
C THR A 1259 -61.13 31.92 3.27
N PRO A 1260 -61.85 32.02 2.13
CA PRO A 1260 -61.67 33.16 1.22
C PRO A 1260 -62.15 34.44 1.91
N ALA A 1261 -61.32 35.48 1.86
CA ALA A 1261 -61.69 36.84 2.22
C ALA A 1261 -62.78 37.34 1.26
N ASN A 1262 -64.05 37.07 1.57
CA ASN A 1262 -65.18 37.71 0.93
C ASN A 1262 -65.91 38.53 2.00
N ASN A 1263 -65.41 39.75 2.23
CA ASN A 1263 -66.12 40.83 2.90
C ASN A 1263 -65.36 42.15 2.69
N ALA A 1264 -65.76 42.92 1.69
CA ALA A 1264 -65.76 44.40 1.66
C ALA A 1264 -66.62 44.84 0.46
N PRO A 1265 -67.31 46.00 0.57
CA PRO A 1265 -68.76 46.16 0.49
C PRO A 1265 -69.42 45.94 -0.87
#